data_AF-A0A812WBH7-F1
#
_entry.id   AF-A0A812WBH7-F1
#
_cell.length_a   1.000
_cell.length_b   1.000
_cell.length_c   1.000
_cell.angle_alpha   90.00
_cell.angle_beta   90.00
_cell.angle_gamma   90.00
#
_symmetry.space_group_name_H-M   'P 1'
#
loop_
_entity.id
_entity.type
_entity.pdbx_description
1 polymer ?
#
loop_
_entity_poly.entity_id
_entity_poly.type
_entity_poly.pdbx_seq_one_letter_code
_entity_poly.pdbx_strand_id
1 'polypeptide(L)'
;DWLNWKGRTKCVVHLAVHIAGSFIKGRSEPTPAYVSFILGDPDMHEGVNVAVKSMTKGEVANFTFASQRLSATSSLTKLLPKVQGDSCSWRVEFQKFVTWEDLDRNGERLQKIQEEGYGADVAEDLSEVFVHWKVVGPDNQLIHSSRYTVKMGSGQDMKQVEDEDKVAPSYIMGETTWSPVATICRSLRQGGVGELRLRQVPELPKDPNGDDVSAKLSLMLNRGSTEKLTHCTIRAELERVVPALTGPDDPRWQGAGTLVEERFRGEQLLEQGYEAAALARLRRVVEWSQRVSEDQASTLRDVAAAKASIGWTLASRAAPILDSGSVSSEVLKSARKDLAEAEELCDWLEQNAGQNAGTKLLRAKILVANDDDFDLEPVALAPSSPFNAADCFRCVLSCMAPRCIDRYRVASGARQDVGFNDDYASKGHEYFDVWAPEIATHYGEVFWTDQGNQPLPTEIVKRFKGKVLAITGYEMDQVMVEPVGQPGLHPDKDVSVPINWAYNHHYMAFMTGAHSEIRRVAAAPGDPMAHGASSKLIAVDRPSAASREDPSIPTSQFFSEGNGGESRKSFHGYPEGYAQLIESPDTWHITPMQIDTRNRDCGVTPASITNCTKFTPGPEPKQARYGLGVPKDTNYSGILECPCNSRYGGDPMFYPEAQTKIVSHKYTIVGTGACAAGELVENASDCFAAATTLGLNASRFINKSVADPALPPGCSVTVEGNQSAVVYFNTAGRGNCSASSKRSGEGSSKVGVKIAIEVDATNTFQRSPAGEFCENNRKGKIQAFPMRGSTLAAAEAARDQCTQFCWDEASCWGCSVDCEQEPYAYGALISACQWNAITSCGKVMKWSGSIRGDISQKQPQNGGVRITLSGPAGAWFGAGFNASAMADSPYTLVANDAGVTERKIGTCGSEAEHCPGDLLSPSLKVLSNSVVQGVRTVVVSRGLAGLTKNHYSFNPQGDETIHFITAVGQSQTFAYHRAHGPAQVALTSEGSNSCICDKGITGRLCETGGVNCAEFEKDCVAFPAGDLKAQRNPTCNSRQYAGGLSCCHHKRIMLDADQEIRPELLRYHMKFRFWFQEYKPAQTGAKASHADLPRIYYQTEAHAGEYDIPPAFAKPGHPVVGYPDWPVGTPTPGTNCTGTCPDGPDCECVHTITYHWTVSNIRLIYAGGHCHAPSCISIELYHNLTGTPELLCRQLPYYGQGNFPKDKWDEAGYVTLPPCLWSDEDPNLDRSVWLPANTPLFSIKKNNNTHLGHFGEMASWQMRGVNFPADPPTFV
;
A
#
# COMPACT_ATOMS: atom_id res chain seq x y z
N ASP A 1 -9.47 62.19 41.57
CA ASP A 1 -9.59 61.33 40.37
C ASP A 1 -10.05 59.90 40.64
N TRP A 2 -9.37 59.13 41.48
CA TRP A 2 -9.66 57.70 41.64
C TRP A 2 -10.99 57.33 42.33
N LEU A 3 -11.65 58.27 43.03
CA LEU A 3 -13.01 58.14 43.56
C LEU A 3 -14.10 58.61 42.57
N ASN A 4 -13.70 59.25 41.46
CA ASN A 4 -14.63 59.65 40.40
C ASN A 4 -14.87 58.46 39.47
N TRP A 5 -16.14 58.05 39.33
CA TRP A 5 -16.50 56.93 38.44
C TRP A 5 -16.14 57.17 36.96
N LYS A 6 -15.90 58.41 36.53
CA LYS A 6 -15.39 58.72 35.17
C LYS A 6 -13.90 59.11 35.14
N GLY A 7 -13.20 59.02 36.28
CA GLY A 7 -11.77 59.30 36.37
C GLY A 7 -10.92 58.27 35.62
N ARG A 8 -9.72 58.69 35.18
CA ARG A 8 -8.74 57.85 34.45
C ARG A 8 -8.10 56.75 35.31
N THR A 9 -8.24 56.84 36.64
CA THR A 9 -7.72 55.84 37.56
C THR A 9 -8.84 55.33 38.46
N LYS A 10 -8.75 54.08 38.91
CA LYS A 10 -9.63 53.47 39.92
C LYS A 10 -8.82 52.95 41.09
N CYS A 11 -9.42 53.00 42.28
CA CYS A 11 -8.84 52.35 43.45
C CYS A 11 -9.44 50.97 43.62
N VAL A 12 -8.60 49.94 43.51
CA VAL A 12 -8.92 48.55 43.79
C VAL A 12 -8.52 48.25 45.22
N VAL A 13 -9.47 47.80 46.03
CA VAL A 13 -9.28 47.45 47.44
C VAL A 13 -9.27 45.93 47.62
N HIS A 14 -8.41 45.44 48.50
CA HIS A 14 -8.30 44.03 48.86
C HIS A 14 -8.67 43.86 50.34
N LEU A 15 -9.65 43.00 50.62
CA LEU A 15 -10.18 42.75 51.96
C LEU A 15 -10.16 41.26 52.32
N ALA A 16 -10.09 40.98 53.62
CA ALA A 16 -10.48 39.70 54.20
C ALA A 16 -11.71 39.90 55.11
N VAL A 17 -12.75 39.09 54.93
CA VAL A 17 -14.03 39.25 55.65
C VAL A 17 -14.44 37.95 56.34
N HIS A 18 -14.89 38.06 57.60
CA HIS A 18 -15.40 36.95 58.41
C HIS A 18 -16.73 37.29 59.08
N ILE A 19 -17.50 36.28 59.46
CA ILE A 19 -18.65 36.44 60.37
C ILE A 19 -18.12 36.76 61.77
N ALA A 20 -18.56 37.86 62.38
CA ALA A 20 -18.19 38.19 63.75
C ALA A 20 -18.99 37.30 64.72
N GLY A 21 -18.30 36.48 65.52
CA GLY A 21 -18.91 35.71 66.63
C GLY A 21 -18.73 34.18 66.61
N SER A 22 -18.03 33.59 65.64
CA SER A 22 -17.86 32.12 65.54
C SER A 22 -16.69 31.54 66.36
N PHE A 23 -16.46 32.00 67.59
CA PHE A 23 -15.52 31.34 68.50
C PHE A 23 -16.24 30.26 69.32
N ILE A 24 -16.44 29.07 68.73
CA ILE A 24 -16.75 27.86 69.50
C ILE A 24 -15.42 27.18 69.84
N LYS A 25 -15.05 27.16 71.13
CA LYS A 25 -13.88 26.44 71.64
C LYS A 25 -13.88 24.99 71.10
N GLY A 26 -12.89 24.66 70.27
CA GLY A 26 -12.64 23.28 69.80
C GLY A 26 -12.97 22.96 68.34
N ARG A 27 -13.41 23.92 67.51
CA ARG A 27 -13.46 23.77 66.04
C ARG A 27 -12.50 24.74 65.36
N SER A 28 -11.86 24.28 64.27
CA SER A 28 -11.01 25.10 63.40
C SER A 28 -11.74 26.36 62.95
N GLU A 29 -11.04 27.51 62.94
CA GLU A 29 -11.60 28.79 62.51
C GLU A 29 -12.20 28.70 61.10
N PRO A 30 -13.36 29.33 60.82
CA PRO A 30 -13.87 29.44 59.46
C PRO A 30 -12.93 30.32 58.61
N THR A 31 -12.51 29.78 57.47
CA THR A 31 -11.58 30.42 56.54
C THR A 31 -12.08 31.81 56.11
N PRO A 32 -11.23 32.86 56.14
CA PRO A 32 -11.58 34.18 55.64
C PRO A 32 -12.05 34.16 54.19
N ALA A 33 -13.05 34.97 53.86
CA ALA A 33 -13.34 35.30 52.47
C ALA A 33 -12.42 36.44 52.02
N TYR A 34 -11.52 36.15 51.07
CA TYR A 34 -10.68 37.16 50.42
C TYR A 34 -11.39 37.71 49.19
N VAL A 35 -11.47 39.04 49.07
CA VAL A 35 -12.14 39.70 47.93
C VAL A 35 -11.39 40.93 47.46
N SER A 36 -11.34 41.13 46.14
CA SER A 36 -10.74 42.30 45.50
C SER A 36 -11.75 43.00 44.58
N PHE A 37 -12.04 44.29 44.83
CA PHE A 37 -13.05 45.04 44.07
C PHE A 37 -12.73 46.54 43.95
N ILE A 38 -13.43 47.25 43.05
CA ILE A 38 -13.25 48.70 42.85
C ILE A 38 -14.00 49.45 43.96
N LEU A 39 -13.34 50.38 44.64
CA LEU A 39 -14.00 51.16 45.69
C LEU A 39 -15.12 52.03 45.08
N GLY A 40 -16.36 51.75 45.45
CA GLY A 40 -17.57 52.36 44.86
C GLY A 40 -18.21 51.57 43.72
N ASP A 41 -17.78 50.32 43.49
CA ASP A 41 -18.39 49.42 42.49
C ASP A 41 -19.88 49.15 42.81
N PRO A 42 -20.81 49.33 41.85
CA PRO A 42 -22.22 48.99 42.04
C PRO A 42 -22.47 47.49 42.27
N ASP A 43 -21.54 46.61 41.89
CA ASP A 43 -21.64 45.17 42.13
C ASP A 43 -21.28 44.79 43.58
N MET A 44 -20.82 45.73 44.41
CA MET A 44 -20.48 45.50 45.81
C MET A 44 -21.52 46.12 46.76
N HIS A 45 -21.72 45.49 47.91
CA HIS A 45 -22.59 46.02 48.95
C HIS A 45 -22.20 47.45 49.35
N GLU A 46 -23.18 48.36 49.37
CA GLU A 46 -22.98 49.75 49.77
C GLU A 46 -22.40 49.87 51.18
N GLY A 47 -22.85 49.01 52.11
CA GLY A 47 -22.33 48.95 53.48
C GLY A 47 -20.83 48.65 53.52
N VAL A 48 -20.35 47.70 52.70
CA VAL A 48 -18.93 47.34 52.61
C VAL A 48 -18.11 48.49 52.03
N ASN A 49 -18.62 49.15 50.98
CA ASN A 49 -17.98 50.35 50.42
C ASN A 49 -17.80 51.47 51.46
N VAL A 50 -18.81 51.70 52.30
CA VAL A 50 -18.74 52.69 53.40
C VAL A 50 -17.75 52.26 54.49
N ALA A 51 -17.77 50.98 54.87
CA ALA A 51 -16.85 50.45 55.88
C ALA A 51 -15.39 50.64 55.47
N VAL A 52 -15.00 50.23 54.26
CA VAL A 52 -13.61 50.35 53.79
C VAL A 52 -13.15 51.80 53.71
N LYS A 53 -14.03 52.74 53.32
CA LYS A 53 -13.72 54.18 53.30
C LYS A 53 -13.37 54.74 54.68
N SER A 54 -13.84 54.10 55.75
CA SER A 54 -13.55 54.50 57.14
C SER A 54 -12.31 53.82 57.73
N MET A 55 -11.69 52.88 57.03
CA MET A 55 -10.57 52.07 57.51
C MET A 55 -9.23 52.53 56.95
N THR A 56 -8.15 52.19 57.67
CA THR A 56 -6.75 52.34 57.26
C THR A 56 -6.13 51.01 56.83
N LYS A 57 -5.04 51.05 56.04
CA LYS A 57 -4.36 49.83 55.57
C LYS A 57 -3.84 49.00 56.75
N GLY A 58 -4.19 47.72 56.78
CA GLY A 58 -3.87 46.77 57.86
C GLY A 58 -4.87 46.79 59.01
N GLU A 59 -5.87 47.67 58.98
CA GLU A 59 -6.87 47.77 60.04
C GLU A 59 -7.84 46.59 60.00
N VAL A 60 -8.21 46.10 61.20
CA VAL A 60 -9.20 45.05 61.39
C VAL A 60 -10.31 45.61 62.28
N ALA A 61 -11.53 45.67 61.76
CA ALA A 61 -12.67 46.26 62.46
C ALA A 61 -13.92 45.37 62.34
N ASN A 62 -14.76 45.41 63.38
CA ASN A 62 -16.05 44.74 63.37
C ASN A 62 -17.14 45.74 62.97
N PHE A 63 -17.83 45.47 61.87
CA PHE A 63 -18.95 46.27 61.40
C PHE A 63 -20.25 45.51 61.60
N THR A 64 -21.31 46.21 62.03
CA THR A 64 -22.67 45.68 62.02
C THR A 64 -23.46 46.39 60.93
N PHE A 65 -23.79 45.65 59.88
CA PHE A 65 -24.49 46.15 58.70
C PHE A 65 -25.98 45.87 58.82
N ALA A 66 -26.82 46.86 58.50
CA ALA A 66 -28.24 46.62 58.24
C ALA A 66 -28.41 45.86 56.92
N SER A 67 -29.34 44.91 56.85
CA SER A 67 -29.57 44.07 55.66
C SER A 67 -29.81 44.89 54.38
N GLN A 68 -30.47 46.05 54.49
CA GLN A 68 -30.71 46.99 53.39
C GLN A 68 -29.43 47.54 52.73
N ARG A 69 -28.32 47.64 53.49
CA ARG A 69 -27.00 48.09 53.00
C ARG A 69 -26.17 46.94 52.42
N LEU A 70 -26.67 45.69 52.53
CA LEU A 70 -26.09 44.47 51.96
C LEU A 70 -27.00 43.90 50.85
N SER A 71 -27.46 44.75 49.93
CA SER A 71 -28.48 44.41 48.93
C SER A 71 -27.96 44.02 47.55
N ALA A 72 -26.70 44.32 47.21
CA ALA A 72 -26.11 43.94 45.93
C ALA A 72 -26.12 42.41 45.71
N THR A 73 -26.52 41.98 44.51
CA THR A 73 -26.58 40.56 44.10
C THR A 73 -25.66 40.33 42.91
N SER A 74 -24.39 40.04 43.19
CA SER A 74 -23.34 39.83 42.19
C SER A 74 -22.41 38.66 42.55
N SER A 75 -21.59 38.23 41.58
CA SER A 75 -20.53 37.23 41.79
C SER A 75 -19.54 37.63 42.90
N LEU A 76 -19.29 38.94 43.10
CA LEU A 76 -18.45 39.44 44.17
C LEU A 76 -19.10 39.26 45.54
N THR A 77 -20.39 39.59 45.67
CA THR A 77 -21.13 39.46 46.93
C THR A 77 -21.39 38.01 47.34
N LYS A 78 -21.42 37.06 46.39
CA LYS A 78 -21.49 35.62 46.67
C LYS A 78 -20.29 35.11 47.47
N LEU A 79 -19.13 35.77 47.37
CA LEU A 79 -17.92 35.41 48.12
C LEU A 79 -17.98 35.84 49.59
N LEU A 80 -18.85 36.79 49.92
CA LEU A 80 -18.99 37.32 51.27
C LEU A 80 -19.90 36.43 52.12
N PRO A 81 -19.80 36.53 53.46
CA PRO A 81 -20.70 35.77 54.34
C PRO A 81 -22.18 36.02 54.03
N LYS A 82 -23.00 34.96 54.07
CA LYS A 82 -24.45 35.07 53.83
C LYS A 82 -25.10 36.01 54.85
N VAL A 83 -25.93 36.93 54.35
CA VAL A 83 -26.73 37.82 55.19
C VAL A 83 -27.83 37.01 55.91
N GLN A 84 -27.87 37.10 57.24
CA GLN A 84 -28.85 36.46 58.12
C GLN A 84 -29.63 37.52 58.90
N GLY A 85 -30.96 37.54 58.76
CA GLY A 85 -31.83 38.46 59.51
C GLY A 85 -31.71 39.95 59.11
N ASP A 86 -32.19 40.83 59.99
CA ASP A 86 -32.29 42.28 59.73
C ASP A 86 -30.95 43.04 59.87
N SER A 87 -29.96 42.45 60.55
CA SER A 87 -28.61 42.99 60.68
C SER A 87 -27.56 41.88 60.82
N CYS A 88 -26.35 42.12 60.32
CA CYS A 88 -25.24 41.16 60.31
C CYS A 88 -23.93 41.81 60.76
N SER A 89 -23.23 41.17 61.69
CA SER A 89 -21.91 41.64 62.14
C SER A 89 -20.80 40.89 61.42
N TRP A 90 -19.94 41.61 60.69
CA TRP A 90 -18.77 41.05 60.00
C TRP A 90 -17.48 41.68 60.55
N ARG A 91 -16.44 40.86 60.69
CA ARG A 91 -15.06 41.31 60.91
C ARG A 91 -14.43 41.53 59.55
N VAL A 92 -14.03 42.77 59.27
CA VAL A 92 -13.41 43.18 58.00
C VAL A 92 -11.96 43.59 58.28
N GLU A 93 -11.03 43.02 57.53
CA GLU A 93 -9.62 43.37 57.50
C GLU A 93 -9.30 44.05 56.16
N PHE A 94 -8.77 45.28 56.21
CA PHE A 94 -8.38 46.02 55.02
C PHE A 94 -6.91 45.77 54.70
N GLN A 95 -6.62 44.91 53.72
CA GLN A 95 -5.23 44.48 53.47
C GLN A 95 -4.39 45.54 52.77
N LYS A 96 -4.87 46.00 51.60
CA LYS A 96 -4.18 46.99 50.77
C LYS A 96 -5.15 47.59 49.76
N PHE A 97 -4.76 48.73 49.20
CA PHE A 97 -5.37 49.28 48.00
C PHE A 97 -4.31 49.59 46.96
N VAL A 98 -4.70 49.55 45.68
CA VAL A 98 -3.84 49.81 44.54
C VAL A 98 -4.62 50.64 43.52
N THR A 99 -3.97 51.61 42.88
CA THR A 99 -4.56 52.38 41.79
C THR A 99 -4.27 51.73 40.44
N TRP A 100 -5.31 51.56 39.62
CA TRP A 100 -5.24 51.00 38.28
C TRP A 100 -5.72 52.06 37.27
N GLU A 101 -5.19 52.05 36.07
CA GLU A 101 -5.67 52.89 34.96
C GLU A 101 -6.94 52.30 34.35
N ASP A 102 -7.93 53.14 34.07
CA ASP A 102 -9.19 52.74 33.42
C ASP A 102 -9.15 53.13 31.95
N LEU A 103 -9.02 52.11 31.10
CA LEU A 103 -8.87 52.28 29.65
C LEU A 103 -10.14 52.86 29.01
N ASP A 104 -11.32 52.53 29.56
CA ASP A 104 -12.62 52.89 29.01
C ASP A 104 -13.33 54.01 29.80
N ARG A 105 -12.78 54.38 30.97
CA ARG A 105 -13.36 55.35 31.93
C ARG A 105 -14.75 54.95 32.43
N ASN A 106 -15.05 53.66 32.44
CA ASN A 106 -16.32 53.10 32.87
C ASN A 106 -16.17 51.94 33.89
N GLY A 107 -14.94 51.60 34.29
CA GLY A 107 -14.63 50.54 35.23
C GLY A 107 -14.60 49.12 34.65
N GLU A 108 -14.78 48.96 33.33
CA GLU A 108 -14.87 47.63 32.68
C GLU A 108 -13.49 46.99 32.44
N ARG A 109 -12.51 47.78 31.96
CA ARG A 109 -11.13 47.34 31.68
C ARG A 109 -10.12 48.18 32.42
N LEU A 110 -9.50 47.58 33.43
CA LEU A 110 -8.52 48.22 34.27
C LEU A 110 -7.13 47.64 34.03
N GLN A 111 -6.16 48.49 33.74
CA GLN A 111 -4.79 48.09 33.49
C GLN A 111 -3.87 48.53 34.62
N LYS A 112 -2.89 47.69 34.92
CA LYS A 112 -1.77 48.01 35.79
C LYS A 112 -0.50 47.41 35.20
N ILE A 113 0.45 48.28 34.85
CA ILE A 113 1.80 47.86 34.46
C ILE A 113 2.60 47.63 35.73
N GLN A 114 3.16 46.43 35.89
CA GLN A 114 4.07 46.13 37.00
C GLN A 114 5.50 46.46 36.60
N GLU A 115 5.89 45.99 35.41
CA GLU A 115 7.20 46.21 34.81
C GLU A 115 6.98 46.51 33.32
N GLU A 116 7.48 47.65 32.83
CA GLU A 116 7.27 48.05 31.43
C GLU A 116 8.03 47.14 30.45
N GLY A 117 9.15 46.55 30.88
CA GLY A 117 10.07 45.80 30.02
C GLY A 117 11.19 46.68 29.42
N TYR A 118 12.00 46.11 28.54
CA TYR A 118 13.15 46.73 27.86
C TYR A 118 13.07 46.52 26.34
N GLY A 119 13.89 47.27 25.59
CA GLY A 119 13.93 47.18 24.12
C GLY A 119 13.05 48.19 23.40
N ALA A 120 13.34 48.40 22.11
CA ALA A 120 12.60 49.33 21.25
C ALA A 120 11.35 48.71 20.63
N ASP A 121 11.29 47.37 20.55
CA ASP A 121 10.23 46.63 19.89
C ASP A 121 8.93 46.65 20.71
N VAL A 122 7.85 47.08 20.07
CA VAL A 122 6.51 47.17 20.65
C VAL A 122 5.64 46.08 20.03
N ALA A 123 4.74 45.49 20.82
CA ALA A 123 3.79 44.48 20.33
C ALA A 123 2.68 45.14 19.47
N GLU A 124 2.99 45.38 18.19
CA GLU A 124 2.04 45.87 17.20
C GLU A 124 1.28 44.72 16.53
N ASP A 125 0.17 45.01 15.83
CA ASP A 125 -0.60 43.99 15.14
C ASP A 125 0.29 43.21 14.14
N LEU A 126 0.10 41.89 14.08
CA LEU A 126 0.87 40.92 13.30
C LEU A 126 2.32 40.69 13.76
N SER A 127 2.74 41.29 14.88
CA SER A 127 3.97 40.92 15.60
C SER A 127 3.80 39.56 16.28
N GLU A 128 4.86 38.76 16.31
CA GLU A 128 4.88 37.49 17.07
C GLU A 128 5.34 37.77 18.50
N VAL A 129 4.50 37.44 19.47
CA VAL A 129 4.73 37.66 20.91
C VAL A 129 4.82 36.33 21.64
N PHE A 130 5.86 36.18 22.46
CA PHE A 130 6.06 35.03 23.34
C PHE A 130 5.61 35.47 24.73
N VAL A 131 4.43 35.00 25.16
CA VAL A 131 3.79 35.51 26.38
C VAL A 131 3.22 34.38 27.22
N HIS A 132 3.55 34.42 28.51
CA HIS A 132 2.81 33.66 29.50
C HIS A 132 1.69 34.49 30.07
N TRP A 133 0.53 33.88 30.26
CA TRP A 133 -0.60 34.57 30.84
C TRP A 133 -1.42 33.65 31.72
N LYS A 134 -2.06 34.24 32.73
CA LYS A 134 -2.96 33.53 33.64
C LYS A 134 -4.17 34.36 34.01
N VAL A 135 -5.26 33.67 34.28
CA VAL A 135 -6.54 34.22 34.72
C VAL A 135 -6.74 33.86 36.18
N VAL A 136 -6.93 34.90 37.00
CA VAL A 136 -7.15 34.79 38.44
C VAL A 136 -8.53 35.33 38.76
N GLY A 137 -9.29 34.57 39.56
CA GLY A 137 -10.61 34.95 40.00
C GLY A 137 -10.62 36.09 41.04
N PRO A 138 -11.81 36.63 41.36
CA PRO A 138 -11.97 37.70 42.36
C PRO A 138 -11.56 37.32 43.78
N ASP A 139 -11.47 36.03 44.07
CA ASP A 139 -10.99 35.39 45.31
C ASP A 139 -9.48 35.11 45.30
N ASN A 140 -8.77 35.59 44.28
CA ASN A 140 -7.35 35.37 44.05
C ASN A 140 -6.97 33.90 43.76
N GLN A 141 -7.93 33.04 43.39
CA GLN A 141 -7.65 31.67 42.97
C GLN A 141 -7.37 31.58 41.47
N LEU A 142 -6.48 30.65 41.10
CA LEU A 142 -6.12 30.39 39.70
C LEU A 142 -7.31 29.75 38.97
N ILE A 143 -7.70 30.34 37.85
CA ILE A 143 -8.74 29.79 36.96
C ILE A 143 -8.07 29.07 35.78
N HIS A 144 -7.10 29.72 35.14
CA HIS A 144 -6.37 29.20 33.99
C HIS A 144 -4.96 29.80 33.93
N SER A 145 -3.98 29.07 33.38
CA SER A 145 -2.61 29.55 33.16
C SER A 145 -2.06 28.92 31.88
N SER A 146 -1.26 29.63 31.08
CA SER A 146 -0.53 29.00 29.97
C SER A 146 0.62 28.08 30.44
N ARG A 147 1.02 28.18 31.73
CA ARG A 147 2.08 27.39 32.37
C ARG A 147 1.63 26.09 33.04
N TYR A 148 0.39 25.60 32.89
CA TYR A 148 -0.04 24.42 33.68
C TYR A 148 0.52 23.08 33.17
N THR A 149 0.73 22.16 34.12
CA THR A 149 1.00 20.72 33.94
C THR A 149 0.09 19.93 34.90
N VAL A 150 -0.44 18.77 34.47
CA VAL A 150 -1.32 17.92 35.31
C VAL A 150 -0.46 16.92 36.09
N LYS A 151 -0.54 16.93 37.42
CA LYS A 151 0.14 15.95 38.28
C LYS A 151 -0.89 15.13 39.05
N MET A 152 -0.66 13.82 39.13
CA MET A 152 -1.44 12.92 39.99
C MET A 152 -1.04 13.16 41.44
N GLY A 153 -2.01 13.58 42.27
CA GLY A 153 -1.81 13.68 43.72
C GLY A 153 -1.70 12.31 44.38
N SER A 154 -1.20 12.27 45.61
CA SER A 154 -1.02 11.05 46.42
C SER A 154 -2.32 10.31 46.83
N GLY A 155 -3.46 10.67 46.26
CA GLY A 155 -4.79 10.19 46.64
C GLY A 155 -5.80 10.08 45.49
N GLN A 156 -5.35 9.76 44.26
CA GLN A 156 -6.17 9.67 43.04
C GLN A 156 -6.82 10.98 42.53
N ASP A 157 -6.61 12.12 43.19
CA ASP A 157 -7.06 13.43 42.70
C ASP A 157 -6.06 14.04 41.70
N MET A 158 -6.54 14.43 40.52
CA MET A 158 -5.78 15.21 39.53
C MET A 158 -5.71 16.68 39.96
N LYS A 159 -4.50 17.25 40.05
CA LYS A 159 -4.30 18.68 40.33
C LYS A 159 -3.49 19.35 39.21
N GLN A 160 -3.90 20.56 38.84
CA GLN A 160 -3.09 21.43 37.98
C GLN A 160 -2.02 22.14 38.82
N VAL A 161 -0.79 22.15 38.31
CA VAL A 161 0.36 22.83 38.93
C VAL A 161 1.00 23.75 37.88
N GLU A 162 1.33 24.98 38.23
CA GLU A 162 2.12 25.86 37.34
C GLU A 162 3.56 25.33 37.23
N ASP A 163 4.02 25.18 36.00
CA ASP A 163 5.35 24.72 35.61
C ASP A 163 6.18 25.94 35.16
N GLU A 164 7.06 26.40 36.03
CA GLU A 164 7.84 27.62 35.82
C GLU A 164 8.90 27.46 34.71
N ASP A 165 9.28 26.23 34.37
CA ASP A 165 10.27 25.93 33.33
C ASP A 165 9.64 25.80 31.92
N LYS A 166 8.32 25.93 31.82
CA LYS A 166 7.60 25.79 30.55
C LYS A 166 7.86 27.00 29.67
N VAL A 167 8.30 26.77 28.43
CA VAL A 167 8.59 27.82 27.44
C VAL A 167 7.35 28.63 27.08
N ALA A 168 7.50 29.94 26.89
CA ALA A 168 6.41 30.82 26.48
C ALA A 168 5.83 30.42 25.11
N PRO A 169 4.52 30.14 25.02
CA PRO A 169 3.87 29.93 23.74
C PRO A 169 3.93 31.22 22.91
N SER A 170 4.11 31.07 21.60
CA SER A 170 4.06 32.19 20.67
C SER A 170 2.63 32.44 20.19
N TYR A 171 2.28 33.71 20.08
CA TYR A 171 1.01 34.18 19.52
C TYR A 171 1.28 35.31 18.53
N ILE A 172 0.41 35.44 17.53
CA ILE A 172 0.46 36.54 16.58
C ILE A 172 -0.57 37.59 17.02
N MET A 173 -0.12 38.82 17.23
CA MET A 173 -0.98 39.93 17.63
C MET A 173 -2.08 40.15 16.57
N GLY A 174 -3.34 40.16 17.00
CA GLY A 174 -4.49 40.34 16.09
C GLY A 174 -4.98 39.08 15.35
N GLU A 175 -4.26 37.95 15.46
CA GLU A 175 -4.66 36.65 14.90
C GLU A 175 -4.95 35.62 15.99
N THR A 176 -3.90 35.06 16.59
CA THR A 176 -4.00 33.93 17.55
C THR A 176 -3.94 34.39 19.00
N THR A 177 -3.68 35.68 19.23
CA THR A 177 -3.61 36.24 20.60
C THR A 177 -5.02 36.52 21.13
N TRP A 178 -5.34 35.97 22.29
CA TRP A 178 -6.61 36.26 22.98
C TRP A 178 -6.72 37.77 23.27
N SER A 179 -7.85 38.39 22.92
CA SER A 179 -8.02 39.85 22.92
C SER A 179 -7.59 40.57 24.23
N PRO A 180 -7.90 40.04 25.43
CA PRO A 180 -7.37 40.59 26.67
C PRO A 180 -5.85 40.55 26.80
N VAL A 181 -5.20 39.47 26.35
CA VAL A 181 -3.75 39.33 26.34
C VAL A 181 -3.14 40.30 25.33
N ALA A 182 -3.73 40.43 24.14
CA ALA A 182 -3.31 41.43 23.16
C ALA A 182 -3.42 42.86 23.72
N THR A 183 -4.47 43.16 24.48
CA THR A 183 -4.69 44.47 25.10
C THR A 183 -3.57 44.83 26.08
N ILE A 184 -3.17 43.90 26.95
CA ILE A 184 -2.09 44.15 27.91
C ILE A 184 -0.71 44.15 27.24
N CYS A 185 -0.46 43.27 26.26
CA CYS A 185 0.81 43.21 25.53
C CYS A 185 1.12 44.52 24.77
N ARG A 186 0.11 45.24 24.25
CA ARG A 186 0.31 46.55 23.58
C ARG A 186 0.91 47.62 24.49
N SER A 187 0.82 47.44 25.82
CA SER A 187 1.37 48.38 26.81
C SER A 187 2.63 47.86 27.47
N LEU A 188 3.16 46.72 27.01
CA LEU A 188 4.39 46.10 27.50
C LEU A 188 5.46 46.08 26.40
N ARG A 189 6.72 46.09 26.81
CA ARG A 189 7.89 45.81 25.99
C ARG A 189 8.43 44.43 26.35
N GLN A 190 9.46 43.98 25.63
CA GLN A 190 10.13 42.72 25.91
C GLN A 190 10.58 42.63 27.38
N GLY A 191 10.24 41.54 28.07
CA GLY A 191 10.47 41.35 29.50
C GLY A 191 9.46 42.07 30.42
N GLY A 192 8.41 42.67 29.88
CA GLY A 192 7.39 43.40 30.65
C GLY A 192 6.37 42.50 31.33
N VAL A 193 5.82 42.97 32.45
CA VAL A 193 4.78 42.29 33.23
C VAL A 193 3.62 43.25 33.50
N GLY A 194 2.41 42.82 33.15
CA GLY A 194 1.20 43.63 33.28
C GLY A 194 0.00 42.84 33.76
N GLU A 195 -0.93 43.54 34.38
CA GLU A 195 -2.22 43.00 34.81
C GLU A 195 -3.37 43.78 34.16
N LEU A 196 -4.38 43.04 33.68
CA LEU A 196 -5.61 43.55 33.11
C LEU A 196 -6.79 42.95 33.88
N ARG A 197 -7.50 43.77 34.63
CA ARG A 197 -8.75 43.38 35.32
C ARG A 197 -9.92 43.65 34.39
N LEU A 198 -10.75 42.63 34.22
CA LEU A 198 -11.96 42.67 33.42
C LEU A 198 -13.18 42.41 34.30
N ARG A 199 -14.19 43.26 34.18
CA ARG A 199 -15.48 43.03 34.84
C ARG A 199 -16.21 41.84 34.23
N GLN A 200 -16.17 41.69 32.91
CA GLN A 200 -16.64 40.52 32.19
C GLN A 200 -15.51 39.97 31.32
N VAL A 201 -15.16 38.70 31.54
CA VAL A 201 -14.11 38.04 30.78
C VAL A 201 -14.74 37.46 29.50
N PRO A 202 -14.14 37.68 28.31
CA PRO A 202 -14.53 36.97 27.10
C PRO A 202 -14.39 35.45 27.28
N GLU A 203 -15.00 34.67 26.38
CA GLU A 203 -14.77 33.23 26.36
C GLU A 203 -13.26 32.94 26.27
N LEU A 204 -12.78 31.98 27.06
CA LEU A 204 -11.37 31.59 27.03
C LEU A 204 -11.00 31.07 25.63
N PRO A 205 -9.76 31.29 25.17
CA PRO A 205 -9.34 30.86 23.85
C PRO A 205 -9.44 29.34 23.72
N LYS A 206 -9.96 28.87 22.59
CA LYS A 206 -10.01 27.45 22.23
C LYS A 206 -8.62 27.00 21.76
N ASP A 207 -8.29 25.74 21.99
CA ASP A 207 -7.06 25.15 21.46
C ASP A 207 -7.09 25.22 19.91
N PRO A 208 -5.94 25.43 19.22
CA PRO A 208 -5.85 25.43 17.75
C PRO A 208 -6.47 24.19 17.06
N ASN A 209 -6.65 23.06 17.75
CA ASN A 209 -7.35 21.88 17.22
C ASN A 209 -8.89 21.94 17.33
N GLY A 210 -9.47 23.03 17.83
CA GLY A 210 -10.91 23.20 17.99
C GLY A 210 -11.54 22.40 19.15
N ASP A 211 -10.74 21.58 19.85
CA ASP A 211 -11.18 20.79 20.99
C ASP A 211 -11.15 21.59 22.30
N ASP A 212 -12.31 21.71 22.93
CA ASP A 212 -12.59 22.50 24.13
C ASP A 212 -12.05 21.86 25.43
N VAL A 213 -11.18 20.85 25.32
CA VAL A 213 -10.87 19.96 26.44
C VAL A 213 -9.97 20.64 27.47
N SER A 214 -8.95 21.40 27.08
CA SER A 214 -7.97 21.96 28.03
C SER A 214 -8.53 23.12 28.87
N ALA A 215 -9.27 24.05 28.25
CA ALA A 215 -9.92 25.17 28.91
C ALA A 215 -11.11 24.71 29.78
N LYS A 216 -11.97 23.81 29.27
CA LYS A 216 -13.04 23.21 30.09
C LYS A 216 -12.50 22.34 31.21
N LEU A 217 -11.47 21.53 30.98
CA LEU A 217 -10.87 20.72 32.04
C LEU A 217 -10.25 21.60 33.13
N SER A 218 -9.63 22.73 32.77
CA SER A 218 -9.14 23.72 33.74
C SER A 218 -10.28 24.36 34.54
N LEU A 219 -11.37 24.76 33.88
CA LEU A 219 -12.59 25.27 34.53
C LEU A 219 -13.27 24.22 35.41
N MET A 220 -13.32 22.95 34.98
CA MET A 220 -13.94 21.85 35.71
C MET A 220 -13.11 21.43 36.92
N LEU A 221 -11.79 21.31 36.78
CA LEU A 221 -10.87 20.96 37.88
C LEU A 221 -10.77 22.07 38.92
N ASN A 222 -10.87 23.34 38.52
CA ASN A 222 -10.70 24.48 39.44
C ASN A 222 -12.02 25.10 39.94
N ARG A 223 -13.17 24.99 39.22
CA ARG A 223 -14.43 25.67 39.59
C ARG A 223 -15.78 25.01 39.26
N GLY A 224 -15.84 23.76 38.81
CA GLY A 224 -17.07 22.94 38.84
C GLY A 224 -18.35 23.42 38.11
N SER A 225 -18.41 24.60 37.49
CA SER A 225 -19.56 25.05 36.68
C SER A 225 -19.19 26.03 35.57
N THR A 226 -20.00 26.07 34.51
CA THR A 226 -19.87 26.87 33.28
C THR A 226 -20.44 28.30 33.41
N GLU A 227 -20.42 28.92 34.60
CA GLU A 227 -20.89 30.31 34.77
C GLU A 227 -19.97 31.30 34.03
N LYS A 228 -20.53 32.40 33.50
CA LYS A 228 -19.75 33.49 32.85
C LYS A 228 -18.75 34.08 33.85
N LEU A 229 -17.47 34.07 33.48
CA LEU A 229 -16.38 34.62 34.30
C LEU A 229 -16.52 36.14 34.44
N THR A 230 -16.62 36.60 35.68
CA THR A 230 -16.79 38.03 36.02
C THR A 230 -15.78 38.44 37.10
N HIS A 231 -15.36 39.71 37.06
CA HIS A 231 -14.39 40.32 37.99
C HIS A 231 -13.05 39.57 38.11
N CYS A 232 -12.49 39.14 36.98
CA CYS A 232 -11.22 38.42 36.96
C CYS A 232 -10.04 39.33 36.59
N THR A 233 -8.84 38.94 37.00
CA THR A 233 -7.59 39.61 36.64
C THR A 233 -6.76 38.68 35.77
N ILE A 234 -6.31 39.22 34.63
CA ILE A 234 -5.44 38.55 33.67
C ILE A 234 -4.05 39.13 33.89
N ARG A 235 -3.08 38.27 34.22
CA ARG A 235 -1.68 38.67 34.32
C ARG A 235 -0.93 38.13 33.11
N ALA A 236 -0.15 38.98 32.46
CA ALA A 236 0.67 38.63 31.30
C ALA A 236 2.14 38.98 31.56
N GLU A 237 3.02 38.07 31.15
CA GLU A 237 4.48 38.15 31.23
C GLU A 237 5.01 37.99 29.80
N LEU A 238 5.43 39.11 29.20
CA LEU A 238 5.86 39.19 27.80
C LEU A 238 7.36 38.92 27.71
N GLU A 239 7.76 37.74 27.26
CA GLU A 239 9.17 37.33 27.24
C GLU A 239 9.93 37.85 26.03
N ARG A 240 9.31 37.87 24.86
CA ARG A 240 9.94 38.27 23.59
C ARG A 240 8.91 38.82 22.61
N VAL A 241 9.31 39.85 21.85
CA VAL A 241 8.54 40.43 20.74
C VAL A 241 9.36 40.32 19.46
N VAL A 242 8.76 39.79 18.40
CA VAL A 242 9.31 39.81 17.05
C VAL A 242 8.44 40.76 16.22
N PRO A 243 8.99 41.91 15.77
CA PRO A 243 8.22 42.88 14.99
C PRO A 243 7.64 42.27 13.71
N ALA A 244 6.47 42.75 13.30
CA ALA A 244 5.89 42.42 12.00
C ALA A 244 6.87 42.77 10.86
N LEU A 245 6.79 42.02 9.76
CA LEU A 245 7.57 42.30 8.56
C LEU A 245 7.12 43.64 7.94
N THR A 246 8.05 44.51 7.54
CA THR A 246 7.71 45.85 7.01
C THR A 246 7.66 45.96 5.48
N GLY A 247 7.91 44.84 4.78
CA GLY A 247 7.89 44.74 3.32
C GLY A 247 9.28 44.70 2.68
N PRO A 248 9.43 45.12 1.41
CA PRO A 248 10.68 44.98 0.63
C PRO A 248 11.95 45.59 1.23
N ASP A 249 11.81 46.59 2.09
CA ASP A 249 12.93 47.26 2.78
C ASP A 249 13.39 46.51 4.05
N ASP A 250 12.65 45.48 4.48
CA ASP A 250 12.98 44.66 5.64
C ASP A 250 14.08 43.63 5.27
N PRO A 251 15.18 43.51 6.03
CA PRO A 251 16.21 42.50 5.78
C PRO A 251 15.70 41.05 5.79
N ARG A 252 14.52 40.79 6.37
CA ARG A 252 13.86 39.48 6.40
C ARG A 252 13.02 39.19 5.15
N TRP A 253 12.86 40.17 4.25
CA TRP A 253 12.10 40.04 3.00
C TRP A 253 12.76 39.07 2.02
N GLN A 254 12.02 38.07 1.53
CA GLN A 254 12.52 37.06 0.58
C GLN A 254 11.94 37.22 -0.84
N GLY A 255 11.48 38.42 -1.21
CA GLY A 255 10.94 38.68 -2.54
C GLY A 255 9.52 38.15 -2.73
N ALA A 256 9.22 37.67 -3.94
CA ALA A 256 7.88 37.17 -4.29
C ALA A 256 7.39 36.02 -3.38
N GLY A 257 8.30 35.19 -2.84
CA GLY A 257 7.94 34.13 -1.89
C GLY A 257 7.21 34.66 -0.65
N THR A 258 7.63 35.82 -0.13
CA THR A 258 6.98 36.45 1.03
C THR A 258 5.58 36.98 0.71
N LEU A 259 5.33 37.44 -0.52
CA LEU A 259 3.99 37.84 -0.97
C LEU A 259 3.04 36.63 -1.02
N VAL A 260 3.55 35.50 -1.51
CA VAL A 260 2.80 34.25 -1.63
C VAL A 260 2.41 33.73 -0.25
N GLU A 261 3.36 33.65 0.69
CA GLU A 261 3.12 33.20 2.07
C GLU A 261 2.07 34.06 2.79
N GLU A 262 2.18 35.39 2.70
CA GLU A 262 1.20 36.30 3.32
C GLU A 262 -0.19 36.17 2.69
N ARG A 263 -0.27 35.97 1.36
CA ARG A 263 -1.53 35.74 0.66
C ARG A 263 -2.20 34.44 1.13
N PHE A 264 -1.46 33.33 1.12
CA PHE A 264 -1.96 32.03 1.59
C PHE A 264 -2.42 32.09 3.04
N ARG A 265 -1.65 32.76 3.91
CA ARG A 265 -2.03 32.92 5.31
C ARG A 265 -3.30 33.77 5.45
N GLY A 266 -3.43 34.83 4.66
CA GLY A 266 -4.64 35.64 4.59
C GLY A 266 -5.87 34.83 4.18
N GLU A 267 -5.74 33.95 3.19
CA GLU A 267 -6.82 33.07 2.73
C GLU A 267 -7.19 32.01 3.75
N GLN A 268 -6.21 31.38 4.41
CA GLN A 268 -6.45 30.44 5.51
C GLN A 268 -7.22 31.08 6.66
N LEU A 269 -6.94 32.35 6.97
CA LEU A 269 -7.67 33.10 7.98
C LEU A 269 -9.13 33.39 7.57
N LEU A 270 -9.41 33.59 6.27
CA LEU A 270 -10.79 33.71 5.77
C LEU A 270 -11.57 32.41 5.97
N GLU A 271 -10.96 31.27 5.68
CA GLU A 271 -11.59 29.95 5.90
C GLU A 271 -11.95 29.71 7.36
N GLN A 272 -11.11 30.19 8.27
CA GLN A 272 -11.31 30.07 9.71
C GLN A 272 -12.27 31.12 10.28
N GLY A 273 -12.80 32.03 9.45
CA GLY A 273 -13.72 33.10 9.86
C GLY A 273 -13.05 34.30 10.52
N TYR A 274 -11.72 34.41 10.48
CA TYR A 274 -10.96 35.54 11.01
C TYR A 274 -10.82 36.67 9.99
N GLU A 275 -11.96 37.22 9.55
CA GLU A 275 -12.06 38.17 8.44
C GLU A 275 -11.15 39.40 8.59
N ALA A 276 -11.11 40.01 9.78
CA ALA A 276 -10.31 41.20 10.03
C ALA A 276 -8.79 40.93 9.89
N ALA A 277 -8.34 39.78 10.37
CA ALA A 277 -6.93 39.38 10.29
C ALA A 277 -6.53 39.00 8.86
N ALA A 278 -7.42 38.31 8.15
CA ALA A 278 -7.25 38.02 6.74
C ALA A 278 -7.11 39.27 5.88
N LEU A 279 -8.02 40.24 6.06
CA LEU A 279 -7.98 41.51 5.32
C LEU A 279 -6.68 42.29 5.59
N ALA A 280 -6.17 42.25 6.82
CA ALA A 280 -4.89 42.90 7.15
C ALA A 280 -3.70 42.27 6.40
N ARG A 281 -3.63 40.94 6.34
CA ARG A 281 -2.61 40.19 5.58
C ARG A 281 -2.71 40.48 4.08
N LEU A 282 -3.89 40.34 3.50
CA LEU A 282 -4.11 40.53 2.06
C LEU A 282 -3.85 41.97 1.61
N ARG A 283 -4.18 42.97 2.43
CA ARG A 283 -3.87 44.38 2.12
C ARG A 283 -2.36 44.65 2.11
N ARG A 284 -1.58 44.00 2.98
CA ARG A 284 -0.10 44.09 2.93
C ARG A 284 0.47 43.46 1.66
N VAL A 285 -0.09 42.35 1.18
CA VAL A 285 0.31 41.77 -0.12
C VAL A 285 0.13 42.81 -1.24
N VAL A 286 -1.03 43.48 -1.27
CA VAL A 286 -1.30 44.55 -2.25
C VAL A 286 -0.33 45.72 -2.07
N GLU A 287 -0.11 46.20 -0.85
CA GLU A 287 0.79 47.31 -0.56
C GLU A 287 2.25 47.00 -0.93
N TRP A 288 2.76 45.85 -0.51
CA TRP A 288 4.14 45.43 -0.76
C TRP A 288 4.38 45.23 -2.25
N SER A 289 3.39 44.71 -2.98
CA SER A 289 3.52 44.55 -4.43
C SER A 289 3.72 45.86 -5.19
N GLN A 290 3.16 46.98 -4.70
CA GLN A 290 3.35 48.30 -5.31
C GLN A 290 4.78 48.84 -5.13
N ARG A 291 5.55 48.26 -4.20
CA ARG A 291 6.94 48.61 -3.90
C ARG A 291 7.95 47.68 -4.57
N VAL A 292 7.49 46.65 -5.31
CA VAL A 292 8.34 45.66 -6.01
C VAL A 292 8.36 45.98 -7.52
N SER A 293 9.50 45.79 -8.19
CA SER A 293 9.66 46.09 -9.63
C SER A 293 8.83 45.16 -10.54
N GLU A 294 8.30 45.69 -11.65
CA GLU A 294 7.37 45.03 -12.60
C GLU A 294 7.88 43.72 -13.27
N ASP A 295 9.19 43.43 -13.25
CA ASP A 295 9.80 42.30 -13.98
C ASP A 295 9.56 40.91 -13.34
N GLN A 296 8.61 40.80 -12.38
CA GLN A 296 8.25 39.57 -11.68
C GLN A 296 6.82 39.14 -12.02
N ALA A 297 6.66 38.33 -13.07
CA ALA A 297 5.36 37.83 -13.55
C ALA A 297 4.53 37.05 -12.50
N SER A 298 5.15 36.55 -11.42
CA SER A 298 4.46 35.94 -10.28
C SER A 298 3.65 36.97 -9.47
N THR A 299 4.19 38.17 -9.28
CA THR A 299 3.62 39.23 -8.46
C THR A 299 2.23 39.66 -8.96
N LEU A 300 2.04 39.80 -10.28
CA LEU A 300 0.73 40.22 -10.83
C LEU A 300 -0.38 39.20 -10.53
N ARG A 301 -0.06 37.89 -10.55
CA ARG A 301 -1.02 36.82 -10.25
C ARG A 301 -1.42 36.84 -8.77
N ASP A 302 -0.45 36.93 -7.87
CA ASP A 302 -0.70 36.94 -6.42
C ASP A 302 -1.42 38.21 -5.96
N VAL A 303 -1.12 39.35 -6.58
CA VAL A 303 -1.83 40.61 -6.35
C VAL A 303 -3.26 40.53 -6.85
N ALA A 304 -3.48 39.94 -8.04
CA ALA A 304 -4.84 39.74 -8.55
C ALA A 304 -5.65 38.82 -7.62
N ALA A 305 -5.06 37.74 -7.13
CA ALA A 305 -5.70 36.87 -6.15
C ALA A 305 -6.01 37.60 -4.83
N ALA A 306 -5.04 38.32 -4.26
CA ALA A 306 -5.24 39.08 -3.02
C ALA A 306 -6.34 40.14 -3.17
N LYS A 307 -6.36 40.89 -4.28
CA LYS A 307 -7.41 41.88 -4.57
C LYS A 307 -8.79 41.24 -4.77
N ALA A 308 -8.86 40.08 -5.42
CA ALA A 308 -10.11 39.34 -5.57
C ALA A 308 -10.64 38.86 -4.21
N SER A 309 -9.77 38.34 -3.35
CA SER A 309 -10.13 37.91 -1.99
C SER A 309 -10.60 39.07 -1.11
N ILE A 310 -9.94 40.25 -1.19
CA ILE A 310 -10.40 41.46 -0.48
C ILE A 310 -11.77 41.89 -1.01
N GLY A 311 -11.92 42.05 -2.32
CA GLY A 311 -13.17 42.49 -2.93
C GLY A 311 -14.34 41.55 -2.61
N TRP A 312 -14.12 40.24 -2.68
CA TRP A 312 -15.15 39.24 -2.38
C TRP A 312 -15.60 39.31 -0.92
N THR A 313 -14.65 39.47 0.00
CA THR A 313 -14.91 39.59 1.43
C THR A 313 -15.74 40.85 1.72
N LEU A 314 -15.34 41.99 1.16
CA LEU A 314 -16.04 43.26 1.33
C LEU A 314 -17.45 43.23 0.72
N ALA A 315 -17.61 42.70 -0.49
CA ALA A 315 -18.92 42.53 -1.13
C ALA A 315 -19.83 41.55 -0.34
N SER A 316 -19.25 40.47 0.20
CA SER A 316 -19.99 39.50 1.03
C SER A 316 -20.42 40.07 2.38
N ARG A 317 -19.64 40.97 2.97
CA ARG A 317 -20.00 41.72 4.19
C ARG A 317 -21.07 42.77 3.93
N ALA A 318 -21.00 43.46 2.80
CA ALA A 318 -21.93 44.53 2.43
C ALA A 318 -23.31 44.00 2.01
N ALA A 319 -23.36 42.93 1.21
CA ALA A 319 -24.59 42.40 0.61
C ALA A 319 -25.76 42.20 1.61
N PRO A 320 -25.63 41.45 2.73
CA PRO A 320 -26.75 41.23 3.63
C PRO A 320 -27.19 42.49 4.40
N ILE A 321 -26.31 43.50 4.53
CA ILE A 321 -26.65 44.77 5.18
C ILE A 321 -27.46 45.65 4.23
N LEU A 322 -27.08 45.67 2.95
CA LEU A 322 -27.76 46.44 1.91
C LEU A 322 -29.14 45.86 1.58
N ASP A 323 -29.28 44.54 1.64
CA ASP A 323 -30.56 43.80 1.48
C ASP A 323 -31.47 43.90 2.72
N SER A 324 -30.98 44.40 3.86
CA SER A 324 -31.76 44.47 5.09
C SER A 324 -32.65 45.73 5.16
N GLY A 325 -33.96 45.54 5.27
CA GLY A 325 -34.95 46.64 5.34
C GLY A 325 -34.90 47.53 6.60
N SER A 326 -34.04 47.24 7.59
CA SER A 326 -33.91 48.05 8.80
C SER A 326 -32.51 47.97 9.43
N VAL A 327 -31.63 48.88 9.06
CA VAL A 327 -30.29 49.07 9.65
C VAL A 327 -30.03 50.55 9.92
N SER A 328 -29.14 50.86 10.86
CA SER A 328 -28.82 52.25 11.21
C SER A 328 -28.11 52.96 10.05
N SER A 329 -28.24 54.28 9.97
CA SER A 329 -27.58 55.10 8.93
C SER A 329 -26.05 54.95 8.94
N GLU A 330 -25.46 54.68 10.10
CA GLU A 330 -24.02 54.47 10.27
C GLU A 330 -23.57 53.11 9.72
N VAL A 331 -24.37 52.06 9.93
CA VAL A 331 -24.13 50.70 9.39
C VAL A 331 -24.32 50.67 7.87
N LEU A 332 -25.35 51.34 7.34
CA LEU A 332 -25.54 51.51 5.90
C LEU A 332 -24.37 52.24 5.24
N LYS A 333 -23.87 53.31 5.88
CA LYS A 333 -22.72 54.05 5.38
C LYS A 333 -21.45 53.18 5.34
N SER A 334 -21.28 52.28 6.31
CA SER A 334 -20.17 51.32 6.31
C SER A 334 -20.29 50.28 5.20
N ALA A 335 -21.47 49.67 5.02
CA ALA A 335 -21.69 48.67 3.98
C ALA A 335 -21.54 49.25 2.56
N ARG A 336 -22.03 50.48 2.32
CA ARG A 336 -21.81 51.18 1.04
C ARG A 336 -20.33 51.48 0.78
N LYS A 337 -19.55 51.74 1.83
CA LYS A 337 -18.10 51.95 1.72
C LYS A 337 -17.38 50.66 1.34
N ASP A 338 -17.76 49.54 1.96
CA ASP A 338 -17.20 48.23 1.65
C ASP A 338 -17.51 47.81 0.21
N LEU A 339 -18.74 48.01 -0.25
CA LEU A 339 -19.13 47.70 -1.61
C LEU A 339 -18.39 48.60 -2.63
N ALA A 340 -18.21 49.88 -2.33
CA ALA A 340 -17.45 50.78 -3.20
C ALA A 340 -15.97 50.38 -3.32
N GLU A 341 -15.34 49.93 -2.23
CA GLU A 341 -13.96 49.40 -2.26
C GLU A 341 -13.89 48.08 -3.06
N ALA A 342 -14.90 47.22 -2.94
CA ALA A 342 -15.01 46.01 -3.76
C ALA A 342 -15.13 46.33 -5.26
N GLU A 343 -15.90 47.36 -5.63
CA GLU A 343 -16.06 47.86 -7.00
C GLU A 343 -14.72 48.33 -7.59
N GLU A 344 -13.97 49.15 -6.84
CA GLU A 344 -12.66 49.66 -7.25
C GLU A 344 -11.65 48.53 -7.50
N LEU A 345 -11.67 47.51 -6.64
CA LEU A 345 -10.83 46.31 -6.80
C LEU A 345 -11.26 45.49 -8.01
N CYS A 346 -12.56 45.35 -8.26
CA CYS A 346 -13.10 44.64 -9.42
C CYS A 346 -12.73 45.33 -10.74
N ASP A 347 -12.85 46.65 -10.81
CA ASP A 347 -12.48 47.44 -11.99
C ASP A 347 -10.99 47.31 -12.31
N TRP A 348 -10.14 47.34 -11.28
CA TRP A 348 -8.71 47.09 -11.45
C TRP A 348 -8.45 45.67 -11.98
N LEU A 349 -9.16 44.66 -11.45
CA LEU A 349 -9.03 43.27 -11.87
C LEU A 349 -9.50 43.04 -13.31
N GLU A 350 -10.55 43.72 -13.76
CA GLU A 350 -11.00 43.61 -15.16
C GLU A 350 -9.98 44.20 -16.15
N GLN A 351 -9.32 45.30 -15.78
CA GLN A 351 -8.30 45.94 -16.60
C GLN A 351 -6.97 45.16 -16.64
N ASN A 352 -6.58 44.53 -15.53
CA ASN A 352 -5.24 43.94 -15.38
C ASN A 352 -5.24 42.39 -15.35
N ALA A 353 -6.38 41.76 -15.06
CA ALA A 353 -6.52 40.31 -14.86
C ALA A 353 -7.92 39.79 -15.25
N GLY A 354 -8.54 40.33 -16.30
CA GLY A 354 -9.95 40.07 -16.67
C GLY A 354 -10.30 38.61 -17.02
N GLN A 355 -9.30 37.77 -17.34
CA GLN A 355 -9.50 36.33 -17.57
C GLN A 355 -9.49 35.49 -16.29
N ASN A 356 -9.17 36.08 -15.13
CA ASN A 356 -9.15 35.37 -13.85
C ASN A 356 -10.60 35.07 -13.40
N ALA A 357 -10.86 33.82 -13.01
CA ALA A 357 -12.18 33.40 -12.51
C ALA A 357 -12.63 34.21 -11.30
N GLY A 358 -11.70 34.62 -10.43
CA GLY A 358 -11.98 35.48 -9.28
C GLY A 358 -12.55 36.85 -9.67
N THR A 359 -12.12 37.41 -10.80
CA THR A 359 -12.65 38.68 -11.33
C THR A 359 -14.12 38.56 -11.71
N LYS A 360 -14.50 37.48 -12.43
CA LYS A 360 -15.89 37.25 -12.87
C LYS A 360 -16.82 36.96 -11.69
N LEU A 361 -16.35 36.18 -10.71
CA LEU A 361 -17.10 35.87 -9.50
C LEU A 361 -17.32 37.13 -8.65
N LEU A 362 -16.28 37.95 -8.47
CA LEU A 362 -16.40 39.22 -7.75
C LEU A 362 -17.42 40.14 -8.42
N ARG A 363 -17.36 40.31 -9.75
CA ARG A 363 -18.33 41.12 -10.49
C ARG A 363 -19.76 40.62 -10.28
N ALA A 364 -19.99 39.32 -10.38
CA ALA A 364 -21.30 38.74 -10.12
C ALA A 364 -21.80 39.03 -8.68
N LYS A 365 -20.92 38.91 -7.68
CA LYS A 365 -21.26 39.17 -6.28
C LYS A 365 -21.60 40.64 -6.01
N ILE A 366 -20.86 41.55 -6.64
CA ILE A 366 -21.10 42.99 -6.58
C ILE A 366 -22.45 43.35 -7.22
N LEU A 367 -22.77 42.75 -8.37
CA LEU A 367 -24.07 42.96 -9.03
C LEU A 367 -25.22 42.50 -8.13
N VAL A 368 -25.09 41.34 -7.49
CA VAL A 368 -26.07 40.84 -6.50
C VAL A 368 -26.20 41.78 -5.29
N ALA A 369 -25.11 42.40 -4.85
CA ALA A 369 -25.14 43.33 -3.71
C ALA A 369 -25.72 44.71 -4.06
N ASN A 370 -25.79 45.06 -5.35
CA ASN A 370 -26.28 46.34 -5.85
C ASN A 370 -27.74 46.32 -6.33
N ASP A 371 -28.34 45.13 -6.50
CA ASP A 371 -29.68 45.01 -7.08
C ASP A 371 -30.75 44.83 -5.99
N ASP A 372 -31.66 45.80 -5.90
CA ASP A 372 -32.87 45.71 -5.07
C ASP A 372 -34.01 44.94 -5.81
N ASP A 373 -33.84 44.55 -7.09
CA ASP A 373 -34.94 44.11 -7.98
C ASP A 373 -34.49 43.16 -9.13
N PHE A 374 -33.74 42.09 -8.83
CA PHE A 374 -33.22 41.16 -9.86
C PHE A 374 -34.31 40.20 -10.41
N ASP A 375 -35.01 40.62 -11.48
CA ASP A 375 -35.89 39.79 -12.31
C ASP A 375 -35.06 38.88 -13.23
N LEU A 376 -35.11 37.56 -13.04
CA LEU A 376 -34.54 36.57 -13.96
C LEU A 376 -35.64 35.75 -14.64
N GLU A 377 -35.63 35.77 -15.98
CA GLU A 377 -36.31 34.77 -16.80
C GLU A 377 -35.83 33.34 -16.45
N PRO A 378 -36.71 32.32 -16.52
CA PRO A 378 -36.44 31.03 -15.89
C PRO A 378 -35.53 30.14 -16.75
N VAL A 379 -34.28 29.96 -16.30
CA VAL A 379 -33.49 28.77 -16.61
C VAL A 379 -33.66 27.79 -15.46
N ALA A 380 -34.13 26.58 -15.77
CA ALA A 380 -34.56 25.58 -14.79
C ALA A 380 -33.42 25.08 -13.88
N LEU A 381 -33.43 25.55 -12.63
CA LEU A 381 -32.83 24.86 -11.48
C LEU A 381 -33.92 24.72 -10.40
N ALA A 382 -34.16 23.49 -9.94
CA ALA A 382 -35.11 23.15 -8.88
C ALA A 382 -34.35 22.91 -7.54
N PRO A 383 -34.99 22.96 -6.36
CA PRO A 383 -34.87 24.12 -5.49
C PRO A 383 -34.32 23.86 -4.07
N SER A 384 -33.82 24.94 -3.48
CA SER A 384 -33.81 25.35 -2.05
C SER A 384 -33.16 24.46 -0.99
N SER A 385 -31.98 24.90 -0.53
CA SER A 385 -31.60 24.96 0.89
C SER A 385 -30.78 26.24 1.12
N PRO A 386 -30.74 26.84 2.33
CA PRO A 386 -30.06 28.12 2.54
C PRO A 386 -28.55 27.90 2.41
N PHE A 387 -27.98 28.37 1.30
CA PHE A 387 -26.56 28.22 0.98
C PHE A 387 -25.71 29.06 1.95
N ASN A 388 -24.88 28.38 2.75
CA ASN A 388 -23.87 28.97 3.61
C ASN A 388 -22.69 29.46 2.75
N ALA A 389 -22.14 30.65 3.07
CA ALA A 389 -20.92 31.19 2.45
C ALA A 389 -19.73 30.20 2.44
N ALA A 390 -19.64 29.32 3.45
CA ALA A 390 -18.62 28.28 3.54
C ALA A 390 -18.70 27.21 2.43
N ASP A 391 -19.91 26.88 1.94
CA ASP A 391 -20.09 25.86 0.89
C ASP A 391 -19.73 26.41 -0.50
N CYS A 392 -19.97 27.71 -0.73
CA CYS A 392 -19.49 28.39 -1.93
C CYS A 392 -17.97 28.60 -1.90
N PHE A 393 -17.39 28.90 -0.73
CA PHE A 393 -15.94 29.04 -0.55
C PHE A 393 -15.23 27.69 -0.75
N ARG A 394 -15.82 26.57 -0.33
CA ARG A 394 -15.36 25.21 -0.70
C ARG A 394 -15.34 24.96 -2.20
N CYS A 395 -16.33 25.45 -2.94
CA CYS A 395 -16.37 25.34 -4.40
C CYS A 395 -15.25 26.16 -5.07
N VAL A 396 -14.99 27.37 -4.57
CA VAL A 396 -13.88 28.21 -5.04
C VAL A 396 -12.51 27.61 -4.67
N LEU A 397 -12.37 27.06 -3.47
CA LEU A 397 -11.17 26.34 -3.02
C LEU A 397 -10.95 25.03 -3.78
N SER A 398 -12.01 24.31 -4.13
CA SER A 398 -11.93 23.13 -5.00
C SER A 398 -11.37 23.50 -6.38
N CYS A 399 -11.75 24.67 -6.91
CA CYS A 399 -11.18 25.22 -8.15
C CYS A 399 -9.77 25.81 -7.98
N MET A 400 -9.30 26.06 -6.75
CA MET A 400 -7.99 26.65 -6.44
C MET A 400 -7.01 25.68 -5.76
N ALA A 401 -7.43 24.44 -5.48
CA ALA A 401 -6.59 23.46 -4.81
C ALA A 401 -5.36 23.15 -5.69
N PRO A 402 -4.13 23.30 -5.16
CA PRO A 402 -2.94 22.93 -5.90
C PRO A 402 -3.01 21.43 -6.20
N ARG A 403 -3.01 21.08 -7.48
CA ARG A 403 -2.94 19.69 -7.95
C ARG A 403 -1.63 19.06 -7.49
N CYS A 404 -1.59 17.74 -7.30
CA CYS A 404 -0.29 17.09 -7.14
C CYS A 404 0.53 17.24 -8.44
N ILE A 405 -0.14 17.21 -9.59
CA ILE A 405 0.47 17.28 -10.93
C ILE A 405 -0.29 18.29 -11.82
N ASP A 406 0.45 19.15 -12.54
CA ASP A 406 -0.11 20.30 -13.25
C ASP A 406 -0.77 20.02 -14.62
N ARG A 407 -0.44 18.92 -15.29
CA ARG A 407 -1.11 18.54 -16.54
C ARG A 407 -0.77 17.11 -16.90
N TYR A 408 -1.78 16.38 -17.34
CA TYR A 408 -1.66 15.02 -17.82
C TYR A 408 -1.68 14.96 -19.34
N ARG A 409 -1.24 13.81 -19.85
CA ARG A 409 -1.36 13.42 -21.24
C ARG A 409 -2.23 12.18 -21.30
N VAL A 410 -3.05 12.09 -22.34
CA VAL A 410 -3.97 10.99 -22.57
C VAL A 410 -3.86 10.57 -24.03
N ALA A 411 -3.95 9.26 -24.27
CA ALA A 411 -4.08 8.67 -25.60
C ALA A 411 -5.51 8.16 -25.83
N SER A 412 -5.84 7.94 -27.09
CA SER A 412 -7.06 7.23 -27.49
C SER A 412 -6.79 6.52 -28.82
N GLY A 413 -6.93 5.21 -28.84
CA GLY A 413 -6.62 4.43 -30.04
C GLY A 413 -5.16 4.59 -30.45
N ALA A 414 -4.95 5.08 -31.68
CA ALA A 414 -3.63 5.46 -32.19
C ALA A 414 -3.22 6.90 -31.83
N ARG A 415 -4.17 7.75 -31.44
CA ARG A 415 -3.97 9.19 -31.22
C ARG A 415 -3.32 9.43 -29.86
N GLN A 416 -2.30 10.27 -29.83
CA GLN A 416 -1.61 10.70 -28.61
C GLN A 416 -2.00 12.13 -28.27
N ASP A 417 -1.82 12.54 -27.01
CA ASP A 417 -2.09 13.90 -26.52
C ASP A 417 -3.49 14.44 -26.91
N VAL A 418 -4.52 13.60 -26.74
CA VAL A 418 -5.90 13.98 -27.10
C VAL A 418 -6.43 15.06 -26.15
N GLY A 419 -7.31 15.93 -26.67
CA GLY A 419 -7.90 17.05 -25.91
C GLY A 419 -8.95 16.64 -24.90
N PHE A 420 -8.62 15.74 -23.98
CA PHE A 420 -9.46 15.32 -22.87
C PHE A 420 -9.35 16.33 -21.71
N ASN A 421 -10.47 16.63 -21.04
CA ASN A 421 -10.44 17.41 -19.81
C ASN A 421 -9.90 16.54 -18.67
N ASP A 422 -8.61 16.68 -18.37
CA ASP A 422 -7.89 15.97 -17.31
C ASP A 422 -7.95 16.67 -15.94
N ASP A 423 -8.57 17.84 -15.87
CA ASP A 423 -8.68 18.62 -14.64
C ASP A 423 -9.94 18.23 -13.85
N TYR A 424 -9.75 17.37 -12.84
CA TYR A 424 -10.80 16.94 -11.92
C TYR A 424 -11.51 18.11 -11.21
N ALA A 425 -10.77 19.17 -10.86
CA ALA A 425 -11.33 20.31 -10.15
C ALA A 425 -12.32 21.08 -11.04
N SER A 426 -11.99 21.28 -12.33
CA SER A 426 -12.89 21.92 -13.29
C SER A 426 -14.22 21.17 -13.49
N LYS A 427 -14.23 19.86 -13.20
CA LYS A 427 -15.42 18.99 -13.25
C LYS A 427 -16.23 19.00 -11.95
N GLY A 428 -15.78 19.73 -10.94
CA GLY A 428 -16.42 19.79 -9.62
C GLY A 428 -16.23 18.52 -8.80
N HIS A 429 -15.15 17.76 -9.02
CA HIS A 429 -14.82 16.59 -8.21
C HIS A 429 -14.20 17.04 -6.88
N GLU A 430 -14.60 16.39 -5.79
CA GLU A 430 -13.99 16.59 -4.47
C GLU A 430 -12.75 15.69 -4.34
N TYR A 431 -11.87 15.97 -3.38
CA TYR A 431 -10.70 15.12 -3.11
C TYR A 431 -10.42 14.94 -1.63
N PHE A 432 -9.64 13.90 -1.32
CA PHE A 432 -8.97 13.74 -0.03
C PHE A 432 -7.59 13.11 -0.22
N ASP A 433 -6.68 13.40 0.70
CA ASP A 433 -5.30 12.91 0.67
C ASP A 433 -5.09 11.82 1.72
N VAL A 434 -4.24 10.85 1.40
CA VAL A 434 -3.71 9.84 2.34
C VAL A 434 -2.21 9.69 2.16
N TRP A 435 -1.52 9.36 3.24
CA TRP A 435 -0.08 9.14 3.25
C TRP A 435 0.23 7.74 3.78
N ALA A 436 1.18 7.09 3.13
CA ALA A 436 1.75 5.84 3.59
C ALA A 436 2.69 6.07 4.79
N PRO A 437 2.94 5.06 5.64
CA PRO A 437 3.99 5.11 6.66
C PRO A 437 5.38 5.46 6.08
N GLU A 438 6.27 5.98 6.93
CA GLU A 438 7.62 6.40 6.53
C GLU A 438 8.39 5.23 5.89
N ILE A 439 8.97 5.50 4.72
CA ILE A 439 9.95 4.66 4.05
C ILE A 439 11.32 5.27 4.32
N ALA A 440 12.23 4.49 4.87
CA ALA A 440 13.60 4.89 5.16
C ALA A 440 14.58 3.86 4.58
N THR A 441 15.44 4.27 3.64
CA THR A 441 16.30 3.36 2.88
C THR A 441 17.75 3.82 2.80
N HIS A 442 18.68 2.86 2.78
CA HIS A 442 20.05 3.07 2.35
C HIS A 442 20.17 3.07 0.82
N TYR A 443 21.26 3.62 0.28
CA TYR A 443 21.49 3.63 -1.16
C TYR A 443 21.54 2.21 -1.73
N GLY A 444 20.78 1.96 -2.79
CA GLY A 444 20.62 0.64 -3.40
C GLY A 444 19.74 -0.33 -2.62
N GLU A 445 19.12 0.08 -1.51
CA GLU A 445 18.19 -0.77 -0.77
C GLU A 445 16.83 -0.85 -1.45
N VAL A 446 16.28 -2.06 -1.51
CA VAL A 446 14.92 -2.34 -1.98
C VAL A 446 13.94 -2.32 -0.80
N PHE A 447 12.96 -1.42 -0.84
CA PHE A 447 11.85 -1.43 0.09
C PHE A 447 10.64 -2.11 -0.56
N TRP A 448 10.32 -3.34 -0.17
CA TRP A 448 9.16 -4.07 -0.68
C TRP A 448 8.40 -4.77 0.45
N THR A 449 7.65 -4.01 1.22
CA THR A 449 6.93 -4.54 2.38
C THR A 449 5.52 -3.98 2.45
N ASP A 450 4.61 -4.80 2.96
CA ASP A 450 3.29 -4.35 3.38
C ASP A 450 3.40 -3.28 4.47
N GLN A 451 2.63 -2.21 4.34
CA GLN A 451 2.56 -1.12 5.32
C GLN A 451 1.29 -1.15 6.19
N GLY A 452 0.46 -2.19 6.06
CA GLY A 452 -0.71 -2.41 6.90
C GLY A 452 -1.87 -1.45 6.64
N ASN A 453 -2.94 -1.57 7.43
CA ASN A 453 -4.14 -0.75 7.28
C ASN A 453 -3.92 0.65 7.88
N GLN A 454 -4.13 1.66 7.05
CA GLN A 454 -4.14 3.06 7.40
C GLN A 454 -5.59 3.56 7.43
N PRO A 455 -5.98 4.37 8.43
CA PRO A 455 -7.31 4.95 8.47
C PRO A 455 -7.49 5.96 7.33
N LEU A 456 -8.68 5.95 6.71
CA LEU A 456 -9.09 7.06 5.86
C LEU A 456 -9.42 8.31 6.72
N PRO A 457 -9.45 9.51 6.13
CA PRO A 457 -9.85 10.71 6.85
C PRO A 457 -11.24 10.55 7.49
N THR A 458 -11.37 10.95 8.75
CA THR A 458 -12.53 10.62 9.60
C THR A 458 -13.83 11.20 9.03
N GLU A 459 -13.76 12.36 8.39
CA GLU A 459 -14.86 13.01 7.70
C GLU A 459 -15.34 12.23 6.47
N ILE A 460 -14.44 11.58 5.74
CA ILE A 460 -14.80 10.71 4.59
C ILE A 460 -15.51 9.46 5.10
N VAL A 461 -14.95 8.78 6.10
CA VAL A 461 -15.57 7.59 6.71
C VAL A 461 -16.95 7.91 7.27
N LYS A 462 -17.09 9.05 7.97
CA LYS A 462 -18.39 9.51 8.51
C LYS A 462 -19.40 9.86 7.42
N ARG A 463 -18.97 10.58 6.37
CA ARG A 463 -19.85 11.02 5.27
C ARG A 463 -20.40 9.84 4.47
N PHE A 464 -19.57 8.82 4.24
CA PHE A 464 -19.91 7.67 3.40
C PHE A 464 -20.31 6.41 4.18
N LYS A 465 -20.50 6.52 5.51
CA LYS A 465 -21.03 5.40 6.31
C LYS A 465 -22.43 5.00 5.83
N GLY A 466 -22.56 3.78 5.31
CA GLY A 466 -23.80 3.27 4.70
C GLY A 466 -24.11 3.85 3.33
N LYS A 467 -23.14 4.50 2.67
CA LYS A 467 -23.27 5.08 1.33
C LYS A 467 -22.15 4.60 0.41
N VAL A 468 -22.28 4.89 -0.88
CA VAL A 468 -21.29 4.55 -1.90
C VAL A 468 -20.48 5.78 -2.29
N LEU A 469 -19.15 5.63 -2.28
CA LEU A 469 -18.18 6.60 -2.78
C LEU A 469 -17.82 6.22 -4.23
N ALA A 470 -17.89 7.17 -5.16
CA ALA A 470 -17.44 6.98 -6.53
C ALA A 470 -16.07 7.63 -6.72
N ILE A 471 -15.00 6.83 -6.77
CA ILE A 471 -13.65 7.34 -7.03
C ILE A 471 -13.48 7.49 -8.53
N THR A 472 -13.37 8.73 -8.99
CA THR A 472 -13.29 9.11 -10.40
C THR A 472 -11.86 9.17 -10.93
N GLY A 473 -10.88 9.12 -10.02
CA GLY A 473 -9.46 8.97 -10.33
C GLY A 473 -8.59 9.21 -9.11
N TYR A 474 -7.27 9.09 -9.29
CA TYR A 474 -6.30 9.42 -8.24
C TYR A 474 -5.00 9.98 -8.80
N GLU A 475 -4.24 10.64 -7.92
CA GLU A 475 -2.87 11.09 -8.15
C GLU A 475 -1.95 10.44 -7.10
N MET A 476 -0.70 10.17 -7.48
CA MET A 476 0.31 9.59 -6.60
C MET A 476 1.59 10.42 -6.64
N ASP A 477 2.19 10.65 -5.48
CA ASP A 477 3.51 11.28 -5.30
C ASP A 477 4.33 10.52 -4.24
N GLN A 478 5.64 10.71 -4.25
CA GLN A 478 6.54 10.38 -3.15
C GLN A 478 6.98 11.71 -2.52
N VAL A 479 6.75 11.92 -1.23
CA VAL A 479 6.98 13.21 -0.57
C VAL A 479 7.87 13.10 0.66
N MET A 480 8.77 14.05 0.82
CA MET A 480 9.42 14.36 2.09
C MET A 480 8.53 15.35 2.85
N VAL A 481 8.25 15.07 4.12
CA VAL A 481 7.31 15.84 4.93
C VAL A 481 8.03 16.66 6.01
N GLU A 482 7.47 17.79 6.40
CA GLU A 482 7.98 18.64 7.48
C GLU A 482 6.88 18.90 8.54
N PRO A 483 7.08 18.54 9.82
CA PRO A 483 8.24 17.85 10.39
C PRO A 483 8.38 16.41 9.91
N VAL A 484 9.64 15.93 9.84
CA VAL A 484 9.96 14.56 9.42
C VAL A 484 9.17 13.54 10.25
N GLY A 485 8.56 12.56 9.57
CA GLY A 485 7.78 11.48 10.18
C GLY A 485 6.35 11.88 10.60
N GLN A 486 5.89 13.09 10.31
CA GLN A 486 4.52 13.56 10.60
C GLN A 486 3.76 13.94 9.31
N PRO A 487 3.46 12.96 8.44
CA PRO A 487 2.75 13.22 7.20
C PRO A 487 1.34 13.78 7.45
N GLY A 488 0.89 14.69 6.58
CA GLY A 488 -0.42 15.33 6.66
C GLY A 488 -0.55 16.47 7.67
N LEU A 489 0.47 16.77 8.48
CA LEU A 489 0.44 17.93 9.40
C LEU A 489 0.53 19.27 8.64
N HIS A 490 1.43 19.35 7.66
CA HIS A 490 1.64 20.50 6.78
C HIS A 490 1.73 20.02 5.32
N PRO A 491 0.62 19.53 4.74
CA PRO A 491 0.61 18.91 3.42
C PRO A 491 0.99 19.87 2.28
N ASP A 492 0.91 21.17 2.53
CA ASP A 492 1.35 22.28 1.69
C ASP A 492 2.88 22.46 1.66
N LYS A 493 3.58 21.94 2.68
CA LYS A 493 5.05 21.94 2.78
C LYS A 493 5.69 20.64 2.28
N ASP A 494 4.87 19.66 1.86
CA ASP A 494 5.36 18.41 1.28
C ASP A 494 6.26 18.71 0.07
N VAL A 495 7.49 18.16 0.08
CA VAL A 495 8.45 18.30 -1.02
C VAL A 495 8.49 16.98 -1.81
N SER A 496 8.07 17.02 -3.07
CA SER A 496 8.10 15.85 -3.96
C SER A 496 9.54 15.33 -4.10
N VAL A 497 9.74 14.04 -3.85
CA VAL A 497 10.98 13.31 -4.07
C VAL A 497 11.13 13.09 -5.58
N PRO A 498 12.27 13.46 -6.19
CA PRO A 498 12.51 13.12 -7.59
C PRO A 498 12.50 11.60 -7.83
N ILE A 499 11.91 11.14 -8.93
CA ILE A 499 11.80 9.68 -9.21
C ILE A 499 13.16 9.00 -9.38
N ASN A 500 14.17 9.80 -9.71
CA ASN A 500 15.56 9.37 -9.81
C ASN A 500 16.29 9.36 -8.45
N TRP A 501 15.59 9.60 -7.33
CA TRP A 501 16.11 9.40 -5.97
C TRP A 501 15.54 8.14 -5.34
N ALA A 502 14.23 7.95 -5.46
CA ALA A 502 13.51 6.77 -5.03
C ALA A 502 12.69 6.28 -6.23
N TYR A 503 13.21 5.28 -6.94
CA TYR A 503 12.51 4.72 -8.07
C TYR A 503 11.32 3.91 -7.59
N ASN A 504 10.11 4.34 -7.95
CA ASN A 504 8.91 3.54 -7.78
C ASN A 504 8.96 2.37 -8.77
N HIS A 505 9.36 1.19 -8.33
CA HIS A 505 9.37 0.01 -9.20
C HIS A 505 7.94 -0.50 -9.39
N HIS A 506 7.17 -0.64 -8.30
CA HIS A 506 5.72 -0.87 -8.31
C HIS A 506 5.06 -0.33 -7.04
N TYR A 507 3.74 -0.13 -7.07
CA TYR A 507 2.92 -0.13 -5.87
C TYR A 507 1.60 -0.88 -6.08
N MET A 508 1.05 -1.37 -4.97
CA MET A 508 -0.26 -2.02 -4.93
C MET A 508 -1.04 -1.40 -3.77
N ALA A 509 -2.14 -0.70 -4.05
CA ALA A 509 -2.95 -0.06 -3.02
C ALA A 509 -4.38 -0.58 -3.03
N PHE A 510 -4.94 -0.85 -1.85
CA PHE A 510 -6.34 -1.23 -1.67
C PHE A 510 -7.08 -0.19 -0.84
N MET A 511 -8.37 -0.06 -1.09
CA MET A 511 -9.31 0.58 -0.18
C MET A 511 -10.41 -0.43 0.14
N THR A 512 -10.67 -0.63 1.42
CA THR A 512 -11.70 -1.56 1.92
C THR A 512 -12.78 -0.79 2.64
N GLY A 513 -14.04 -1.18 2.40
CA GLY A 513 -15.19 -0.70 3.13
C GLY A 513 -15.51 -1.52 4.37
N ALA A 514 -16.58 -1.13 5.08
CA ALA A 514 -17.01 -1.76 6.32
C ALA A 514 -17.24 -3.29 6.23
N HIS A 515 -17.50 -3.79 5.01
CA HIS A 515 -17.85 -5.17 4.73
C HIS A 515 -16.72 -6.01 4.12
N SER A 516 -15.51 -5.48 3.99
CA SER A 516 -14.33 -6.21 3.52
C SER A 516 -13.13 -6.00 4.43
N GLU A 517 -12.10 -6.84 4.25
CA GLU A 517 -10.81 -6.67 4.91
C GLU A 517 -9.69 -7.24 4.05
N ILE A 518 -8.48 -6.72 4.25
CA ILE A 518 -7.28 -7.33 3.67
C ILE A 518 -6.89 -8.55 4.49
N ARG A 519 -6.71 -9.69 3.81
CA ARG A 519 -6.31 -10.95 4.41
C ARG A 519 -5.16 -11.57 3.64
N ARG A 520 -4.20 -12.12 4.37
CA ARG A 520 -3.13 -12.96 3.82
C ARG A 520 -3.68 -14.33 3.50
N VAL A 521 -3.54 -14.76 2.25
CA VAL A 521 -3.97 -16.08 1.77
C VAL A 521 -2.80 -16.78 1.11
N ALA A 522 -2.76 -18.11 1.21
CA ALA A 522 -1.78 -18.91 0.51
C ALA A 522 -1.89 -18.68 -1.01
N ALA A 523 -0.75 -18.55 -1.66
CA ALA A 523 -0.66 -18.49 -3.10
C ALA A 523 -0.91 -19.90 -3.66
N ALA A 524 -1.70 -20.02 -4.72
CA ALA A 524 -1.76 -21.29 -5.45
C ALA A 524 -0.39 -21.57 -6.11
N PRO A 525 -0.01 -22.84 -6.32
CA PRO A 525 1.18 -23.15 -7.10
C PRO A 525 1.12 -22.46 -8.48
N GLY A 526 2.15 -21.68 -8.82
CA GLY A 526 2.21 -20.93 -10.07
C GLY A 526 1.33 -19.66 -10.12
N ASP A 527 0.80 -19.19 -8.98
CA ASP A 527 0.00 -17.95 -8.92
C ASP A 527 0.86 -16.72 -9.27
N PRO A 528 0.66 -16.09 -10.45
CA PRO A 528 1.50 -14.98 -10.88
C PRO A 528 1.34 -13.74 -9.99
N MET A 529 0.19 -13.60 -9.30
CA MET A 529 -0.06 -12.48 -8.39
C MET A 529 0.70 -12.59 -7.07
N ALA A 530 1.31 -13.73 -6.78
CA ALA A 530 2.11 -13.93 -5.59
C ALA A 530 3.60 -13.62 -5.81
N HIS A 531 4.04 -13.41 -7.05
CA HIS A 531 5.44 -13.11 -7.39
C HIS A 531 6.45 -14.09 -6.75
N GLY A 532 6.10 -15.38 -6.70
CA GLY A 532 6.92 -16.42 -6.08
C GLY A 532 6.87 -16.50 -4.55
N ALA A 533 6.07 -15.66 -3.89
CA ALA A 533 5.82 -15.76 -2.45
C ALA A 533 4.84 -16.90 -2.13
N SER A 534 4.96 -17.48 -0.93
CA SER A 534 4.06 -18.54 -0.45
C SER A 534 2.65 -18.04 -0.18
N SER A 535 2.48 -16.74 0.08
CA SER A 535 1.19 -16.10 0.32
C SER A 535 1.11 -14.71 -0.29
N LYS A 536 -0.12 -14.28 -0.59
CA LYS A 536 -0.47 -12.96 -1.11
C LYS A 536 -1.52 -12.29 -0.22
N LEU A 537 -1.57 -10.96 -0.27
CA LEU A 537 -2.64 -10.18 0.37
C LEU A 537 -3.76 -9.96 -0.65
N ILE A 538 -4.99 -10.26 -0.26
CA ILE A 538 -6.18 -9.99 -1.05
C ILE A 538 -7.25 -9.34 -0.18
N ALA A 539 -8.12 -8.54 -0.80
CA ALA A 539 -9.36 -8.15 -0.17
C ALA A 539 -10.33 -9.35 -0.14
N VAL A 540 -10.92 -9.61 1.02
CA VAL A 540 -11.96 -10.64 1.22
C VAL A 540 -13.18 -10.02 1.87
N ASP A 541 -14.36 -10.53 1.48
CA ASP A 541 -15.61 -10.13 2.13
C ASP A 541 -15.71 -10.67 3.55
N ARG A 542 -16.20 -9.82 4.45
CA ARG A 542 -16.60 -10.20 5.81
C ARG A 542 -17.98 -10.86 5.79
N PRO A 543 -18.35 -11.62 6.84
CA PRO A 543 -19.71 -12.18 6.94
C PRO A 543 -20.83 -11.16 6.80
N SER A 544 -20.59 -9.90 7.19
CA SER A 544 -21.54 -8.80 7.02
C SER A 544 -21.89 -8.50 5.55
N ALA A 545 -21.01 -8.84 4.61
CA ALA A 545 -21.24 -8.60 3.19
C ALA A 545 -22.47 -9.35 2.66
N ALA A 546 -22.81 -10.50 3.25
CA ALA A 546 -24.00 -11.27 2.88
C ALA A 546 -25.33 -10.58 3.23
N SER A 547 -25.31 -9.55 4.08
CA SER A 547 -26.50 -8.82 4.54
C SER A 547 -26.68 -7.47 3.87
N ARG A 548 -25.91 -7.17 2.82
CA ARG A 548 -25.93 -5.89 2.10
C ARG A 548 -27.18 -5.75 1.25
N GLU A 549 -27.66 -4.52 1.12
CA GLU A 549 -28.84 -4.21 0.30
C GLU A 549 -28.57 -4.40 -1.20
N ASP A 550 -27.39 -3.99 -1.67
CA ASP A 550 -26.97 -4.16 -3.06
C ASP A 550 -25.62 -4.88 -3.15
N PRO A 551 -25.61 -6.20 -3.43
CA PRO A 551 -24.38 -6.97 -3.56
C PRO A 551 -23.61 -6.64 -4.87
N SER A 552 -24.18 -5.87 -5.81
CA SER A 552 -23.52 -5.52 -7.06
C SER A 552 -22.46 -4.43 -6.92
N ILE A 553 -22.53 -3.63 -5.85
CA ILE A 553 -21.51 -2.63 -5.53
C ILE A 553 -20.29 -3.33 -4.89
N PRO A 554 -19.05 -2.99 -5.23
CA PRO A 554 -17.88 -3.56 -4.57
C PRO A 554 -17.74 -3.11 -3.10
N THR A 555 -17.32 -4.04 -2.23
CA THR A 555 -16.91 -3.75 -0.85
C THR A 555 -15.47 -3.27 -0.74
N SER A 556 -14.67 -3.42 -1.79
CA SER A 556 -13.26 -3.06 -1.82
C SER A 556 -12.84 -2.69 -3.24
N GLN A 557 -11.85 -1.80 -3.36
CA GLN A 557 -11.24 -1.41 -4.62
C GLN A 557 -9.73 -1.60 -4.56
N PHE A 558 -9.15 -1.93 -5.72
CA PHE A 558 -7.70 -2.07 -5.90
C PHE A 558 -7.21 -0.98 -6.87
N PHE A 559 -6.10 -0.31 -6.57
CA PHE A 559 -5.51 0.80 -7.32
C PHE A 559 -4.08 0.41 -7.70
N SER A 560 -3.84 0.27 -9.00
CA SER A 560 -2.58 -0.25 -9.53
C SER A 560 -2.36 0.13 -11.01
N GLU A 561 -3.01 1.18 -11.49
CA GLU A 561 -2.90 1.65 -12.86
C GLU A 561 -1.60 2.43 -13.04
N GLY A 562 -0.91 2.20 -14.16
CA GLY A 562 0.41 2.76 -14.44
C GLY A 562 1.42 2.60 -13.31
N ASN A 563 1.37 1.54 -12.50
CA ASN A 563 1.92 1.55 -11.13
C ASN A 563 3.45 1.55 -10.98
N GLY A 564 4.22 1.58 -12.06
CA GLY A 564 5.69 1.61 -12.02
C GLY A 564 6.29 3.00 -12.00
N GLY A 565 7.53 3.12 -12.46
CA GLY A 565 8.20 4.43 -12.57
C GLY A 565 7.42 5.39 -13.47
N GLU A 566 6.65 4.83 -14.41
CA GLU A 566 5.74 5.54 -15.31
C GLU A 566 4.50 6.11 -14.65
N SER A 567 4.14 5.71 -13.41
CA SER A 567 2.98 6.27 -12.68
C SER A 567 3.08 7.77 -12.53
N ARG A 568 4.31 8.28 -12.38
CA ARG A 568 4.60 9.69 -12.20
C ARG A 568 4.14 10.44 -13.44
N LYS A 569 3.15 11.33 -13.26
CA LYS A 569 2.51 12.14 -14.32
C LYS A 569 1.66 11.33 -15.33
N SER A 570 1.42 10.05 -15.08
CA SER A 570 0.39 9.28 -15.79
C SER A 570 -0.98 9.63 -15.21
N PHE A 571 -1.97 9.73 -16.09
CA PHE A 571 -3.35 10.01 -15.67
C PHE A 571 -3.99 8.74 -15.12
N HIS A 572 -4.62 8.79 -13.95
CA HIS A 572 -5.36 7.65 -13.38
C HIS A 572 -6.86 7.95 -13.22
N GLY A 573 -7.39 8.83 -14.06
CA GLY A 573 -8.79 9.21 -14.04
C GLY A 573 -9.60 8.57 -15.16
N TYR A 574 -10.92 8.64 -15.00
CA TYR A 574 -11.86 8.04 -15.93
C TYR A 574 -12.71 9.11 -16.65
N PRO A 575 -13.24 8.79 -17.85
CA PRO A 575 -14.27 9.61 -18.49
C PRO A 575 -15.53 9.75 -17.62
N GLU A 576 -16.30 10.81 -17.87
CA GLU A 576 -17.58 11.07 -17.18
C GLU A 576 -18.51 9.84 -17.19
N GLY A 577 -19.20 9.61 -16.08
CA GLY A 577 -20.12 8.48 -15.91
C GLY A 577 -19.45 7.14 -15.55
N TYR A 578 -18.13 7.11 -15.34
CA TYR A 578 -17.40 5.91 -14.90
C TYR A 578 -16.57 6.19 -13.63
N ALA A 579 -16.55 5.24 -12.71
CA ALA A 579 -15.79 5.34 -11.46
C ALA A 579 -15.47 3.97 -10.89
N GLN A 580 -14.51 3.91 -9.97
CA GLN A 580 -14.37 2.79 -9.05
C GLN A 580 -15.32 3.00 -7.87
N LEU A 581 -16.38 2.21 -7.77
CA LEU A 581 -17.37 2.33 -6.70
C LEU A 581 -16.95 1.54 -5.46
N ILE A 582 -17.11 2.14 -4.29
CA ILE A 582 -16.87 1.45 -3.02
C ILE A 582 -17.94 1.79 -1.99
N GLU A 583 -18.56 0.77 -1.40
CA GLU A 583 -19.53 0.96 -0.32
C GLU A 583 -18.84 1.14 1.04
N SER A 584 -19.25 2.17 1.77
CA SER A 584 -18.82 2.44 3.16
C SER A 584 -17.30 2.36 3.36
N PRO A 585 -16.49 3.11 2.60
CA PRO A 585 -15.02 3.08 2.69
C PRO A 585 -14.55 3.36 4.12
N ASP A 586 -13.58 2.56 4.60
CA ASP A 586 -13.12 2.58 6.00
C ASP A 586 -11.59 2.69 6.10
N THR A 587 -10.86 1.82 5.41
CA THR A 587 -9.39 1.77 5.48
C THR A 587 -8.72 1.76 4.11
N TRP A 588 -7.51 2.29 4.08
CA TRP A 588 -6.59 2.24 2.94
C TRP A 588 -5.37 1.39 3.30
N HIS A 589 -4.80 0.73 2.30
CA HIS A 589 -3.72 -0.25 2.47
C HIS A 589 -2.77 -0.14 1.28
N ILE A 590 -1.47 -0.24 1.51
CA ILE A 590 -0.48 -0.18 0.43
C ILE A 590 0.71 -1.12 0.67
N THR A 591 1.18 -1.73 -0.41
CA THR A 591 2.44 -2.46 -0.49
C THR A 591 3.29 -1.85 -1.60
N PRO A 592 4.22 -0.95 -1.27
CA PRO A 592 5.11 -0.35 -2.25
C PRO A 592 6.39 -1.16 -2.45
N MET A 593 6.91 -1.16 -3.68
CA MET A 593 8.22 -1.65 -4.07
C MET A 593 9.04 -0.47 -4.58
N GLN A 594 9.96 0.03 -3.75
CA GLN A 594 10.79 1.19 -4.04
C GLN A 594 12.28 0.81 -4.07
N ILE A 595 13.06 1.46 -4.92
CA ILE A 595 14.50 1.27 -5.00
C ILE A 595 15.19 2.62 -4.81
N ASP A 596 16.08 2.71 -3.82
CA ASP A 596 16.82 3.92 -3.55
C ASP A 596 17.97 4.10 -4.54
N THR A 597 17.85 5.09 -5.41
CA THR A 597 18.81 5.44 -6.46
C THR A 597 19.54 6.77 -6.20
N ARG A 598 19.30 7.41 -5.05
CA ARG A 598 19.89 8.73 -4.74
C ARG A 598 21.37 8.62 -4.40
N ASN A 599 22.22 9.18 -5.27
CA ASN A 599 23.62 9.39 -4.93
C ASN A 599 23.75 10.26 -3.67
N ARG A 600 24.38 9.68 -2.64
CA ARG A 600 24.51 10.28 -1.31
C ARG A 600 25.42 11.51 -1.27
N ASP A 601 26.32 11.70 -2.23
CA ASP A 601 27.16 12.90 -2.33
C ASP A 601 26.36 14.19 -2.60
N CYS A 602 25.12 14.01 -3.06
CA CYS A 602 24.23 15.11 -3.38
C CYS A 602 23.26 15.45 -2.23
N GLY A 603 23.29 14.71 -1.12
CA GLY A 603 22.39 14.89 0.03
C GLY A 603 21.01 14.25 -0.14
N VAL A 604 20.28 14.08 0.98
CA VAL A 604 19.04 13.28 1.08
C VAL A 604 17.89 13.99 1.80
N THR A 605 18.01 15.30 2.02
CA THR A 605 17.00 16.12 2.73
C THR A 605 16.23 17.02 1.74
N PRO A 606 15.07 17.60 2.13
CA PRO A 606 14.37 18.58 1.31
C PRO A 606 15.27 19.73 0.82
N ALA A 607 16.15 20.23 1.69
CA ALA A 607 17.11 21.28 1.35
C ALA A 607 18.13 20.86 0.27
N SER A 608 18.30 19.55 0.03
CA SER A 608 19.24 19.00 -0.94
C SER A 608 18.62 18.82 -2.33
N ILE A 609 17.33 19.14 -2.54
CA ILE A 609 16.64 18.84 -3.80
C ILE A 609 17.22 19.59 -5.00
N THR A 610 17.81 20.76 -4.74
CA THR A 610 18.50 21.58 -5.74
C THR A 610 19.96 21.17 -5.96
N ASN A 611 20.47 20.20 -5.20
CA ASN A 611 21.82 19.64 -5.38
C ASN A 611 21.82 18.52 -6.42
N CYS A 612 22.79 18.55 -7.33
CA CYS A 612 22.92 17.59 -8.44
C CYS A 612 21.64 17.51 -9.28
N THR A 613 21.15 18.65 -9.76
CA THR A 613 19.97 18.73 -10.66
C THR A 613 20.14 17.89 -11.93
N LYS A 614 21.38 17.70 -12.40
CA LYS A 614 21.71 16.65 -13.36
C LYS A 614 21.98 15.34 -12.62
N PHE A 615 21.19 14.31 -12.93
CA PHE A 615 21.35 13.00 -12.33
C PHE A 615 22.76 12.44 -12.54
N THR A 616 23.34 11.91 -11.48
CA THR A 616 24.60 11.15 -11.50
C THR A 616 24.38 9.91 -10.64
N PRO A 617 24.47 8.70 -11.21
CA PRO A 617 24.26 7.49 -10.42
C PRO A 617 25.35 7.36 -9.34
N GLY A 618 25.01 6.70 -8.24
CA GLY A 618 26.00 6.22 -7.29
C GLY A 618 26.69 4.94 -7.79
N PRO A 619 27.39 4.20 -6.90
CA PRO A 619 27.97 2.91 -7.22
C PRO A 619 26.94 1.90 -7.75
N GLU A 620 27.29 1.14 -8.79
CA GLU A 620 26.46 0.05 -9.34
C GLU A 620 27.23 -1.28 -9.22
N PRO A 621 26.55 -2.44 -9.10
CA PRO A 621 27.21 -3.74 -9.04
C PRO A 621 27.80 -4.10 -10.42
N LYS A 622 28.85 -4.94 -10.45
CA LYS A 622 29.57 -5.32 -11.68
C LYS A 622 28.66 -5.86 -12.78
N GLN A 623 27.59 -6.57 -12.42
CA GLN A 623 26.64 -7.17 -13.36
C GLN A 623 25.58 -6.20 -13.90
N ALA A 624 25.38 -5.03 -13.27
CA ALA A 624 24.49 -4.00 -13.81
C ALA A 624 24.87 -3.66 -15.25
N ARG A 625 23.87 -3.32 -16.08
CA ARG A 625 24.09 -2.95 -17.49
C ARG A 625 24.88 -4.00 -18.27
N TYR A 626 24.68 -5.27 -17.95
CA TYR A 626 25.39 -6.40 -18.58
C TYR A 626 26.93 -6.29 -18.50
N GLY A 627 27.47 -5.65 -17.47
CA GLY A 627 28.92 -5.52 -17.26
C GLY A 627 29.62 -4.48 -18.13
N LEU A 628 28.87 -3.57 -18.76
CA LEU A 628 29.44 -2.50 -19.60
C LEU A 628 29.89 -1.27 -18.80
N GLY A 629 29.66 -1.25 -17.49
CA GLY A 629 29.97 -0.12 -16.62
C GLY A 629 29.05 1.08 -16.81
N VAL A 630 29.25 2.13 -16.02
CA VAL A 630 28.43 3.35 -16.04
C VAL A 630 28.88 4.25 -17.20
N PRO A 631 28.04 4.51 -18.22
CA PRO A 631 28.39 5.41 -19.31
C PRO A 631 28.55 6.86 -18.82
N LYS A 632 29.41 7.62 -19.48
CA LYS A 632 29.51 9.07 -19.28
C LYS A 632 28.17 9.72 -19.64
N ASP A 633 27.68 10.62 -18.80
CA ASP A 633 26.42 11.34 -18.98
C ASP A 633 25.15 10.48 -18.96
N THR A 634 25.17 9.30 -18.32
CA THR A 634 23.95 8.52 -18.09
C THR A 634 22.94 9.27 -17.20
N ASN A 635 21.66 9.08 -17.48
CA ASN A 635 20.54 9.76 -16.82
C ASN A 635 19.68 8.81 -15.96
N TYR A 636 20.05 7.53 -15.88
CA TYR A 636 19.36 6.53 -15.06
C TYR A 636 20.38 5.68 -14.27
N SER A 637 19.96 5.00 -13.20
CA SER A 637 20.81 4.07 -12.46
C SER A 637 20.53 2.61 -12.84
N GLY A 638 21.55 1.83 -13.15
CA GLY A 638 21.43 0.41 -13.48
C GLY A 638 20.89 -0.47 -12.36
N ILE A 639 20.87 0.02 -11.11
CA ILE A 639 20.30 -0.72 -9.97
C ILE A 639 18.77 -0.76 -10.00
N LEU A 640 18.11 0.15 -10.74
CA LEU A 640 16.66 0.15 -10.86
C LEU A 640 16.12 -1.08 -11.60
N GLU A 641 16.96 -1.72 -12.41
CA GLU A 641 16.68 -2.93 -13.19
C GLU A 641 16.90 -4.22 -12.37
N CYS A 642 17.11 -4.10 -11.06
CA CYS A 642 17.27 -5.25 -10.17
C CYS A 642 18.38 -6.25 -10.59
N PRO A 643 19.60 -5.80 -10.92
CA PRO A 643 20.67 -6.72 -11.31
C PRO A 643 21.04 -7.65 -10.15
N CYS A 644 21.15 -8.94 -10.43
CA CYS A 644 21.73 -9.86 -9.46
C CYS A 644 23.20 -9.53 -9.22
N ASN A 645 23.72 -9.80 -8.02
CA ASN A 645 25.04 -9.31 -7.61
C ASN A 645 25.78 -10.30 -6.70
N SER A 646 26.98 -9.94 -6.24
CA SER A 646 27.80 -10.80 -5.36
C SER A 646 27.18 -11.05 -3.97
N ARG A 647 26.10 -10.35 -3.59
CA ARG A 647 25.31 -10.62 -2.38
C ARG A 647 24.20 -11.62 -2.62
N TYR A 648 23.60 -11.63 -3.82
CA TYR A 648 22.51 -12.55 -4.15
C TYR A 648 22.34 -12.79 -5.66
N GLY A 649 22.21 -14.06 -6.05
CA GLY A 649 21.88 -14.49 -7.42
C GLY A 649 22.90 -14.14 -8.53
N GLY A 650 24.01 -13.47 -8.20
CA GLY A 650 25.00 -12.99 -9.17
C GLY A 650 25.59 -14.11 -10.04
N ASP A 651 25.79 -13.81 -11.32
CA ASP A 651 26.29 -14.78 -12.28
C ASP A 651 27.77 -15.12 -12.04
N PRO A 652 28.17 -16.41 -12.09
CA PRO A 652 29.57 -16.81 -11.90
C PRO A 652 30.54 -16.15 -12.89
N MET A 653 30.06 -15.65 -14.02
CA MET A 653 30.85 -14.88 -14.98
C MET A 653 31.42 -13.59 -14.36
N PHE A 654 30.68 -12.92 -13.47
CA PHE A 654 31.13 -11.73 -12.75
C PHE A 654 31.62 -12.04 -11.34
N TYR A 655 31.09 -13.10 -10.72
CA TYR A 655 31.27 -13.41 -9.31
C TYR A 655 31.68 -14.87 -9.06
N PRO A 656 32.82 -15.32 -9.60
CA PRO A 656 33.22 -16.73 -9.54
C PRO A 656 33.39 -17.26 -8.11
N GLU A 657 33.74 -16.39 -7.17
CA GLU A 657 33.99 -16.75 -5.76
C GLU A 657 32.77 -16.53 -4.85
N ALA A 658 31.74 -15.79 -5.30
CA ALA A 658 30.62 -15.42 -4.43
C ALA A 658 29.68 -16.59 -4.15
N GLN A 659 29.60 -17.58 -5.06
CA GLN A 659 28.69 -18.74 -4.99
C GLN A 659 27.21 -18.36 -4.77
N THR A 660 26.82 -17.16 -5.21
CA THR A 660 25.46 -16.63 -5.11
C THR A 660 24.52 -17.19 -6.17
N LYS A 661 25.04 -17.90 -7.17
CA LYS A 661 24.26 -18.67 -8.15
C LYS A 661 24.86 -20.04 -8.31
N ILE A 662 24.14 -21.07 -7.88
CA ILE A 662 24.60 -22.46 -7.93
C ILE A 662 23.87 -23.17 -9.07
N VAL A 663 24.61 -23.50 -10.12
CA VAL A 663 24.10 -24.23 -11.27
C VAL A 663 24.25 -25.73 -11.04
N SER A 664 23.16 -26.48 -11.13
CA SER A 664 23.10 -27.93 -10.93
C SER A 664 22.09 -28.59 -11.88
N HIS A 665 22.39 -29.80 -12.33
CA HIS A 665 21.44 -30.59 -13.09
C HIS A 665 20.33 -31.14 -12.19
N LYS A 666 19.10 -31.16 -12.69
CA LYS A 666 17.95 -31.80 -12.01
C LYS A 666 17.65 -33.10 -12.72
N TYR A 667 17.87 -34.22 -12.03
CA TYR A 667 17.58 -35.55 -12.57
C TYR A 667 16.28 -36.10 -12.00
N THR A 668 15.54 -36.86 -12.81
CA THR A 668 14.40 -37.67 -12.34
C THR A 668 14.49 -39.08 -12.90
N ILE A 669 13.68 -39.98 -12.35
CA ILE A 669 13.50 -41.33 -12.87
C ILE A 669 12.17 -41.44 -13.61
N VAL A 670 12.20 -42.09 -14.77
CA VAL A 670 11.01 -42.52 -15.51
C VAL A 670 10.94 -44.05 -15.49
N GLY A 671 9.85 -44.58 -14.93
CA GLY A 671 9.63 -46.01 -14.76
C GLY A 671 9.13 -46.71 -16.01
N THR A 672 8.38 -46.01 -16.87
CA THR A 672 7.82 -46.55 -18.13
C THR A 672 8.00 -45.59 -19.30
N GLY A 673 8.36 -46.11 -20.47
CA GLY A 673 8.50 -45.30 -21.68
C GLY A 673 9.93 -44.80 -21.87
N ALA A 674 10.12 -43.55 -22.26
CA ALA A 674 11.43 -42.96 -22.50
C ALA A 674 11.48 -41.52 -21.99
N CYS A 675 12.68 -40.98 -21.78
CA CYS A 675 12.87 -39.55 -21.50
C CYS A 675 12.31 -38.70 -22.65
N ALA A 676 11.83 -37.49 -22.34
CA ALA A 676 11.33 -36.60 -23.38
C ALA A 676 12.47 -36.12 -24.28
N ALA A 677 12.12 -35.59 -25.46
CA ALA A 677 13.12 -35.03 -26.38
C ALA A 677 13.92 -33.91 -25.69
N GLY A 678 15.25 -34.03 -25.68
CA GLY A 678 16.15 -33.08 -25.02
C GLY A 678 16.43 -33.36 -23.53
N GLU A 679 15.85 -34.41 -22.95
CA GLU A 679 16.06 -34.80 -21.53
C GLU A 679 17.02 -35.99 -21.36
N LEU A 680 17.73 -36.37 -22.41
CA LEU A 680 18.71 -37.45 -22.34
C LEU A 680 19.97 -36.94 -21.65
N VAL A 681 20.48 -37.69 -20.67
CA VAL A 681 21.81 -37.43 -20.12
C VAL A 681 22.85 -37.70 -21.21
N GLU A 682 23.62 -36.67 -21.57
CA GLU A 682 24.44 -36.69 -22.78
C GLU A 682 25.81 -37.37 -22.59
N ASN A 683 26.27 -37.57 -21.35
CA ASN A 683 27.55 -38.20 -21.06
C ASN A 683 27.52 -39.16 -19.87
N ALA A 684 28.51 -40.06 -19.84
CA ALA A 684 28.61 -41.12 -18.85
C ALA A 684 28.90 -40.61 -17.43
N SER A 685 29.71 -39.55 -17.31
CA SER A 685 30.08 -38.97 -16.00
C SER A 685 28.83 -38.47 -15.27
N ASP A 686 28.02 -37.69 -15.98
CA ASP A 686 26.78 -37.12 -15.45
C ASP A 686 25.76 -38.23 -15.18
N CYS A 687 25.68 -39.25 -16.04
CA CYS A 687 24.80 -40.40 -15.82
C CYS A 687 25.13 -41.13 -14.51
N PHE A 688 26.42 -41.38 -14.26
CA PHE A 688 26.85 -42.09 -13.07
C PHE A 688 26.74 -41.23 -11.80
N ALA A 689 27.04 -39.93 -11.90
CA ALA A 689 26.84 -39.00 -10.79
C ALA A 689 25.36 -38.88 -10.45
N ALA A 690 24.49 -38.70 -11.45
CA ALA A 690 23.04 -38.58 -11.31
C ALA A 690 22.45 -39.75 -10.51
N ALA A 691 22.81 -40.98 -10.86
CA ALA A 691 22.32 -42.19 -10.18
C ALA A 691 22.55 -42.18 -8.66
N THR A 692 23.66 -41.57 -8.20
CA THR A 692 23.98 -41.49 -6.76
C THR A 692 23.16 -40.44 -6.01
N THR A 693 22.56 -39.48 -6.72
CA THR A 693 21.80 -38.37 -6.13
C THR A 693 20.30 -38.63 -6.00
N LEU A 694 19.78 -39.65 -6.70
CA LEU A 694 18.33 -39.90 -6.85
C LEU A 694 17.70 -40.67 -5.67
N GLY A 695 18.49 -41.10 -4.69
CA GLY A 695 17.98 -41.85 -3.54
C GLY A 695 17.50 -43.25 -3.92
N LEU A 696 18.41 -44.05 -4.50
CA LEU A 696 18.15 -45.45 -4.86
C LEU A 696 18.37 -46.38 -3.67
N ASN A 697 17.54 -47.42 -3.56
CA ASN A 697 17.71 -48.48 -2.56
C ASN A 697 18.80 -49.47 -3.00
N ALA A 698 20.06 -49.04 -2.92
CA ALA A 698 21.20 -49.84 -3.34
C ALA A 698 22.38 -49.72 -2.36
N SER A 699 22.93 -50.87 -1.98
CA SER A 699 24.14 -50.99 -1.15
C SER A 699 25.43 -50.80 -1.96
N ARG A 700 25.35 -50.92 -3.29
CA ARG A 700 26.48 -50.82 -4.22
C ARG A 700 26.03 -50.36 -5.60
N PHE A 701 26.80 -49.45 -6.21
CA PHE A 701 26.61 -49.01 -7.60
C PHE A 701 27.65 -49.66 -8.54
N ILE A 702 27.21 -50.06 -9.73
CA ILE A 702 28.03 -50.69 -10.78
C ILE A 702 27.80 -49.92 -12.08
N ASN A 703 28.77 -49.12 -12.51
CA ASN A 703 28.66 -48.28 -13.70
C ASN A 703 29.10 -49.05 -14.95
N LYS A 704 28.31 -48.97 -16.04
CA LYS A 704 28.58 -49.61 -17.34
C LYS A 704 28.28 -48.65 -18.48
N SER A 705 29.25 -48.39 -19.35
CA SER A 705 28.99 -47.73 -20.64
C SER A 705 28.82 -48.80 -21.72
N VAL A 706 27.74 -48.74 -22.49
CA VAL A 706 27.33 -49.77 -23.45
C VAL A 706 26.85 -49.16 -24.77
N ALA A 707 26.71 -49.98 -25.79
CA ALA A 707 26.08 -49.65 -27.06
C ALA A 707 25.15 -50.80 -27.45
N ASP A 708 24.00 -50.90 -26.78
CA ASP A 708 23.04 -52.00 -26.91
C ASP A 708 21.67 -51.47 -27.34
N PRO A 709 21.14 -51.84 -28.53
CA PRO A 709 19.84 -51.36 -29.00
C PRO A 709 18.66 -51.85 -28.15
N ALA A 710 18.82 -52.93 -27.37
CA ALA A 710 17.77 -53.45 -26.49
C ALA A 710 17.59 -52.63 -25.21
N LEU A 711 18.62 -51.85 -24.82
CA LEU A 711 18.56 -50.98 -23.64
C LEU A 711 18.06 -49.58 -23.99
N PRO A 712 17.55 -48.82 -23.00
CA PRO A 712 17.15 -47.43 -23.20
C PRO A 712 18.31 -46.53 -23.67
N PRO A 713 18.05 -45.48 -24.48
CA PRO A 713 19.06 -44.47 -24.83
C PRO A 713 19.43 -43.59 -23.64
N GLY A 714 20.66 -43.10 -23.62
CA GLY A 714 21.13 -42.17 -22.57
C GLY A 714 21.45 -42.91 -21.28
N CYS A 715 20.84 -42.50 -20.16
CA CYS A 715 21.12 -43.05 -18.84
C CYS A 715 19.96 -43.91 -18.32
N SER A 716 20.27 -45.09 -17.78
CA SER A 716 19.29 -45.96 -17.12
C SER A 716 19.90 -46.72 -15.94
N VAL A 717 19.07 -47.18 -15.03
CA VAL A 717 19.47 -47.95 -13.87
C VAL A 717 18.57 -49.17 -13.67
N THR A 718 19.19 -50.30 -13.33
CA THR A 718 18.49 -51.51 -12.89
C THR A 718 18.94 -51.84 -11.47
N VAL A 719 17.97 -52.01 -10.56
CA VAL A 719 18.25 -52.52 -9.21
C VAL A 719 17.99 -54.02 -9.19
N GLU A 720 19.03 -54.77 -8.86
CA GLU A 720 18.97 -56.22 -8.71
C GLU A 720 18.46 -56.61 -7.32
N GLY A 721 17.86 -57.81 -7.18
CA GLY A 721 17.33 -58.31 -5.90
C GLY A 721 18.38 -58.53 -4.79
N ASN A 722 19.67 -58.38 -5.10
CA ASN A 722 20.77 -58.33 -4.13
C ASN A 722 21.06 -56.90 -3.61
N GLN A 723 20.22 -55.92 -3.93
CA GLN A 723 20.40 -54.49 -3.63
C GLN A 723 21.64 -53.86 -4.28
N SER A 724 22.08 -54.36 -5.43
CA SER A 724 23.06 -53.66 -6.27
C SER A 724 22.35 -52.92 -7.41
N ALA A 725 22.79 -51.68 -7.68
CA ALA A 725 22.29 -50.87 -8.78
C ALA A 725 23.30 -50.89 -9.93
N VAL A 726 22.91 -51.42 -11.08
CA VAL A 726 23.71 -51.35 -12.30
C VAL A 726 23.25 -50.14 -13.11
N VAL A 727 24.13 -49.16 -13.28
CA VAL A 727 23.86 -47.91 -14.00
C VAL A 727 24.46 -48.00 -15.40
N TYR A 728 23.64 -47.85 -16.42
CA TYR A 728 24.01 -47.95 -17.83
C TYR A 728 24.00 -46.57 -18.49
N PHE A 729 25.11 -46.21 -19.12
CA PHE A 729 25.16 -45.14 -20.11
C PHE A 729 25.21 -45.76 -21.52
N ASN A 730 24.19 -45.53 -22.34
CA ASN A 730 23.99 -46.23 -23.60
C ASN A 730 23.87 -45.26 -24.79
N THR A 731 24.83 -45.34 -25.71
CA THR A 731 24.91 -44.45 -26.88
C THR A 731 24.13 -44.95 -28.10
N ALA A 732 23.69 -46.21 -28.11
CA ALA A 732 22.99 -46.84 -29.23
C ALA A 732 21.58 -47.35 -28.87
N GLY A 733 21.04 -46.95 -27.72
CA GLY A 733 19.79 -47.45 -27.18
C GLY A 733 18.57 -47.10 -28.01
N ARG A 734 17.64 -48.05 -28.11
CA ARG A 734 16.31 -47.88 -28.73
C ARG A 734 15.19 -48.51 -27.90
N GLY A 735 15.54 -49.13 -26.77
CA GLY A 735 14.58 -49.73 -25.85
C GLY A 735 13.84 -48.69 -25.00
N ASN A 736 12.75 -49.11 -24.37
CA ASN A 736 12.03 -48.32 -23.39
C ASN A 736 12.36 -48.78 -21.97
N CYS A 737 12.18 -47.88 -21.00
CA CYS A 737 12.10 -48.20 -19.59
C CYS A 737 10.78 -48.91 -19.27
N SER A 738 10.84 -49.81 -18.29
CA SER A 738 9.73 -50.71 -17.97
C SER A 738 9.50 -50.80 -16.46
N ALA A 739 8.25 -50.59 -16.06
CA ALA A 739 7.84 -50.70 -14.66
C ALA A 739 7.70 -52.15 -14.27
N SER A 740 8.10 -52.47 -13.04
CA SER A 740 7.75 -53.72 -12.39
C SER A 740 6.69 -53.47 -11.31
N SER A 741 5.97 -54.52 -10.91
CA SER A 741 4.99 -54.41 -9.82
C SER A 741 5.62 -54.23 -8.43
N LYS A 742 6.95 -54.29 -8.33
CA LYS A 742 7.72 -54.12 -7.09
C LYS A 742 8.76 -53.03 -7.26
N ARG A 743 8.57 -51.93 -6.54
CA ARG A 743 9.44 -50.76 -6.65
C ARG A 743 10.03 -50.43 -5.30
N SER A 744 11.27 -49.97 -5.29
CA SER A 744 11.88 -49.51 -4.05
C SER A 744 12.82 -48.33 -4.26
N GLY A 745 12.99 -47.55 -3.20
CA GLY A 745 13.90 -46.42 -3.17
C GLY A 745 14.32 -46.12 -1.73
N GLU A 746 15.41 -45.38 -1.58
CA GLU A 746 15.95 -44.99 -0.28
C GLU A 746 16.53 -43.58 -0.31
N GLY A 747 15.99 -42.67 0.50
CA GLY A 747 16.45 -41.29 0.63
C GLY A 747 17.00 -40.99 2.02
N SER A 748 18.00 -40.10 2.09
CA SER A 748 18.53 -39.58 3.35
C SER A 748 18.60 -38.06 3.32
N SER A 749 18.21 -37.43 4.43
CA SER A 749 18.32 -35.99 4.63
C SER A 749 19.66 -35.59 5.28
N LYS A 750 20.05 -34.32 5.13
CA LYS A 750 21.22 -33.76 5.81
C LYS A 750 21.12 -33.78 7.34
N VAL A 751 19.93 -33.97 7.90
CA VAL A 751 19.69 -34.02 9.35
C VAL A 751 19.72 -35.44 9.93
N GLY A 752 20.18 -36.42 9.13
CA GLY A 752 20.42 -37.78 9.61
C GLY A 752 19.15 -38.63 9.74
N VAL A 753 18.06 -38.23 9.11
CA VAL A 753 16.84 -39.05 8.95
C VAL A 753 16.86 -39.72 7.59
N LYS A 754 16.67 -41.04 7.59
CA LYS A 754 16.71 -41.91 6.41
C LYS A 754 15.37 -42.63 6.25
N ILE A 755 14.88 -42.73 5.02
CA ILE A 755 13.64 -43.40 4.66
C ILE A 755 13.90 -44.35 3.51
N ALA A 756 13.54 -45.62 3.67
CA ALA A 756 13.40 -46.55 2.57
C ALA A 756 11.92 -46.90 2.36
N ILE A 757 11.48 -46.93 1.11
CA ILE A 757 10.11 -47.24 0.71
C ILE A 757 10.16 -48.41 -0.25
N GLU A 758 9.34 -49.42 0.02
CA GLU A 758 9.12 -50.56 -0.88
C GLU A 758 7.63 -50.68 -1.15
N VAL A 759 7.27 -50.63 -2.43
CA VAL A 759 5.90 -50.68 -2.94
C VAL A 759 5.71 -52.01 -3.66
N ASP A 760 4.73 -52.79 -3.22
CA ASP A 760 4.30 -54.02 -3.86
C ASP A 760 2.86 -53.86 -4.38
N ALA A 761 2.73 -53.83 -5.69
CA ALA A 761 1.48 -53.71 -6.42
C ALA A 761 1.08 -55.00 -7.16
N THR A 762 1.72 -56.14 -6.89
CA THR A 762 1.51 -57.38 -7.67
C THR A 762 0.03 -57.81 -7.71
N ASN A 763 -0.77 -57.50 -6.69
CA ASN A 763 -2.17 -57.93 -6.59
C ASN A 763 -3.20 -56.78 -6.55
N THR A 764 -2.81 -55.54 -6.91
CA THR A 764 -3.72 -54.37 -6.86
C THR A 764 -4.81 -54.39 -7.92
N PHE A 765 -4.63 -55.18 -8.98
CA PHE A 765 -5.66 -55.47 -9.98
C PHE A 765 -5.78 -56.97 -10.21
N GLN A 766 -6.98 -57.50 -10.00
CA GLN A 766 -7.29 -58.88 -10.37
C GLN A 766 -7.62 -58.91 -11.86
N ARG A 767 -6.69 -59.47 -12.64
CA ARG A 767 -6.82 -59.59 -14.10
C ARG A 767 -7.51 -60.90 -14.47
N SER A 768 -8.60 -60.82 -15.22
CA SER A 768 -9.28 -61.99 -15.78
C SER A 768 -8.40 -62.75 -16.77
N PRO A 769 -8.71 -64.03 -17.06
CA PRO A 769 -8.24 -64.67 -18.29
C PRO A 769 -8.65 -63.87 -19.53
N ALA A 770 -7.94 -64.09 -20.64
CA ALA A 770 -8.34 -63.55 -21.93
C ALA A 770 -9.74 -64.09 -22.31
N GLY A 771 -10.54 -63.24 -22.96
CA GLY A 771 -11.86 -63.61 -23.47
C GLY A 771 -13.01 -63.27 -22.55
N GLU A 772 -12.85 -62.30 -21.65
CA GLU A 772 -13.91 -61.79 -20.77
C GLU A 772 -14.04 -60.26 -20.89
N PHE A 773 -15.27 -59.72 -20.82
CA PHE A 773 -15.53 -58.28 -20.71
C PHE A 773 -16.74 -58.01 -19.81
N CYS A 774 -16.85 -56.81 -19.24
CA CYS A 774 -17.96 -56.40 -18.38
C CYS A 774 -19.16 -55.93 -19.22
N GLU A 775 -20.38 -56.40 -18.90
CA GLU A 775 -21.65 -55.93 -19.50
C GLU A 775 -21.80 -54.41 -19.45
N ASN A 776 -21.31 -53.79 -18.37
CA ASN A 776 -21.38 -52.34 -18.17
C ASN A 776 -20.17 -51.58 -18.73
N ASN A 777 -19.30 -52.20 -19.54
CA ASN A 777 -18.11 -51.56 -20.13
C ASN A 777 -18.42 -50.26 -20.91
N ARG A 778 -19.66 -50.05 -21.37
CA ARG A 778 -20.14 -48.81 -22.01
C ARG A 778 -21.01 -47.94 -21.12
N LYS A 779 -22.00 -48.51 -20.42
CA LYS A 779 -22.98 -47.77 -19.60
C LYS A 779 -22.37 -47.21 -18.31
N GLY A 780 -21.41 -47.92 -17.73
CA GLY A 780 -20.71 -47.51 -16.52
C GLY A 780 -19.40 -46.76 -16.79
N LYS A 781 -19.15 -46.35 -18.04
CA LYS A 781 -17.89 -45.75 -18.47
C LYS A 781 -17.66 -44.38 -17.83
N ILE A 782 -16.49 -44.25 -17.20
CA ILE A 782 -15.93 -43.00 -16.69
C ILE A 782 -15.01 -42.39 -17.74
N GLN A 783 -14.06 -43.18 -18.27
CA GLN A 783 -13.09 -42.76 -19.28
C GLN A 783 -12.69 -43.93 -20.20
N ALA A 784 -12.36 -43.63 -21.45
CA ALA A 784 -11.89 -44.58 -22.45
C ALA A 784 -10.40 -44.41 -22.75
N PHE A 785 -9.70 -45.53 -22.93
CA PHE A 785 -8.28 -45.61 -23.25
C PHE A 785 -8.09 -46.39 -24.56
N PRO A 786 -8.02 -45.69 -25.71
CA PRO A 786 -7.92 -46.35 -27.02
C PRO A 786 -6.52 -46.94 -27.22
N MET A 787 -6.45 -48.15 -27.79
CA MET A 787 -5.17 -48.74 -28.16
C MET A 787 -4.54 -48.03 -29.37
N ARG A 788 -3.23 -47.81 -29.33
CA ARG A 788 -2.47 -47.15 -30.41
C ARG A 788 -1.81 -48.19 -31.32
N GLY A 789 -2.62 -48.86 -32.14
CA GLY A 789 -2.19 -49.88 -33.11
C GLY A 789 -2.62 -51.30 -32.74
N SER A 790 -2.51 -52.24 -33.68
CA SER A 790 -3.06 -53.61 -33.58
C SER A 790 -2.05 -54.64 -33.05
N THR A 791 -1.39 -54.35 -31.91
CA THR A 791 -0.41 -55.27 -31.29
C THR A 791 -0.81 -55.64 -29.86
N LEU A 792 -0.33 -56.80 -29.37
CA LEU A 792 -0.52 -57.23 -27.98
C LEU A 792 0.03 -56.19 -26.99
N ALA A 793 1.21 -55.63 -27.27
CA ALA A 793 1.83 -54.60 -26.44
C ALA A 793 0.98 -53.31 -26.39
N ALA A 794 0.34 -52.90 -27.49
CA ALA A 794 -0.54 -51.74 -27.52
C ALA A 794 -1.83 -51.96 -26.70
N ALA A 795 -2.36 -53.19 -26.72
CA ALA A 795 -3.50 -53.58 -25.89
C ALA A 795 -3.14 -53.59 -24.40
N GLU A 796 -1.97 -54.15 -24.05
CA GLU A 796 -1.46 -54.15 -22.68
C GLU A 796 -1.22 -52.73 -22.17
N ALA A 797 -0.65 -51.85 -23.01
CA ALA A 797 -0.45 -50.44 -22.68
C ALA A 797 -1.77 -49.69 -22.44
N ALA A 798 -2.78 -49.89 -23.29
CA ALA A 798 -4.10 -49.25 -23.12
C ALA A 798 -4.82 -49.74 -21.85
N ARG A 799 -4.76 -51.05 -21.59
CA ARG A 799 -5.23 -51.65 -20.33
C ARG A 799 -4.51 -51.06 -19.12
N ASP A 800 -3.19 -50.92 -19.19
CA ASP A 800 -2.39 -50.44 -18.07
C ASP A 800 -2.63 -48.95 -17.79
N GLN A 801 -2.77 -48.13 -18.84
CA GLN A 801 -3.22 -46.74 -18.73
C GLN A 801 -4.62 -46.64 -18.09
N CYS A 802 -5.53 -47.52 -18.48
CA CYS A 802 -6.84 -47.59 -17.84
C CYS A 802 -6.71 -47.93 -16.35
N THR A 803 -5.92 -48.94 -15.98
CA THR A 803 -5.75 -49.31 -14.58
C THR A 803 -5.08 -48.22 -13.76
N GLN A 804 -4.20 -47.44 -14.37
CA GLN A 804 -3.58 -46.26 -13.75
C GLN A 804 -4.64 -45.21 -13.42
N PHE A 805 -5.42 -44.77 -14.41
CA PHE A 805 -6.52 -43.83 -14.20
C PHE A 805 -7.52 -44.36 -13.17
N CYS A 806 -7.88 -45.64 -13.29
CA CYS A 806 -8.83 -46.28 -12.39
C CYS A 806 -8.31 -46.36 -10.95
N TRP A 807 -6.98 -46.37 -10.73
CA TRP A 807 -6.41 -46.33 -9.39
C TRP A 807 -6.67 -44.98 -8.70
N ASP A 808 -6.48 -43.89 -9.43
CA ASP A 808 -6.66 -42.52 -8.94
C ASP A 808 -8.14 -42.12 -8.82
N GLU A 809 -9.02 -42.70 -9.65
CA GLU A 809 -10.45 -42.44 -9.62
C GLU A 809 -11.17 -43.29 -8.55
N ALA A 810 -11.72 -42.61 -7.53
CA ALA A 810 -12.40 -43.26 -6.41
C ALA A 810 -13.68 -44.00 -6.83
N SER A 811 -14.39 -43.48 -7.84
CA SER A 811 -15.61 -44.11 -8.36
C SER A 811 -15.34 -45.30 -9.29
N CYS A 812 -14.08 -45.56 -9.65
CA CYS A 812 -13.73 -46.64 -10.57
C CYS A 812 -13.65 -48.00 -9.86
N TRP A 813 -14.43 -48.96 -10.36
CA TRP A 813 -14.43 -50.36 -9.95
C TRP A 813 -13.32 -51.17 -10.63
N GLY A 814 -13.02 -50.86 -11.90
CA GLY A 814 -12.07 -51.61 -12.70
C GLY A 814 -12.08 -51.17 -14.16
N CYS A 815 -11.27 -51.85 -14.96
CA CYS A 815 -11.18 -51.63 -16.40
C CYS A 815 -11.74 -52.81 -17.16
N SER A 816 -12.48 -52.55 -18.24
CA SER A 816 -12.96 -53.58 -19.15
C SER A 816 -12.68 -53.20 -20.59
N VAL A 817 -12.28 -54.18 -21.38
CA VAL A 817 -12.13 -54.05 -22.83
C VAL A 817 -13.46 -53.75 -23.52
N ASP A 818 -13.40 -52.99 -24.60
CA ASP A 818 -14.49 -52.65 -25.52
C ASP A 818 -13.92 -52.59 -26.95
N CYS A 819 -14.38 -53.47 -27.84
CA CYS A 819 -13.75 -53.74 -29.14
C CYS A 819 -14.68 -53.58 -30.36
N GLU A 820 -15.88 -53.03 -30.19
CA GLU A 820 -16.91 -53.12 -31.24
C GLU A 820 -17.04 -51.82 -32.05
N GLN A 821 -16.96 -51.93 -33.39
CA GLN A 821 -17.78 -51.11 -34.29
C GLN A 821 -18.92 -51.99 -34.80
N GLU A 822 -20.14 -51.48 -34.78
CA GLU A 822 -21.34 -52.15 -35.34
C GLU A 822 -21.14 -52.57 -36.82
N PRO A 823 -21.73 -53.71 -37.29
CA PRO A 823 -22.62 -54.64 -36.60
C PRO A 823 -22.05 -56.09 -36.57
N TYR A 824 -21.66 -56.57 -35.38
CA TYR A 824 -21.29 -57.95 -35.01
C TYR A 824 -19.97 -58.54 -35.53
N ALA A 825 -18.96 -58.62 -34.63
CA ALA A 825 -18.48 -59.88 -34.05
C ALA A 825 -17.21 -59.61 -33.22
N TYR A 826 -17.19 -60.12 -31.99
CA TYR A 826 -15.98 -60.25 -31.18
C TYR A 826 -15.02 -61.28 -31.82
N GLY A 827 -14.25 -60.86 -32.83
CA GLY A 827 -13.29 -61.68 -33.56
C GLY A 827 -11.93 -61.00 -33.70
N ALA A 828 -10.94 -61.51 -32.98
CA ALA A 828 -9.49 -61.27 -33.06
C ALA A 828 -9.01 -59.79 -33.01
N LEU A 829 -7.77 -59.64 -32.54
CA LEU A 829 -7.05 -58.42 -32.16
C LEU A 829 -6.72 -57.47 -33.34
N ILE A 830 -7.66 -57.19 -34.26
CA ILE A 830 -7.38 -56.55 -35.55
C ILE A 830 -8.04 -55.17 -35.73
N SER A 831 -8.97 -54.76 -34.87
CA SER A 831 -9.66 -53.45 -34.98
C SER A 831 -9.73 -52.71 -33.63
N ALA A 832 -8.86 -51.72 -33.45
CA ALA A 832 -8.99 -50.57 -32.53
C ALA A 832 -9.83 -50.75 -31.25
N CYS A 833 -9.49 -51.72 -30.40
CA CYS A 833 -10.09 -51.86 -29.08
C CYS A 833 -9.69 -50.70 -28.14
N GLN A 834 -10.51 -50.46 -27.14
CA GLN A 834 -10.21 -49.56 -26.03
C GLN A 834 -10.46 -50.25 -24.69
N TRP A 835 -9.82 -49.77 -23.64
CA TRP A 835 -10.16 -50.14 -22.27
C TRP A 835 -10.94 -49.01 -21.63
N ASN A 836 -12.13 -49.32 -21.12
CA ASN A 836 -12.98 -48.36 -20.43
C ASN A 836 -12.82 -48.55 -18.91
N ALA A 837 -12.48 -47.47 -18.21
CA ALA A 837 -12.58 -47.39 -16.76
C ALA A 837 -14.07 -47.29 -16.39
N ILE A 838 -14.55 -48.16 -15.51
CA ILE A 838 -15.98 -48.30 -15.23
C ILE A 838 -16.31 -48.28 -13.74
N THR A 839 -17.50 -47.80 -13.40
CA THR A 839 -18.02 -47.73 -12.02
C THR A 839 -18.53 -49.07 -11.49
N SER A 840 -18.87 -50.03 -12.37
CA SER A 840 -19.26 -51.40 -12.00
C SER A 840 -19.17 -52.33 -13.22
N CYS A 841 -18.93 -53.64 -13.00
CA CYS A 841 -18.85 -54.61 -14.09
C CYS A 841 -20.21 -55.07 -14.65
N GLY A 842 -21.24 -55.14 -13.81
CA GLY A 842 -22.46 -55.89 -14.15
C GLY A 842 -22.13 -57.39 -14.27
N LYS A 843 -22.64 -58.07 -15.30
CA LYS A 843 -22.28 -59.47 -15.60
C LYS A 843 -21.00 -59.56 -16.44
N VAL A 844 -20.21 -60.61 -16.20
CA VAL A 844 -19.04 -60.94 -17.03
C VAL A 844 -19.51 -61.69 -18.28
N MET A 845 -19.15 -61.17 -19.45
CA MET A 845 -19.49 -61.66 -20.78
C MET A 845 -18.24 -62.24 -21.46
N LYS A 846 -18.40 -63.17 -22.41
CA LYS A 846 -17.30 -63.87 -23.08
C LYS A 846 -17.04 -63.32 -24.49
N TRP A 847 -15.77 -63.32 -24.90
CA TRP A 847 -15.33 -62.97 -26.26
C TRP A 847 -14.08 -63.76 -26.69
N SER A 848 -13.61 -63.55 -27.93
CA SER A 848 -12.43 -64.28 -28.47
C SER A 848 -11.16 -64.09 -27.64
N GLY A 849 -11.02 -62.96 -26.96
CA GLY A 849 -9.97 -62.73 -25.97
C GLY A 849 -8.63 -62.43 -26.60
N SER A 850 -7.91 -61.47 -26.02
CA SER A 850 -6.70 -60.94 -26.66
C SER A 850 -5.52 -60.88 -25.70
N ILE A 851 -5.74 -60.44 -24.46
CA ILE A 851 -4.70 -60.36 -23.45
C ILE A 851 -5.27 -60.77 -22.09
N ARG A 852 -4.39 -61.15 -21.16
CA ARG A 852 -4.80 -61.29 -19.76
C ARG A 852 -5.21 -59.90 -19.23
N GLY A 853 -6.32 -59.82 -18.52
CA GLY A 853 -6.83 -58.55 -17.98
C GLY A 853 -7.72 -57.77 -18.94
N ASP A 854 -8.37 -58.46 -19.88
CA ASP A 854 -9.51 -57.92 -20.62
C ASP A 854 -10.56 -57.33 -19.65
N ILE A 855 -10.74 -57.95 -18.46
CA ILE A 855 -11.25 -57.29 -17.26
C ILE A 855 -10.11 -57.18 -16.24
N SER A 856 -9.87 -55.98 -15.75
CA SER A 856 -8.93 -55.72 -14.65
C SER A 856 -9.69 -55.06 -13.50
N GLN A 857 -10.07 -55.87 -12.50
CA GLN A 857 -10.82 -55.39 -11.33
C GLN A 857 -9.88 -54.76 -10.30
N LYS A 858 -10.20 -53.56 -9.81
CA LYS A 858 -9.44 -52.86 -8.78
C LYS A 858 -9.55 -53.62 -7.44
N GLN A 859 -8.41 -53.94 -6.84
CA GLN A 859 -8.28 -54.63 -5.56
C GLN A 859 -7.44 -53.77 -4.60
N PRO A 860 -8.00 -52.68 -4.07
CA PRO A 860 -7.24 -51.65 -3.37
C PRO A 860 -6.56 -52.13 -2.07
N GLN A 861 -7.01 -53.25 -1.52
CA GLN A 861 -6.50 -53.81 -0.26
C GLN A 861 -5.38 -54.85 -0.44
N ASN A 862 -5.09 -55.25 -1.69
CA ASN A 862 -4.19 -56.37 -1.97
C ASN A 862 -2.75 -55.94 -2.35
N GLY A 863 -2.50 -54.63 -2.44
CA GLY A 863 -1.14 -54.07 -2.53
C GLY A 863 -0.66 -53.55 -1.18
N GLY A 864 0.67 -53.50 -1.00
CA GLY A 864 1.28 -53.09 0.27
C GLY A 864 2.46 -52.15 0.09
N VAL A 865 2.68 -51.30 1.09
CA VAL A 865 3.90 -50.51 1.24
C VAL A 865 4.61 -50.91 2.51
N ARG A 866 5.92 -51.09 2.44
CA ARG A 866 6.83 -51.22 3.58
C ARG A 866 7.68 -49.95 3.66
N ILE A 867 7.67 -49.30 4.82
CA ILE A 867 8.42 -48.07 5.06
C ILE A 867 9.40 -48.32 6.20
N THR A 868 10.67 -48.04 5.97
CA THR A 868 11.73 -48.12 6.98
C THR A 868 12.20 -46.71 7.29
N LEU A 869 11.99 -46.23 8.51
CA LEU A 869 12.46 -44.94 8.98
C LEU A 869 13.61 -45.13 9.96
N SER A 870 14.71 -44.42 9.74
CA SER A 870 15.86 -44.42 10.65
C SER A 870 16.27 -43.00 11.06
N GLY A 871 16.64 -42.82 12.32
CA GLY A 871 17.04 -41.54 12.88
C GLY A 871 17.72 -41.68 14.24
N PRO A 872 18.12 -40.57 14.90
CA PRO A 872 18.83 -40.63 16.17
C PRO A 872 17.95 -41.22 17.28
N ALA A 873 18.46 -42.25 17.97
CA ALA A 873 17.69 -42.98 18.98
C ALA A 873 17.37 -42.17 20.24
N GLY A 874 18.13 -41.09 20.51
CA GLY A 874 17.98 -40.22 21.68
C GLY A 874 16.93 -39.11 21.54
N ALA A 875 16.32 -38.94 20.37
CA ALA A 875 15.26 -37.98 20.14
C ALA A 875 14.16 -38.54 19.23
N TRP A 876 13.01 -37.87 19.18
CA TRP A 876 12.02 -38.13 18.14
C TRP A 876 12.56 -37.68 16.79
N PHE A 877 12.14 -38.36 15.72
CA PHE A 877 12.38 -37.94 14.35
C PHE A 877 11.13 -38.19 13.49
N GLY A 878 10.96 -37.41 12.44
CA GLY A 878 9.77 -37.50 11.61
C GLY A 878 10.03 -37.29 10.13
N ALA A 879 9.06 -37.74 9.33
CA ALA A 879 9.08 -37.70 7.87
C ALA A 879 7.70 -37.34 7.31
N GLY A 880 7.60 -36.20 6.63
CA GLY A 880 6.39 -35.72 5.94
C GLY A 880 6.46 -36.05 4.45
N PHE A 881 5.46 -36.75 3.91
CA PHE A 881 5.44 -37.25 2.54
C PHE A 881 4.83 -36.25 1.55
N ASN A 882 5.38 -36.24 0.34
CA ASN A 882 5.02 -35.39 -0.80
C ASN A 882 4.99 -33.89 -0.47
N ALA A 883 6.07 -33.42 0.17
CA ALA A 883 6.23 -32.04 0.60
C ALA A 883 7.69 -31.60 0.50
N SER A 884 7.88 -30.31 0.27
CA SER A 884 9.16 -29.59 0.30
C SER A 884 9.25 -28.64 1.50
N ALA A 885 8.11 -28.22 2.05
CA ALA A 885 8.02 -27.39 3.25
C ALA A 885 6.91 -27.89 4.20
N MET A 886 6.96 -27.47 5.47
CA MET A 886 5.90 -27.79 6.43
C MET A 886 4.55 -27.14 6.07
N ALA A 887 4.57 -26.04 5.31
CA ALA A 887 3.37 -25.35 4.82
C ALA A 887 2.51 -26.23 3.89
N ASP A 888 3.11 -27.19 3.19
CA ASP A 888 2.41 -28.17 2.34
C ASP A 888 1.46 -29.09 3.15
N SER A 889 1.48 -28.96 4.48
CA SER A 889 0.63 -29.68 5.42
C SER A 889 0.69 -31.21 5.20
N PRO A 890 1.88 -31.84 5.20
CA PRO A 890 2.01 -33.23 4.78
C PRO A 890 1.45 -34.23 5.78
N TYR A 891 1.08 -35.40 5.25
CA TYR A 891 0.98 -36.62 6.07
C TYR A 891 2.37 -36.97 6.58
N THR A 892 2.50 -37.10 7.90
CA THR A 892 3.78 -37.21 8.59
C THR A 892 3.82 -38.42 9.52
N LEU A 893 4.91 -39.16 9.42
CA LEU A 893 5.27 -40.22 10.37
C LEU A 893 6.20 -39.64 11.43
N VAL A 894 5.89 -39.85 12.70
CA VAL A 894 6.74 -39.44 13.83
C VAL A 894 7.13 -40.69 14.61
N ALA A 895 8.44 -40.94 14.72
CA ALA A 895 9.01 -42.08 15.43
C ALA A 895 9.75 -41.62 16.70
N ASN A 896 9.53 -42.32 17.80
CA ASN A 896 10.24 -42.15 19.08
C ASN A 896 10.35 -43.49 19.82
N ASP A 897 10.68 -43.46 21.11
CA ASP A 897 10.78 -44.64 21.98
C ASP A 897 9.44 -45.34 22.25
N ALA A 898 8.32 -44.61 22.21
CA ALA A 898 6.98 -45.17 22.37
C ALA A 898 6.46 -45.87 21.10
N GLY A 899 6.98 -45.53 19.91
CA GLY A 899 6.59 -46.16 18.65
C GLY A 899 6.53 -45.17 17.49
N VAL A 900 5.60 -45.42 16.55
CA VAL A 900 5.36 -44.55 15.39
C VAL A 900 3.93 -44.06 15.42
N THR A 901 3.75 -42.76 15.20
CA THR A 901 2.44 -42.12 15.09
C THR A 901 2.27 -41.45 13.74
N GLU A 902 1.03 -41.40 13.27
CA GLU A 902 0.64 -40.78 12.01
C GLU A 902 -0.05 -39.46 12.29
N ARG A 903 0.38 -38.39 11.62
CA ARG A 903 -0.17 -37.05 11.82
C ARG A 903 -0.40 -36.35 10.49
N LYS A 904 -1.39 -35.46 10.44
CA LYS A 904 -1.52 -34.47 9.38
C LYS A 904 -0.99 -33.15 9.95
N ILE A 905 0.22 -32.77 9.57
CA ILE A 905 0.81 -31.50 10.00
C ILE A 905 0.06 -30.36 9.29
N GLY A 906 -0.16 -29.24 9.98
CA GLY A 906 -0.87 -28.08 9.48
C GLY A 906 -0.45 -26.79 10.21
N THR A 907 -1.02 -25.66 9.78
CA THR A 907 -0.78 -24.34 10.39
C THR A 907 -1.74 -24.12 11.56
N CYS A 908 -1.32 -23.34 12.58
CA CYS A 908 -2.17 -23.00 13.74
C CYS A 908 -2.61 -21.54 13.82
N GLY A 909 -2.81 -20.91 12.67
CA GLY A 909 -3.39 -19.57 12.56
C GLY A 909 -2.63 -18.65 11.61
N SER A 910 -1.32 -18.83 11.47
CA SER A 910 -0.49 -18.12 10.50
C SER A 910 0.48 -19.08 9.77
N GLU A 911 0.89 -18.74 8.54
CA GLU A 911 1.79 -19.56 7.71
C GLU A 911 3.20 -19.73 8.34
N ALA A 912 3.58 -18.84 9.25
CA ALA A 912 4.82 -18.89 10.01
C ALA A 912 4.76 -19.83 11.23
N GLU A 913 3.56 -20.27 11.63
CA GLU A 913 3.32 -21.07 12.82
C GLU A 913 2.81 -22.46 12.43
N HIS A 914 3.74 -23.41 12.36
CA HIS A 914 3.41 -24.82 12.20
C HIS A 914 3.17 -25.46 13.56
N CYS A 915 2.02 -26.10 13.71
CA CYS A 915 1.69 -26.83 14.92
C CYS A 915 1.93 -28.34 14.76
N PRO A 916 1.89 -29.10 15.87
CA PRO A 916 2.02 -30.56 15.87
C PRO A 916 1.07 -31.30 14.93
N GLY A 917 0.03 -30.63 14.42
CA GLY A 917 -0.98 -31.21 13.53
C GLY A 917 -1.93 -32.16 14.22
N ASP A 918 -2.87 -32.69 13.46
CA ASP A 918 -3.87 -33.63 13.94
C ASP A 918 -3.31 -35.05 14.01
N LEU A 919 -3.51 -35.74 15.14
CA LEU A 919 -3.21 -37.15 15.26
C LEU A 919 -4.22 -37.96 14.43
N LEU A 920 -3.73 -38.83 13.57
CA LEU A 920 -4.55 -39.66 12.70
C LEU A 920 -4.82 -41.04 13.31
N SER A 921 -5.92 -41.66 12.90
CA SER A 921 -6.22 -43.06 13.21
C SER A 921 -5.12 -43.97 12.65
N PRO A 922 -4.53 -44.88 13.45
CA PRO A 922 -3.43 -45.72 12.99
C PRO A 922 -3.82 -46.63 11.82
N SER A 923 -3.06 -46.53 10.72
CA SER A 923 -3.10 -47.40 9.55
C SER A 923 -1.90 -48.36 9.47
N LEU A 924 -0.84 -48.07 10.22
CA LEU A 924 0.41 -48.80 10.18
C LEU A 924 0.44 -50.03 11.08
N LYS A 925 1.00 -51.11 10.55
CA LYS A 925 1.48 -52.26 11.33
C LYS A 925 2.99 -52.13 11.53
N VAL A 926 3.43 -51.98 12.78
CA VAL A 926 4.86 -51.98 13.13
C VAL A 926 5.40 -53.40 13.02
N LEU A 927 6.39 -53.61 12.15
CA LEU A 927 7.05 -54.89 11.92
C LEU A 927 8.31 -55.04 12.78
N SER A 928 9.07 -53.95 12.96
CA SER A 928 10.22 -53.93 13.87
C SER A 928 10.49 -52.51 14.38
N ASN A 929 11.05 -52.40 15.59
CA ASN A 929 11.57 -51.16 16.17
C ASN A 929 12.84 -51.54 16.94
N SER A 930 14.01 -51.14 16.44
CA SER A 930 15.31 -51.53 16.98
C SER A 930 16.23 -50.33 17.14
N VAL A 931 17.18 -50.41 18.07
CA VAL A 931 18.21 -49.40 18.29
C VAL A 931 19.57 -50.06 18.19
N VAL A 932 20.38 -49.61 17.23
CA VAL A 932 21.75 -50.10 17.01
C VAL A 932 22.67 -48.88 16.94
N GLN A 933 23.72 -48.87 17.76
CA GLN A 933 24.73 -47.79 17.78
C GLN A 933 24.15 -46.36 17.86
N GLY A 934 23.07 -46.18 18.64
CA GLY A 934 22.44 -44.87 18.81
C GLY A 934 21.54 -44.43 17.65
N VAL A 935 21.28 -45.29 16.66
CA VAL A 935 20.30 -45.09 15.59
C VAL A 935 19.08 -45.97 15.85
N ARG A 936 17.89 -45.37 15.87
CA ARG A 936 16.63 -46.10 15.93
C ARG A 936 16.15 -46.34 14.50
N THR A 937 15.83 -47.59 14.19
CA THR A 937 15.24 -48.00 12.91
C THR A 937 13.89 -48.65 13.18
N VAL A 938 12.85 -48.10 12.55
CA VAL A 938 11.49 -48.61 12.64
C VAL A 938 11.01 -49.03 11.26
N VAL A 939 10.54 -50.27 11.13
CA VAL A 939 9.96 -50.82 9.92
C VAL A 939 8.46 -50.95 10.13
N VAL A 940 7.68 -50.31 9.27
CA VAL A 940 6.22 -50.32 9.29
C VAL A 940 5.67 -50.78 7.95
N SER A 941 4.45 -51.30 7.94
CA SER A 941 3.74 -51.69 6.71
C SER A 941 2.28 -51.31 6.76
N ARG A 942 1.69 -51.00 5.59
CA ARG A 942 0.24 -50.81 5.42
C ARG A 942 -0.18 -51.05 3.97
N GLY A 943 -1.48 -50.98 3.68
CA GLY A 943 -1.99 -50.96 2.31
C GLY A 943 -1.59 -49.67 1.56
N LEU A 944 -1.58 -49.72 0.23
CA LEU A 944 -1.19 -48.58 -0.62
C LEU A 944 -2.11 -47.36 -0.44
N ALA A 945 -3.43 -47.60 -0.40
CA ALA A 945 -4.41 -46.55 -0.12
C ALA A 945 -4.36 -46.14 1.36
N GLY A 946 -4.34 -44.83 1.62
CA GLY A 946 -4.50 -44.29 2.97
C GLY A 946 -5.91 -44.55 3.54
N LEU A 947 -6.03 -44.66 4.87
CA LEU A 947 -7.35 -44.89 5.52
C LEU A 947 -8.35 -43.75 5.31
N THR A 948 -7.84 -42.52 5.13
CA THR A 948 -8.63 -41.30 4.92
C THR A 948 -7.90 -40.39 3.94
N LYS A 949 -8.57 -39.35 3.43
CA LYS A 949 -7.93 -38.28 2.62
C LYS A 949 -6.74 -37.56 3.28
N ASN A 950 -6.65 -37.58 4.61
CA ASN A 950 -5.52 -37.00 5.36
C ASN A 950 -4.28 -37.90 5.43
N HIS A 951 -4.40 -39.16 5.00
CA HIS A 951 -3.27 -40.08 4.85
C HIS A 951 -2.72 -39.96 3.43
N TYR A 952 -1.41 -40.11 3.28
CA TYR A 952 -0.82 -40.25 1.95
C TYR A 952 -1.32 -41.55 1.28
N SER A 953 -1.54 -41.57 -0.02
CA SER A 953 -1.86 -42.80 -0.77
C SER A 953 -0.75 -43.03 -1.78
N PHE A 954 -0.10 -44.19 -1.72
CA PHE A 954 0.97 -44.54 -2.65
C PHE A 954 0.38 -44.97 -3.98
N ASN A 955 0.72 -44.28 -5.06
CA ASN A 955 0.38 -44.67 -6.42
C ASN A 955 1.54 -45.49 -7.01
N PRO A 956 1.40 -46.82 -7.14
CA PRO A 956 2.50 -47.67 -7.61
C PRO A 956 2.93 -47.40 -9.06
N GLN A 957 2.08 -46.75 -9.85
CA GLN A 957 2.32 -46.42 -11.26
C GLN A 957 2.62 -44.93 -11.49
N GLY A 958 2.18 -44.05 -10.57
CA GLY A 958 2.39 -42.60 -10.66
C GLY A 958 3.50 -42.04 -9.77
N ASP A 959 3.81 -42.69 -8.64
CA ASP A 959 4.88 -42.24 -7.75
C ASP A 959 6.23 -42.70 -8.30
N GLU A 960 6.88 -41.85 -9.10
CA GLU A 960 8.24 -42.11 -9.60
C GLU A 960 9.31 -41.56 -8.66
N THR A 961 9.11 -40.33 -8.19
CA THR A 961 9.93 -39.70 -7.16
C THR A 961 9.01 -39.14 -6.08
N ILE A 962 9.27 -39.48 -4.83
CA ILE A 962 8.51 -38.97 -3.69
C ILE A 962 9.41 -37.99 -2.93
N HIS A 963 9.01 -36.72 -2.90
CA HIS A 963 9.65 -35.71 -2.07
C HIS A 963 9.19 -35.88 -0.62
N PHE A 964 10.09 -35.63 0.34
CA PHE A 964 9.72 -35.65 1.74
C PHE A 964 10.55 -34.66 2.57
N ILE A 965 9.91 -34.10 3.59
CA ILE A 965 10.59 -33.31 4.62
C ILE A 965 10.91 -34.17 5.82
N THR A 966 12.00 -33.87 6.51
CA THR A 966 12.43 -34.59 7.71
C THR A 966 12.71 -33.63 8.86
N ALA A 967 12.55 -34.10 10.08
CA ALA A 967 12.84 -33.33 11.28
C ALA A 967 13.36 -34.20 12.42
N VAL A 968 14.17 -33.61 13.30
CA VAL A 968 14.75 -34.25 14.49
C VAL A 968 14.49 -33.37 15.71
N GLY A 969 13.97 -33.97 16.77
CA GLY A 969 13.69 -33.33 18.06
C GLY A 969 14.90 -33.10 18.94
N GLN A 970 14.66 -32.42 20.07
CA GLN A 970 15.63 -32.33 21.17
C GLN A 970 15.54 -33.50 22.16
N SER A 971 14.37 -34.15 22.27
CA SER A 971 14.09 -35.28 23.19
C SER A 971 13.15 -36.29 22.54
N GLN A 972 12.74 -37.35 23.27
CA GLN A 972 11.74 -38.33 22.81
C GLN A 972 10.31 -37.77 22.72
N THR A 973 10.04 -36.67 23.43
CA THR A 973 8.72 -36.03 23.43
C THR A 973 8.56 -35.23 22.15
N PHE A 974 7.53 -35.54 21.36
CA PHE A 974 7.23 -34.79 20.15
C PHE A 974 6.94 -33.32 20.49
N ALA A 975 7.78 -32.43 19.99
CA ALA A 975 7.83 -31.01 20.29
C ALA A 975 8.54 -30.27 19.13
N TYR A 976 8.92 -29.01 19.31
CA TYR A 976 9.68 -28.28 18.29
C TYR A 976 11.00 -28.99 17.95
N HIS A 977 11.33 -29.06 16.65
CA HIS A 977 12.51 -29.77 16.15
C HIS A 977 13.75 -28.89 16.24
N ARG A 978 14.93 -29.49 16.48
CA ARG A 978 16.22 -28.78 16.49
C ARG A 978 16.90 -28.70 15.12
N ALA A 979 16.49 -29.58 14.20
CA ALA A 979 17.04 -29.69 12.86
C ALA A 979 15.97 -30.25 11.93
N HIS A 980 15.93 -29.78 10.69
CA HIS A 980 15.06 -30.27 9.63
C HIS A 980 15.75 -30.21 8.27
N GLY A 981 15.22 -30.92 7.29
CA GLY A 981 15.72 -30.82 5.91
C GLY A 981 14.85 -31.57 4.91
N PRO A 982 14.77 -31.09 3.66
CA PRO A 982 14.13 -31.80 2.57
C PRO A 982 15.01 -32.95 2.07
N ALA A 983 14.38 -33.96 1.48
CA ALA A 983 15.01 -35.05 0.77
C ALA A 983 14.01 -35.65 -0.24
N GLN A 984 14.47 -36.61 -1.03
CA GLN A 984 13.64 -37.32 -2.00
C GLN A 984 14.03 -38.78 -2.08
N VAL A 985 13.12 -39.59 -2.60
CA VAL A 985 13.33 -41.00 -2.90
C VAL A 985 12.79 -41.32 -4.28
N ALA A 986 13.64 -41.85 -5.16
CA ALA A 986 13.21 -42.34 -6.46
C ALA A 986 12.89 -43.83 -6.40
N LEU A 987 11.67 -44.19 -6.80
CA LEU A 987 11.18 -45.57 -6.78
C LEU A 987 11.61 -46.30 -8.06
N THR A 988 12.66 -47.09 -7.97
CA THR A 988 13.16 -47.93 -9.08
C THR A 988 12.49 -49.30 -9.11
N SER A 989 12.27 -49.82 -10.31
CA SER A 989 11.74 -51.17 -10.54
C SER A 989 12.79 -52.22 -10.22
N GLU A 990 12.43 -53.22 -9.40
CA GLU A 990 13.29 -54.39 -9.18
C GLU A 990 13.35 -55.23 -10.47
N GLY A 991 14.56 -55.52 -10.97
CA GLY A 991 14.81 -56.37 -12.13
C GLY A 991 14.50 -55.78 -13.51
N SER A 992 14.13 -54.50 -13.60
CA SER A 992 13.81 -53.81 -14.85
C SER A 992 14.51 -52.45 -14.97
N ASN A 993 14.78 -52.01 -16.20
CA ASN A 993 15.42 -50.71 -16.47
C ASN A 993 14.48 -49.54 -16.15
N SER A 994 14.95 -48.63 -15.30
CA SER A 994 14.36 -47.30 -15.05
C SER A 994 15.25 -46.22 -15.70
N CYS A 995 14.67 -45.24 -16.38
CA CYS A 995 15.41 -44.23 -17.15
C CYS A 995 15.80 -43.08 -16.22
N ILE A 996 17.03 -42.59 -16.30
CA ILE A 996 17.43 -41.34 -15.64
C ILE A 996 17.37 -40.23 -16.68
N CYS A 997 16.47 -39.29 -16.47
CA CYS A 997 16.26 -38.17 -17.38
C CYS A 997 16.81 -36.89 -16.77
N ASP A 998 17.57 -36.14 -17.56
CA ASP A 998 18.00 -34.79 -17.22
C ASP A 998 16.86 -33.83 -17.52
N LYS A 999 16.21 -33.31 -16.47
CA LYS A 999 15.19 -32.27 -16.61
C LYS A 999 15.78 -30.90 -16.94
N GLY A 1000 17.09 -30.86 -17.14
CA GLY A 1000 17.84 -29.69 -17.54
C GLY A 1000 18.69 -29.15 -16.41
N ILE A 1001 19.45 -28.13 -16.78
CA ILE A 1001 20.28 -27.39 -15.85
C ILE A 1001 19.40 -26.37 -15.13
N THR A 1002 19.38 -26.46 -13.82
CA THR A 1002 18.70 -25.52 -12.93
C THR A 1002 19.73 -24.69 -12.17
N GLY A 1003 19.46 -23.41 -11.98
CA GLY A 1003 20.16 -22.56 -11.03
C GLY A 1003 19.39 -22.46 -9.72
N ARG A 1004 20.11 -22.29 -8.62
CA ARG A 1004 19.57 -21.78 -7.36
C ARG A 1004 20.18 -20.41 -7.10
N LEU A 1005 19.35 -19.46 -6.72
CA LEU A 1005 19.79 -18.12 -6.33
C LEU A 1005 20.06 -18.15 -4.82
N CYS A 1006 21.26 -17.78 -4.41
CA CYS A 1006 21.75 -17.93 -3.05
C CYS A 1006 22.34 -16.61 -2.56
N GLU A 1007 22.44 -16.49 -1.25
CA GLU A 1007 23.28 -15.49 -0.61
C GLU A 1007 24.76 -15.87 -0.72
N THR A 1008 25.65 -14.90 -0.48
CA THR A 1008 27.10 -15.09 -0.56
C THR A 1008 27.56 -16.31 0.22
N GLY A 1009 28.38 -17.15 -0.41
CA GLY A 1009 28.85 -18.42 0.17
C GLY A 1009 27.89 -19.59 -0.03
N GLY A 1010 26.87 -19.45 -0.90
CA GLY A 1010 25.97 -20.55 -1.25
C GLY A 1010 24.99 -20.94 -0.14
N VAL A 1011 24.61 -19.97 0.70
CA VAL A 1011 23.67 -20.16 1.81
C VAL A 1011 22.31 -19.54 1.48
N ASN A 1012 21.27 -19.91 2.24
CA ASN A 1012 19.91 -19.38 2.10
C ASN A 1012 19.39 -19.34 0.65
N CYS A 1013 19.62 -20.45 -0.07
CA CYS A 1013 19.27 -20.54 -1.48
C CYS A 1013 17.76 -20.67 -1.71
N ALA A 1014 17.25 -19.93 -2.68
CA ALA A 1014 15.92 -20.08 -3.26
C ALA A 1014 16.00 -20.91 -4.55
N GLU A 1015 15.04 -21.82 -4.72
CA GLU A 1015 14.76 -22.40 -6.02
C GLU A 1015 14.05 -21.37 -6.90
N PHE A 1016 14.37 -21.37 -8.19
CA PHE A 1016 13.79 -20.45 -9.15
C PHE A 1016 13.16 -21.25 -10.27
N GLU A 1017 11.89 -20.96 -10.52
CA GLU A 1017 11.08 -21.50 -11.61
C GLU A 1017 10.15 -20.39 -12.10
N LYS A 1018 9.99 -20.27 -13.41
CA LYS A 1018 9.04 -19.35 -14.05
C LYS A 1018 8.22 -20.09 -15.09
N ASP A 1019 6.92 -19.80 -15.13
CA ASP A 1019 6.01 -20.37 -16.11
C ASP A 1019 5.97 -19.55 -17.41
N CYS A 1020 7.11 -19.44 -18.10
CA CYS A 1020 7.12 -18.78 -19.40
C CYS A 1020 6.23 -19.54 -20.40
N VAL A 1021 5.44 -18.81 -21.19
CA VAL A 1021 4.57 -19.42 -22.20
C VAL A 1021 5.33 -19.63 -23.52
N ALA A 1022 5.04 -20.74 -24.22
CA ALA A 1022 5.65 -21.06 -25.51
C ALA A 1022 4.87 -20.47 -26.69
N PHE A 1023 5.54 -20.35 -27.83
CA PHE A 1023 4.93 -19.95 -29.10
C PHE A 1023 3.84 -20.97 -29.51
N PRO A 1024 2.70 -20.56 -30.11
CA PRO A 1024 2.35 -19.22 -30.61
C PRO A 1024 1.74 -18.28 -29.57
N ALA A 1025 1.52 -18.73 -28.33
CA ALA A 1025 0.87 -17.90 -27.33
C ALA A 1025 1.81 -16.81 -26.79
N GLY A 1026 3.09 -17.12 -26.56
CA GLY A 1026 4.10 -16.13 -26.12
C GLY A 1026 5.51 -16.41 -26.67
N ASP A 1027 6.34 -15.37 -26.69
CA ASP A 1027 7.65 -15.43 -27.38
C ASP A 1027 8.83 -15.85 -26.50
N LEU A 1028 8.78 -15.63 -25.18
CA LEU A 1028 9.96 -15.69 -24.31
C LEU A 1028 10.70 -17.04 -24.35
N LYS A 1029 9.97 -18.17 -24.38
CA LYS A 1029 10.58 -19.51 -24.52
C LYS A 1029 11.27 -19.69 -25.88
N ALA A 1030 10.66 -19.22 -26.97
CA ALA A 1030 11.25 -19.29 -28.31
C ALA A 1030 12.50 -18.41 -28.42
N GLN A 1031 12.49 -17.27 -27.73
CA GLN A 1031 13.64 -16.37 -27.61
C GLN A 1031 14.73 -16.89 -26.66
N ARG A 1032 14.47 -17.97 -25.89
CA ARG A 1032 15.38 -18.43 -24.83
C ARG A 1032 15.73 -17.30 -23.84
N ASN A 1033 14.73 -16.47 -23.53
CA ASN A 1033 14.90 -15.29 -22.71
C ASN A 1033 15.50 -15.67 -21.33
N PRO A 1034 16.53 -14.97 -20.84
CA PRO A 1034 17.19 -15.31 -19.57
C PRO A 1034 16.25 -15.33 -18.38
N THR A 1035 15.13 -14.60 -18.44
CA THR A 1035 14.12 -14.62 -17.38
C THR A 1035 13.50 -16.00 -17.18
N CYS A 1036 13.45 -16.86 -18.21
CA CYS A 1036 12.66 -18.09 -18.17
C CYS A 1036 13.32 -19.27 -17.46
N ASN A 1037 14.59 -19.15 -17.06
CA ASN A 1037 15.26 -20.22 -16.32
C ASN A 1037 16.38 -19.68 -15.44
N SER A 1038 16.56 -20.31 -14.30
CA SER A 1038 17.51 -19.92 -13.27
C SER A 1038 18.97 -20.04 -13.67
N ARG A 1039 19.30 -20.83 -14.69
CA ARG A 1039 20.66 -20.90 -15.24
C ARG A 1039 21.03 -19.60 -15.95
N GLN A 1040 20.14 -19.07 -16.78
CA GLN A 1040 20.41 -17.86 -17.57
C GLN A 1040 20.06 -16.57 -16.81
N TYR A 1041 19.16 -16.64 -15.81
CA TYR A 1041 18.68 -15.49 -15.05
C TYR A 1041 19.79 -14.59 -14.51
N ALA A 1042 19.78 -13.30 -14.85
CA ALA A 1042 20.85 -12.37 -14.53
C ALA A 1042 20.36 -11.09 -13.82
N GLY A 1043 19.07 -10.81 -13.85
CA GLY A 1043 18.50 -9.67 -13.15
C GLY A 1043 16.99 -9.70 -13.20
N GLY A 1044 16.38 -8.85 -12.38
CA GLY A 1044 14.93 -8.73 -12.24
C GLY A 1044 14.44 -9.03 -10.82
N LEU A 1045 13.12 -9.13 -10.69
CA LEU A 1045 12.29 -9.28 -9.50
C LEU A 1045 12.80 -10.35 -8.53
N SER A 1046 13.33 -11.48 -9.03
CA SER A 1046 13.83 -12.54 -8.15
C SER A 1046 15.11 -12.15 -7.40
N CYS A 1047 15.82 -11.11 -7.86
CA CYS A 1047 16.96 -10.52 -7.17
C CYS A 1047 16.57 -9.31 -6.31
N CYS A 1048 15.33 -8.82 -6.42
CA CYS A 1048 14.80 -7.65 -5.74
C CYS A 1048 13.75 -8.01 -4.68
N HIS A 1049 14.19 -8.26 -3.45
CA HIS A 1049 13.33 -8.49 -2.29
C HIS A 1049 13.54 -7.42 -1.21
N HIS A 1050 12.59 -7.28 -0.27
CA HIS A 1050 12.71 -6.33 0.84
C HIS A 1050 14.06 -6.44 1.56
N LYS A 1051 14.71 -5.29 1.81
CA LYS A 1051 16.03 -5.14 2.44
C LYS A 1051 17.19 -5.75 1.64
N ARG A 1052 16.98 -6.20 0.41
CA ARG A 1052 18.09 -6.54 -0.48
C ARG A 1052 18.84 -5.25 -0.84
N ILE A 1053 20.16 -5.34 -0.84
CA ILE A 1053 21.06 -4.27 -1.25
C ILE A 1053 21.53 -4.58 -2.68
N MET A 1054 21.23 -3.68 -3.62
CA MET A 1054 21.58 -3.77 -5.03
C MET A 1054 23.03 -3.34 -5.30
N LEU A 1055 23.95 -3.69 -4.40
CA LEU A 1055 25.37 -3.41 -4.48
C LEU A 1055 26.16 -4.69 -4.20
N ASP A 1056 27.36 -4.76 -4.73
CA ASP A 1056 28.28 -5.84 -4.46
C ASP A 1056 28.73 -5.89 -2.99
N ALA A 1057 29.20 -7.07 -2.56
CA ALA A 1057 29.65 -7.31 -1.20
C ALA A 1057 30.87 -6.44 -0.82
N ASP A 1058 31.69 -6.08 -1.80
CA ASP A 1058 32.88 -5.23 -1.67
C ASP A 1058 32.57 -3.72 -1.71
N GLN A 1059 31.32 -3.33 -1.97
CA GLN A 1059 30.87 -1.93 -1.98
C GLN A 1059 30.34 -1.51 -0.60
N GLU A 1060 30.75 -0.31 -0.16
CA GLU A 1060 30.33 0.26 1.12
C GLU A 1060 28.85 0.68 1.10
N ILE A 1061 28.12 0.28 2.14
CA ILE A 1061 26.74 0.74 2.37
C ILE A 1061 26.82 1.99 3.24
N ARG A 1062 26.47 3.12 2.64
CA ARG A 1062 26.50 4.43 3.29
C ARG A 1062 25.38 4.59 4.34
N PRO A 1063 25.66 5.19 5.52
CA PRO A 1063 24.72 5.24 6.63
C PRO A 1063 23.56 6.22 6.45
N GLU A 1064 23.65 7.18 5.53
CA GLU A 1064 22.62 8.20 5.31
C GLU A 1064 21.32 7.60 4.73
N LEU A 1065 20.21 7.87 5.41
CA LEU A 1065 18.87 7.39 5.04
C LEU A 1065 18.13 8.42 4.20
N LEU A 1066 17.58 7.99 3.06
CA LEU A 1066 16.54 8.73 2.36
C LEU A 1066 15.20 8.41 3.05
N ARG A 1067 14.47 9.44 3.50
CA ARG A 1067 13.21 9.29 4.24
C ARG A 1067 12.08 9.99 3.50
N TYR A 1068 11.01 9.27 3.21
CA TYR A 1068 9.87 9.79 2.45
C TYR A 1068 8.61 8.96 2.70
N HIS A 1069 7.48 9.45 2.18
CA HIS A 1069 6.17 8.80 2.24
C HIS A 1069 5.61 8.73 0.83
N MET A 1070 4.75 7.75 0.56
CA MET A 1070 3.90 7.82 -0.64
C MET A 1070 2.62 8.56 -0.29
N LYS A 1071 2.25 9.54 -1.11
CA LYS A 1071 1.04 10.36 -0.98
C LYS A 1071 0.08 10.01 -2.11
N PHE A 1072 -1.18 9.76 -1.78
CA PHE A 1072 -2.25 9.55 -2.75
C PHE A 1072 -3.34 10.60 -2.55
N ARG A 1073 -3.75 11.23 -3.65
CA ARG A 1073 -4.95 12.08 -3.70
C ARG A 1073 -6.04 11.34 -4.45
N PHE A 1074 -7.15 11.04 -3.77
CA PHE A 1074 -8.30 10.41 -4.40
C PHE A 1074 -9.34 11.46 -4.77
N TRP A 1075 -9.71 11.51 -6.05
CA TRP A 1075 -10.79 12.35 -6.56
C TRP A 1075 -12.10 11.56 -6.57
N PHE A 1076 -13.18 12.17 -6.11
CA PHE A 1076 -14.43 11.46 -5.90
C PHE A 1076 -15.68 12.33 -6.10
N GLN A 1077 -16.81 11.63 -6.26
CA GLN A 1077 -18.16 12.17 -6.23
C GLN A 1077 -19.07 11.28 -5.37
N GLU A 1078 -20.21 11.82 -4.93
CA GLU A 1078 -21.25 11.01 -4.27
C GLU A 1078 -22.02 10.19 -5.32
N TYR A 1079 -22.06 8.87 -5.13
CA TYR A 1079 -22.77 7.97 -6.03
C TYR A 1079 -24.29 8.10 -5.85
N LYS A 1080 -24.99 8.33 -6.95
CA LYS A 1080 -26.46 8.26 -7.04
C LYS A 1080 -26.88 6.97 -7.73
N PRO A 1081 -27.61 6.06 -7.06
CA PRO A 1081 -28.10 4.82 -7.66
C PRO A 1081 -29.15 5.10 -8.73
N ALA A 1082 -29.38 4.12 -9.60
CA ALA A 1082 -30.44 4.21 -10.62
C ALA A 1082 -31.83 4.33 -9.96
N GLN A 1083 -32.68 5.19 -10.54
CA GLN A 1083 -34.07 5.37 -10.13
C GLN A 1083 -35.00 5.17 -11.33
N THR A 1084 -36.30 5.01 -11.10
CA THR A 1084 -37.28 4.84 -12.19
C THR A 1084 -37.19 6.00 -13.19
N GLY A 1085 -36.69 5.73 -14.40
CA GLY A 1085 -36.50 6.74 -15.46
C GLY A 1085 -35.17 7.49 -15.44
N ALA A 1086 -34.25 7.22 -14.50
CA ALA A 1086 -32.93 7.84 -14.42
C ALA A 1086 -31.82 6.77 -14.24
N LYS A 1087 -30.78 6.83 -15.06
CA LYS A 1087 -29.61 5.95 -14.94
C LYS A 1087 -28.83 6.27 -13.66
N ALA A 1088 -28.07 5.30 -13.16
CA ALA A 1088 -27.11 5.56 -12.09
C ALA A 1088 -26.10 6.63 -12.55
N SER A 1089 -25.60 7.41 -11.60
CA SER A 1089 -24.60 8.45 -11.88
C SER A 1089 -23.30 7.91 -12.48
N HIS A 1090 -22.90 6.70 -12.10
CA HIS A 1090 -21.63 6.08 -12.52
C HIS A 1090 -21.81 4.59 -12.77
N ALA A 1091 -21.06 4.04 -13.72
CA ALA A 1091 -20.80 2.61 -13.85
C ALA A 1091 -19.52 2.23 -13.09
N ASP A 1092 -19.55 1.10 -12.38
CA ASP A 1092 -18.35 0.57 -11.74
C ASP A 1092 -17.34 0.02 -12.76
N LEU A 1093 -16.07 0.17 -12.43
CA LEU A 1093 -14.92 -0.18 -13.26
C LEU A 1093 -14.09 -1.31 -12.63
N PRO A 1094 -14.47 -2.58 -12.80
CA PRO A 1094 -13.66 -3.70 -12.36
C PRO A 1094 -12.30 -3.73 -13.07
N ARG A 1095 -11.30 -4.25 -12.36
CA ARG A 1095 -9.92 -4.39 -12.87
C ARG A 1095 -9.84 -5.52 -13.89
N ILE A 1096 -9.12 -5.27 -14.97
CA ILE A 1096 -8.71 -6.26 -15.97
C ILE A 1096 -7.19 -6.20 -16.08
N TYR A 1097 -6.51 -7.33 -15.91
CA TYR A 1097 -5.04 -7.37 -15.87
C TYR A 1097 -4.49 -8.50 -16.74
N TYR A 1098 -3.55 -8.15 -17.63
CA TYR A 1098 -2.84 -9.09 -18.49
C TYR A 1098 -1.39 -8.65 -18.64
N GLN A 1099 -0.51 -9.58 -19.01
CA GLN A 1099 0.92 -9.35 -19.14
C GLN A 1099 1.37 -9.81 -20.53
N THR A 1100 2.16 -8.99 -21.22
CA THR A 1100 2.76 -9.33 -22.51
C THR A 1100 3.89 -10.35 -22.34
N GLU A 1101 4.50 -10.37 -21.17
CA GLU A 1101 5.40 -11.41 -20.69
C GLU A 1101 4.67 -12.65 -20.16
N ALA A 1102 3.34 -12.74 -20.33
CA ALA A 1102 2.48 -13.81 -19.84
C ALA A 1102 2.66 -14.05 -18.33
N HIS A 1103 2.98 -15.28 -17.90
CA HIS A 1103 3.15 -15.61 -16.48
C HIS A 1103 4.59 -15.44 -15.97
N ALA A 1104 5.49 -14.84 -16.77
CA ALA A 1104 6.88 -14.64 -16.37
C ALA A 1104 7.08 -13.50 -15.37
N GLY A 1105 6.09 -12.60 -15.24
CA GLY A 1105 6.13 -11.46 -14.32
C GLY A 1105 7.01 -10.29 -14.77
N GLU A 1106 8.06 -10.58 -15.53
CA GLU A 1106 9.05 -9.67 -16.14
C GLU A 1106 9.77 -10.41 -17.26
N TYR A 1107 10.67 -9.74 -17.98
CA TYR A 1107 11.56 -10.32 -18.97
C TYR A 1107 12.85 -9.50 -19.14
N ASP A 1108 13.90 -10.13 -19.64
CA ASP A 1108 15.16 -9.45 -19.90
C ASP A 1108 15.22 -8.98 -21.35
N ILE A 1109 15.73 -7.76 -21.57
CA ILE A 1109 16.07 -7.24 -22.88
C ILE A 1109 17.58 -7.37 -23.04
N PRO A 1110 18.10 -8.40 -23.72
CA PRO A 1110 19.55 -8.50 -23.92
C PRO A 1110 20.05 -7.36 -24.83
N PRO A 1111 21.31 -6.90 -24.69
CA PRO A 1111 21.94 -6.04 -25.69
C PRO A 1111 21.86 -6.71 -27.07
N ALA A 1112 21.60 -5.94 -28.12
CA ALA A 1112 21.38 -6.47 -29.47
C ALA A 1112 22.53 -7.35 -29.96
N PHE A 1113 23.76 -7.07 -29.54
CA PHE A 1113 24.96 -7.81 -29.96
C PHE A 1113 25.90 -8.08 -28.80
N ALA A 1114 26.52 -9.26 -28.80
CA ALA A 1114 27.71 -9.53 -28.02
C ALA A 1114 28.90 -8.69 -28.55
N LYS A 1115 29.70 -8.13 -27.65
CA LYS A 1115 30.91 -7.37 -27.99
C LYS A 1115 32.16 -8.25 -27.84
N PRO A 1116 33.21 -8.05 -28.64
CA PRO A 1116 34.48 -8.76 -28.45
C PRO A 1116 35.00 -8.61 -27.01
N GLY A 1117 35.24 -9.74 -26.34
CA GLY A 1117 35.71 -9.77 -24.94
C GLY A 1117 34.64 -9.48 -23.88
N HIS A 1118 33.40 -9.21 -24.27
CA HIS A 1118 32.29 -8.91 -23.36
C HIS A 1118 31.06 -9.76 -23.75
N PRO A 1119 30.97 -11.00 -23.24
CA PRO A 1119 29.81 -11.86 -23.45
C PRO A 1119 28.55 -11.26 -22.82
N VAL A 1120 27.39 -11.58 -23.41
CA VAL A 1120 26.09 -11.17 -22.87
C VAL A 1120 25.73 -12.14 -21.74
N VAL A 1121 25.61 -11.66 -20.49
CA VAL A 1121 25.16 -12.50 -19.39
C VAL A 1121 23.77 -13.08 -19.69
N GLY A 1122 23.56 -14.36 -19.37
CA GLY A 1122 22.39 -15.13 -19.82
C GLY A 1122 22.52 -15.72 -21.23
N TYR A 1123 23.40 -15.17 -22.08
CA TYR A 1123 23.77 -15.71 -23.39
C TYR A 1123 25.31 -15.77 -23.58
N PRO A 1124 26.07 -16.42 -22.68
CA PRO A 1124 27.52 -16.27 -22.62
C PRO A 1124 28.25 -16.71 -23.90
N ASP A 1125 27.67 -17.67 -24.64
CA ASP A 1125 28.25 -18.22 -25.88
C ASP A 1125 27.63 -17.63 -27.16
N TRP A 1126 26.94 -16.49 -27.09
CA TRP A 1126 26.28 -15.90 -28.26
C TRP A 1126 27.30 -15.35 -29.28
N PRO A 1127 27.14 -15.65 -30.58
CA PRO A 1127 28.09 -15.18 -31.60
C PRO A 1127 28.15 -13.65 -31.70
N VAL A 1128 29.37 -13.11 -31.78
CA VAL A 1128 29.62 -11.68 -32.01
C VAL A 1128 29.00 -11.25 -33.35
N GLY A 1129 28.38 -10.05 -33.37
CA GLY A 1129 27.77 -9.48 -34.58
C GLY A 1129 26.45 -10.15 -35.01
N THR A 1130 25.95 -11.12 -34.26
CA THR A 1130 24.63 -11.73 -34.50
C THR A 1130 23.59 -11.12 -33.56
N PRO A 1131 22.44 -10.61 -34.06
CA PRO A 1131 21.38 -10.09 -33.20
C PRO A 1131 20.93 -11.14 -32.17
N THR A 1132 20.74 -10.73 -30.93
CA THR A 1132 20.17 -11.60 -29.89
C THR A 1132 18.73 -12.00 -30.21
N PRO A 1133 18.22 -13.11 -29.65
CA PRO A 1133 16.85 -13.52 -29.91
C PRO A 1133 15.82 -12.44 -29.55
N GLY A 1134 14.76 -12.33 -30.37
CA GLY A 1134 13.73 -11.28 -30.22
C GLY A 1134 14.15 -9.89 -30.71
N THR A 1135 15.41 -9.70 -31.11
CA THR A 1135 15.92 -8.44 -31.66
C THR A 1135 15.84 -8.41 -33.18
N ASN A 1136 15.28 -7.33 -33.71
CA ASN A 1136 15.33 -7.02 -35.13
C ASN A 1136 16.07 -5.69 -35.33
N CYS A 1137 16.94 -5.62 -36.33
CA CYS A 1137 17.79 -4.46 -36.57
C CYS A 1137 17.63 -3.92 -37.99
N THR A 1138 17.74 -2.60 -38.13
CA THR A 1138 17.77 -1.87 -39.40
C THR A 1138 19.06 -1.03 -39.49
N GLY A 1139 19.49 -0.70 -40.71
CA GLY A 1139 20.74 0.02 -40.95
C GLY A 1139 21.97 -0.90 -41.00
N THR A 1140 23.16 -0.32 -40.79
CA THR A 1140 24.45 -1.03 -40.90
C THR A 1140 24.93 -1.52 -39.53
N CYS A 1141 24.36 -2.60 -39.00
CA CYS A 1141 24.71 -3.13 -37.67
C CYS A 1141 25.90 -4.11 -37.66
N PRO A 1142 26.65 -4.26 -36.54
CA PRO A 1142 26.44 -3.64 -35.22
C PRO A 1142 27.07 -2.25 -35.02
N ASP A 1143 28.01 -1.83 -35.88
CA ASP A 1143 28.87 -0.65 -35.61
C ASP A 1143 28.52 0.59 -36.44
N GLY A 1144 27.56 0.52 -37.35
CA GLY A 1144 27.15 1.66 -38.19
C GLY A 1144 26.37 2.71 -37.38
N PRO A 1145 26.54 4.00 -37.72
CA PRO A 1145 25.86 5.10 -37.03
C PRO A 1145 24.34 5.13 -37.26
N ASP A 1146 23.84 4.38 -38.25
CA ASP A 1146 22.44 4.19 -38.59
C ASP A 1146 21.87 2.87 -38.03
N CYS A 1147 22.65 2.14 -37.23
CA CYS A 1147 22.19 0.89 -36.62
C CYS A 1147 21.13 1.18 -35.57
N GLU A 1148 19.93 0.66 -35.80
CA GLU A 1148 18.82 0.71 -34.85
C GLU A 1148 18.27 -0.69 -34.65
N CYS A 1149 18.22 -1.14 -33.40
CA CYS A 1149 17.71 -2.44 -33.02
C CYS A 1149 16.58 -2.33 -32.01
N VAL A 1150 15.56 -3.15 -32.22
CA VAL A 1150 14.37 -3.22 -31.39
C VAL A 1150 14.17 -4.66 -30.93
N HIS A 1151 14.09 -4.85 -29.62
CA HIS A 1151 13.64 -6.09 -29.02
C HIS A 1151 12.11 -6.10 -28.93
N THR A 1152 11.47 -7.18 -29.35
CA THR A 1152 10.01 -7.31 -29.41
C THR A 1152 9.54 -8.58 -28.72
N ILE A 1153 8.50 -8.46 -27.91
CA ILE A 1153 7.74 -9.61 -27.40
C ILE A 1153 6.25 -9.45 -27.70
N THR A 1154 5.59 -10.58 -27.94
CA THR A 1154 4.16 -10.68 -28.23
C THR A 1154 3.51 -11.70 -27.30
N TYR A 1155 2.28 -11.42 -26.88
CA TYR A 1155 1.44 -12.40 -26.20
C TYR A 1155 0.00 -12.37 -26.72
N HIS A 1156 -0.55 -13.56 -26.93
CA HIS A 1156 -1.92 -13.77 -27.41
C HIS A 1156 -2.78 -14.38 -26.30
N TRP A 1157 -3.97 -13.81 -26.09
CA TRP A 1157 -4.96 -14.33 -25.15
C TRP A 1157 -6.38 -14.10 -25.68
N THR A 1158 -7.37 -14.61 -24.95
CA THR A 1158 -8.79 -14.35 -25.24
C THR A 1158 -9.44 -13.63 -24.07
N VAL A 1159 -10.39 -12.76 -24.39
CA VAL A 1159 -11.26 -12.09 -23.41
C VAL A 1159 -12.72 -12.38 -23.73
N SER A 1160 -13.60 -12.16 -22.76
CA SER A 1160 -15.03 -12.41 -22.93
C SER A 1160 -15.87 -11.33 -22.28
N ASN A 1161 -16.76 -10.73 -23.07
CA ASN A 1161 -17.84 -9.85 -22.64
C ASN A 1161 -17.36 -8.62 -21.86
N ILE A 1162 -16.35 -7.92 -22.40
CA ILE A 1162 -15.79 -6.72 -21.78
C ILE A 1162 -15.92 -5.50 -22.69
N ARG A 1163 -16.04 -4.33 -22.07
CA ARG A 1163 -15.95 -3.03 -22.73
C ARG A 1163 -14.88 -2.19 -22.04
N LEU A 1164 -13.76 -1.93 -22.72
CA LEU A 1164 -12.65 -1.16 -22.15
C LEU A 1164 -12.96 0.34 -22.12
N ILE A 1165 -12.67 0.97 -20.98
CA ILE A 1165 -12.82 2.43 -20.73
C ILE A 1165 -11.45 3.05 -20.43
N TYR A 1166 -10.58 2.30 -19.75
CA TYR A 1166 -9.22 2.72 -19.43
C TYR A 1166 -8.24 1.57 -19.72
N ALA A 1167 -7.09 1.88 -20.29
CA ALA A 1167 -5.96 0.97 -20.36
C ALA A 1167 -4.68 1.73 -20.06
N GLY A 1168 -3.97 1.34 -19.01
CA GLY A 1168 -2.61 1.76 -18.70
C GLY A 1168 -1.64 0.63 -19.00
N GLY A 1169 -0.66 0.86 -19.86
CA GLY A 1169 0.47 -0.03 -20.03
C GLY A 1169 1.47 0.19 -18.90
N HIS A 1170 2.33 -0.79 -18.70
CA HIS A 1170 3.46 -0.70 -17.79
C HIS A 1170 4.75 -0.89 -18.59
N CYS A 1171 5.74 -0.06 -18.30
CA CYS A 1171 7.00 -0.05 -19.04
C CYS A 1171 8.11 0.61 -18.25
N HIS A 1172 9.33 0.10 -18.36
CA HIS A 1172 10.48 0.66 -17.68
C HIS A 1172 11.28 1.59 -18.60
N ALA A 1173 11.77 2.66 -18.00
CA ALA A 1173 12.78 3.50 -18.61
C ALA A 1173 14.16 2.83 -18.47
N PRO A 1174 15.10 3.12 -19.39
CA PRO A 1174 14.98 3.99 -20.56
C PRO A 1174 14.67 3.24 -21.87
N SER A 1175 14.35 1.94 -21.78
CA SER A 1175 14.32 1.05 -22.95
C SER A 1175 13.02 1.19 -23.76
N CYS A 1176 11.95 1.65 -23.14
CA CYS A 1176 10.60 1.70 -23.72
C CYS A 1176 10.54 2.39 -25.10
N ILE A 1177 9.93 1.74 -26.10
CA ILE A 1177 9.56 2.40 -27.38
C ILE A 1177 8.05 2.49 -27.53
N SER A 1178 7.34 1.39 -27.32
CA SER A 1178 5.87 1.37 -27.32
C SER A 1178 5.33 0.14 -26.60
N ILE A 1179 4.07 0.22 -26.18
CA ILE A 1179 3.25 -0.94 -25.84
C ILE A 1179 1.91 -0.79 -26.58
N GLU A 1180 1.53 -1.85 -27.29
CA GLU A 1180 0.42 -1.84 -28.24
C GLU A 1180 -0.55 -2.98 -27.91
N LEU A 1181 -1.85 -2.71 -27.95
CA LEU A 1181 -2.92 -3.67 -27.69
C LEU A 1181 -3.83 -3.76 -28.92
N TYR A 1182 -4.07 -4.99 -29.37
CA TYR A 1182 -4.85 -5.30 -30.56
C TYR A 1182 -5.98 -6.26 -30.24
N HIS A 1183 -7.08 -6.15 -30.98
CA HIS A 1183 -8.14 -7.15 -31.03
C HIS A 1183 -8.27 -7.71 -32.44
N ASN A 1184 -8.90 -8.88 -32.57
CA ASN A 1184 -9.20 -9.48 -33.86
C ASN A 1184 -10.65 -9.97 -33.91
N LEU A 1185 -11.59 -9.04 -34.11
CA LEU A 1185 -13.02 -9.34 -34.23
C LEU A 1185 -13.42 -9.78 -35.64
N THR A 1186 -12.77 -9.22 -36.66
CA THR A 1186 -13.16 -9.33 -38.07
C THR A 1186 -12.31 -10.32 -38.86
N GLY A 1187 -11.37 -11.01 -38.20
CA GLY A 1187 -10.33 -11.83 -38.84
C GLY A 1187 -9.07 -11.03 -39.21
N THR A 1188 -9.10 -9.70 -39.12
CA THR A 1188 -7.94 -8.82 -39.28
C THR A 1188 -7.61 -8.13 -37.94
N PRO A 1189 -6.33 -8.08 -37.52
CA PRO A 1189 -5.93 -7.32 -36.36
C PRO A 1189 -6.24 -5.81 -36.45
N GLU A 1190 -6.92 -5.29 -35.44
CA GLU A 1190 -7.27 -3.88 -35.30
C GLU A 1190 -6.68 -3.34 -33.98
N LEU A 1191 -6.11 -2.13 -34.02
CA LEU A 1191 -5.45 -1.51 -32.86
C LEU A 1191 -6.50 -0.96 -31.90
N LEU A 1192 -6.49 -1.43 -30.64
CA LEU A 1192 -7.27 -0.82 -29.56
C LEU A 1192 -6.54 0.36 -28.94
N CYS A 1193 -5.27 0.16 -28.56
CA CYS A 1193 -4.51 1.15 -27.82
C CYS A 1193 -3.04 1.10 -28.21
N ARG A 1194 -2.45 2.26 -28.44
CA ARG A 1194 -1.00 2.42 -28.56
C ARG A 1194 -0.53 3.47 -27.57
N GLN A 1195 0.37 3.10 -26.68
CA GLN A 1195 1.00 4.04 -25.76
C GLN A 1195 2.44 4.26 -26.14
N LEU A 1196 2.81 5.54 -26.22
CA LEU A 1196 4.17 5.98 -26.47
C LEU A 1196 4.76 6.59 -25.19
N PRO A 1197 5.99 6.23 -24.83
CA PRO A 1197 6.66 6.79 -23.67
C PRO A 1197 7.03 8.25 -23.91
N TYR A 1198 6.79 9.10 -22.91
CA TYR A 1198 7.26 10.48 -22.88
C TYR A 1198 8.43 10.58 -21.92
N TYR A 1199 9.62 10.82 -22.46
CA TYR A 1199 10.83 10.94 -21.67
C TYR A 1199 11.05 12.35 -21.17
N GLY A 1200 11.33 12.47 -19.87
CA GLY A 1200 11.72 13.74 -19.27
C GLY A 1200 13.02 14.28 -19.88
N GLN A 1201 13.15 15.60 -19.92
CA GLN A 1201 14.28 16.31 -20.55
C GLN A 1201 15.26 16.90 -19.51
N GLY A 1202 14.98 16.77 -18.22
CA GLY A 1202 15.81 17.27 -17.13
C GLY A 1202 15.57 18.73 -16.77
N ASN A 1203 14.43 19.32 -17.15
CA ASN A 1203 14.12 20.72 -16.91
C ASN A 1203 13.41 20.96 -15.57
N PHE A 1204 14.03 20.47 -14.49
CA PHE A 1204 13.48 20.53 -13.13
C PHE A 1204 12.96 21.91 -12.68
N PRO A 1205 13.60 23.05 -13.03
CA PRO A 1205 13.08 24.38 -12.64
C PRO A 1205 11.74 24.75 -13.30
N LYS A 1206 11.38 24.13 -14.43
CA LYS A 1206 10.10 24.37 -15.11
C LYS A 1206 9.05 23.35 -14.76
N ASP A 1207 9.47 22.11 -14.52
CA ASP A 1207 8.59 21.00 -14.20
C ASP A 1207 9.33 19.99 -13.31
N LYS A 1208 8.91 19.89 -12.05
CA LYS A 1208 9.51 18.99 -11.05
C LYS A 1208 9.33 17.49 -11.40
N TRP A 1209 8.57 17.18 -12.43
CA TRP A 1209 8.27 15.84 -12.95
C TRP A 1209 9.01 15.53 -14.27
N ASP A 1210 9.92 16.40 -14.71
CA ASP A 1210 10.66 16.27 -15.98
C ASP A 1210 12.05 15.66 -15.79
N GLU A 1211 12.20 14.66 -14.91
CA GLU A 1211 13.50 14.01 -14.70
C GLU A 1211 14.02 13.34 -15.98
N ALA A 1212 15.24 13.71 -16.38
CA ALA A 1212 15.84 13.25 -17.63
C ALA A 1212 15.87 11.72 -17.73
N GLY A 1213 15.36 11.16 -18.82
CA GLY A 1213 15.41 9.73 -19.10
C GLY A 1213 14.39 8.87 -18.36
N TYR A 1214 13.62 9.43 -17.43
CA TYR A 1214 12.46 8.76 -16.85
C TYR A 1214 11.24 8.96 -17.72
N VAL A 1215 10.32 8.01 -17.67
CA VAL A 1215 9.19 7.92 -18.59
C VAL A 1215 7.89 8.24 -17.87
N THR A 1216 6.99 8.93 -18.55
CA THR A 1216 5.54 8.92 -18.29
C THR A 1216 4.86 8.18 -19.42
N LEU A 1217 3.87 7.35 -19.11
CA LEU A 1217 3.16 6.55 -20.12
C LEU A 1217 1.66 6.86 -20.13
N PRO A 1218 1.19 7.73 -21.03
CA PRO A 1218 -0.20 8.14 -21.09
C PRO A 1218 -1.15 6.95 -21.30
N PRO A 1219 -2.21 6.82 -20.48
CA PRO A 1219 -3.19 5.75 -20.67
C PRO A 1219 -4.02 6.00 -21.93
N CYS A 1220 -4.62 4.93 -22.47
CA CYS A 1220 -5.70 5.05 -23.43
C CYS A 1220 -7.04 5.17 -22.71
N LEU A 1221 -7.84 6.18 -23.09
CA LEU A 1221 -9.21 6.34 -22.65
C LEU A 1221 -10.19 6.18 -23.82
N TRP A 1222 -11.38 5.68 -23.54
CA TRP A 1222 -12.47 5.60 -24.50
C TRP A 1222 -13.77 6.14 -23.91
N SER A 1223 -14.56 6.85 -24.71
CA SER A 1223 -15.88 7.36 -24.30
C SER A 1223 -16.81 7.43 -25.49
N ASP A 1224 -18.10 7.19 -25.24
CA ASP A 1224 -19.15 7.39 -26.27
C ASP A 1224 -19.69 8.82 -26.27
N GLU A 1225 -19.42 9.58 -25.20
CA GLU A 1225 -19.97 10.91 -24.96
C GLU A 1225 -18.96 12.03 -25.24
N ASP A 1226 -17.66 11.79 -25.00
CA ASP A 1226 -16.60 12.76 -25.28
C ASP A 1226 -16.14 12.66 -26.74
N PRO A 1227 -16.37 13.67 -27.59
CA PRO A 1227 -15.99 13.63 -29.00
C PRO A 1227 -14.46 13.65 -29.23
N ASN A 1228 -13.66 13.95 -28.22
CA ASN A 1228 -12.20 13.93 -28.32
C ASN A 1228 -11.62 12.53 -28.13
N LEU A 1229 -12.39 11.59 -27.56
CA LEU A 1229 -12.01 10.21 -27.35
C LEU A 1229 -12.61 9.30 -28.44
N ASP A 1230 -11.94 8.19 -28.71
CA ASP A 1230 -12.50 7.16 -29.58
C ASP A 1230 -13.63 6.44 -28.82
N ARG A 1231 -14.61 5.96 -29.59
CA ARG A 1231 -15.72 5.21 -29.03
C ARG A 1231 -15.22 3.92 -28.39
N SER A 1232 -15.83 3.57 -27.26
CA SER A 1232 -15.48 2.34 -26.56
C SER A 1232 -15.99 1.11 -27.30
N VAL A 1233 -15.13 0.12 -27.49
CA VAL A 1233 -15.40 -1.08 -28.30
C VAL A 1233 -15.95 -2.20 -27.42
N TRP A 1234 -17.02 -2.85 -27.90
CA TRP A 1234 -17.56 -4.06 -27.30
C TRP A 1234 -16.76 -5.29 -27.73
N LEU A 1235 -16.20 -6.03 -26.77
CA LEU A 1235 -15.44 -7.26 -27.01
C LEU A 1235 -16.27 -8.47 -26.56
N PRO A 1236 -16.99 -9.15 -27.48
CA PRO A 1236 -17.82 -10.32 -27.16
C PRO A 1236 -17.00 -11.52 -26.64
N ALA A 1237 -17.71 -12.56 -26.20
CA ALA A 1237 -17.11 -13.81 -25.75
C ALA A 1237 -16.06 -14.38 -26.73
N ASN A 1238 -14.94 -14.85 -26.18
CA ASN A 1238 -13.82 -15.45 -26.90
C ASN A 1238 -13.15 -14.54 -27.94
N THR A 1239 -13.18 -13.22 -27.73
CA THR A 1239 -12.47 -12.28 -28.61
C THR A 1239 -10.96 -12.46 -28.47
N PRO A 1240 -10.22 -12.75 -29.55
CA PRO A 1240 -8.76 -12.80 -29.51
C PRO A 1240 -8.17 -11.39 -29.33
N LEU A 1241 -7.33 -11.24 -28.31
CA LEU A 1241 -6.48 -10.08 -28.08
C LEU A 1241 -5.02 -10.49 -28.20
N PHE A 1242 -4.19 -9.53 -28.56
CA PHE A 1242 -2.76 -9.67 -28.38
C PHE A 1242 -2.12 -8.33 -28.09
N SER A 1243 -0.99 -8.37 -27.40
CA SER A 1243 -0.17 -7.21 -27.15
C SER A 1243 1.22 -7.38 -27.75
N ILE A 1244 1.76 -6.27 -28.23
CA ILE A 1244 3.13 -6.16 -28.70
C ILE A 1244 3.84 -5.12 -27.84
N LYS A 1245 5.00 -5.51 -27.30
CA LYS A 1245 5.89 -4.64 -26.56
C LYS A 1245 7.20 -4.48 -27.31
N LYS A 1246 7.65 -3.23 -27.46
CA LYS A 1246 8.89 -2.87 -28.17
C LYS A 1246 9.82 -2.07 -27.26
N ASN A 1247 11.09 -2.43 -27.26
CA ASN A 1247 12.13 -1.78 -26.48
C ASN A 1247 13.40 -1.59 -27.31
N ASN A 1248 14.11 -0.48 -27.10
CA ASN A 1248 15.41 -0.22 -27.69
C ASN A 1248 16.46 -1.05 -26.95
N ASN A 1249 17.29 -1.77 -27.70
CA ASN A 1249 18.38 -2.56 -27.14
C ASN A 1249 19.68 -2.47 -27.96
N THR A 1250 19.79 -1.47 -28.84
CA THR A 1250 20.86 -1.34 -29.84
C THR A 1250 22.25 -1.43 -29.22
N HIS A 1251 22.49 -0.71 -28.11
CA HIS A 1251 23.81 -0.61 -27.49
C HIS A 1251 23.89 -1.14 -26.06
N LEU A 1252 22.74 -1.25 -25.40
CA LEU A 1252 22.59 -1.60 -23.99
C LEU A 1252 21.38 -2.51 -23.83
N GLY A 1253 21.51 -3.51 -22.98
CA GLY A 1253 20.39 -4.34 -22.55
C GLY A 1253 19.87 -3.87 -21.19
N HIS A 1254 18.68 -4.35 -20.84
CA HIS A 1254 17.97 -4.03 -19.62
C HIS A 1254 17.50 -5.32 -18.93
N PHE A 1255 17.58 -5.38 -17.61
CA PHE A 1255 17.04 -6.50 -16.83
C PHE A 1255 15.66 -6.17 -16.29
N GLY A 1256 14.86 -7.21 -16.02
CA GLY A 1256 13.63 -7.08 -15.25
C GLY A 1256 12.57 -6.15 -15.87
N GLU A 1257 12.58 -5.98 -17.18
CA GLU A 1257 11.57 -5.19 -17.88
C GLU A 1257 10.20 -5.85 -17.72
N MET A 1258 9.14 -5.04 -17.69
CA MET A 1258 7.78 -5.54 -17.57
C MET A 1258 6.86 -4.90 -18.60
N ALA A 1259 5.85 -5.65 -19.04
CA ALA A 1259 4.97 -5.25 -20.14
C ALA A 1259 3.53 -5.64 -19.82
N SER A 1260 2.99 -5.09 -18.72
CA SER A 1260 1.64 -5.38 -18.26
C SER A 1260 0.61 -4.36 -18.73
N TRP A 1261 -0.65 -4.79 -18.78
CA TRP A 1261 -1.83 -3.98 -19.06
C TRP A 1261 -2.71 -3.94 -17.82
N GLN A 1262 -2.84 -2.74 -17.25
CA GLN A 1262 -3.67 -2.43 -16.10
C GLN A 1262 -4.89 -1.67 -16.63
N MET A 1263 -5.96 -2.41 -16.87
CA MET A 1263 -7.13 -1.96 -17.60
C MET A 1263 -8.37 -1.89 -16.70
N ARG A 1264 -9.34 -1.06 -17.12
CA ARG A 1264 -10.67 -0.98 -16.55
C ARG A 1264 -11.72 -1.06 -17.63
N GLY A 1265 -12.79 -1.76 -17.33
CA GLY A 1265 -13.90 -1.90 -18.25
C GLY A 1265 -15.16 -2.41 -17.59
N VAL A 1266 -16.28 -2.33 -18.30
CA VAL A 1266 -17.56 -2.84 -17.84
C VAL A 1266 -17.74 -4.27 -18.35
N ASN A 1267 -18.14 -5.18 -17.48
CA ASN A 1267 -18.51 -6.55 -17.83
C ASN A 1267 -19.99 -6.63 -18.19
N PHE A 1268 -20.35 -7.43 -19.20
CA PHE A 1268 -21.76 -7.68 -19.51
C PHE A 1268 -22.08 -9.18 -19.40
N PRO A 1269 -23.36 -9.54 -19.18
CA PRO A 1269 -23.82 -10.93 -19.30
C PRO A 1269 -23.47 -11.53 -20.66
N ALA A 1270 -23.44 -12.87 -20.73
CA ALA A 1270 -23.04 -13.61 -21.93
C ALA A 1270 -23.91 -13.37 -23.18
N ASP A 1271 -25.09 -12.79 -23.00
CA ASP A 1271 -25.97 -12.40 -24.10
C ASP A 1271 -25.90 -10.88 -24.31
N PRO A 1272 -25.84 -10.40 -25.57
CA PRO A 1272 -25.89 -8.97 -25.85
C PRO A 1272 -27.20 -8.40 -25.27
N PRO A 1273 -27.17 -7.30 -24.51
CA PRO A 1273 -28.40 -6.63 -24.14
C PRO A 1273 -29.11 -6.22 -25.43
N THR A 1274 -30.32 -6.75 -25.64
CA THR A 1274 -31.19 -6.36 -26.74
C THR A 1274 -31.68 -4.93 -26.51
N PHE A 1275 -30.83 -3.95 -26.80
CA PHE A 1275 -31.22 -2.55 -26.92
C PHE A 1275 -30.64 -2.02 -28.24
N VAL A 1276 -31.52 -2.00 -29.24
CA VAL A 1276 -31.40 -1.19 -30.46
C VAL A 1276 -31.77 0.24 -30.12
#